data_AF-A0A954UQH1-F1
#
_entry.id   AF-A0A954UQH1-F1
#
_cell.length_a   1.000
_cell.length_b   1.000
_cell.length_c   1.000
_cell.angle_alpha   90.00
_cell.angle_beta   90.00
_cell.angle_gamma   90.00
#
_symmetry.space_group_name_H-M   'P 1'
#
loop_
_entity.id
_entity.type
_entity.pdbx_description
1 polymer ?
#
loop_
_entity_poly.entity_id
_entity_poly.type
_entity_poly.pdbx_seq_one_letter_code
_entity_poly.pdbx_strand_id
1 'polypeptide(L)'
;EHVLGYLNFSAGNEEPKLFIALDALFAAAAEHPSPWQEVFRQLLESLQELQRDNPAFVDVRQAETVVRRTRDEVLPGYREFHRDLLFHLDDARMFNSFFVGRVFQVVLQMSPEREDLAEAAVRALNDFIGHRPIPVLESQQIEPYAHELVRPIPLYIRDAGVCEGPHRRIMERALALLVDTDPDILREACFHPEKLDEIAVDPRAYDFDHPVNKRPNYHFGQWDPHRIDNQGYFRRFVIQQVTLDSLHARTTIENEIDPEELVEEAAAVLAGTILMASGVSGWGPGSHSAEETLGTLLPRIARYRDEFYRRLIRRQSDAHRTRLECEAAERRQPFGAARQSLNAELGNRRARQLQHVVLARVFAAMGHPEAAQRQVQQVLVASARMTCSIECLLTAGDRAARAGRIQDAIAALSEVRDLLLRAIECGALADPWSILGFDMNYSLFPALENSVHDHRVDELVDLVERIFQLHARVWSEAAAHDDQRRCDTVEQLFQSLALWWRQFAVHEVSSIDCGDSRQGYLAAKHVADGLNLWHKGGAASGDIGFWAPHVAIFDSPKAYTLLIERLLERDDHVAAMALLVNWLSRNEELPLEQGDASYQRCALQWVRAVRRHSEQPWKLTAKFVNYVEANAESYGEAPTFELAGGRRPAKAETDDELGFEAELGEDVAQEWRISAYEDIQYEDSASDGVDGELAGERDTHNEDALTRECQRVAGRLEFLSTLSTLWTLASLPLNHSEGHDDCVSELRGWVLHANRVQSQLRELMGQVASYPIPAPLGDQESRMEYDRRRLLKESLLEQVIGVQVDVANAARIMTAALIAHTHPACPTQFDELCATHEHRVAAHVIADILRLDAAAAAERFEEFLGLLEGQALLYIPLSRGGRCDQIVSARVRQNCLRDLLKMLPRAGLLPQVGQLLEAAREMERCQAATVGAVTEFDDLFNTGYGALVECLARSAREWDDQDSLVSCLEQLTEAVLVSWLTHSRTLRLSVLERVGAESEWSRLVAFIQNFGEDLFTQQFLNLGNVRAILHSGVEHWLTQMQDQPEHLQPKLIRELDQLEHDQVVEHLTVVLEAIIENYAEYRDYNSTTTLSDDGSMLYSLLDFLRLRSRYDRICWHLRPVVLAHQILVRNELNEAAELWRRALNERIEQEADRYLTQLRKLQKLYAMRLSTVADRLGERFIKPLMVDRLIALVAPAMREAGREDSPRFSMLEQELEELAREPTGAGLDLPPWLAALDEEVQRVRVPEYDQELATDELGLPILRLTYEQISDQLSEWD
;
A
#
# COMPACT_ATOMS: atom_id res chain seq x y z
N GLU A 1 26.32 -13.15 51.47
CA GLU A 1 27.07 -14.40 51.68
C GLU A 1 26.73 -15.50 50.66
N HIS A 2 25.48 -15.97 50.55
CA HIS A 2 25.11 -17.05 49.61
C HIS A 2 25.51 -16.81 48.15
N VAL A 3 25.23 -15.62 47.59
CA VAL A 3 25.63 -15.25 46.22
C VAL A 3 27.16 -15.33 46.06
N LEU A 4 27.91 -14.69 46.95
CA LEU A 4 29.38 -14.70 46.90
C LEU A 4 29.98 -16.10 47.08
N GLY A 5 29.36 -16.95 47.92
CA GLY A 5 29.76 -18.34 48.07
C GLY A 5 29.59 -19.13 46.77
N TYR A 6 28.46 -18.95 46.08
CA TYR A 6 28.27 -19.55 44.75
C TYR A 6 29.33 -19.06 43.76
N LEU A 7 29.55 -17.74 43.67
CA LEU A 7 30.53 -17.16 42.74
C LEU A 7 31.97 -17.63 43.01
N ASN A 8 32.30 -17.97 44.27
CA ASN A 8 33.65 -18.38 44.65
C ASN A 8 33.92 -19.89 44.52
N PHE A 9 32.89 -20.74 44.67
CA PHE A 9 33.08 -22.19 44.76
C PHE A 9 32.37 -23.00 43.67
N SER A 10 31.42 -22.40 42.94
CA SER A 10 30.71 -23.07 41.85
C SER A 10 31.50 -23.01 40.55
N ALA A 11 31.28 -24.02 39.69
CA ALA A 11 31.71 -24.01 38.29
C ALA A 11 30.62 -23.50 37.33
N GLY A 12 29.59 -22.81 37.85
CA GLY A 12 28.48 -22.29 37.05
C GLY A 12 27.32 -23.28 36.85
N ASN A 13 27.16 -24.26 37.75
CA ASN A 13 26.00 -25.18 37.74
C ASN A 13 24.72 -24.46 38.14
N GLU A 14 23.58 -24.84 37.57
CA GLU A 14 22.29 -24.24 37.91
C GLU A 14 21.89 -24.53 39.37
N GLU A 15 21.76 -23.48 40.18
CA GLU A 15 21.37 -23.57 41.60
C GLU A 15 20.26 -22.55 41.92
N PRO A 16 19.03 -22.99 42.22
CA PRO A 16 17.89 -22.10 42.50
C PRO A 16 18.15 -21.10 43.63
N LYS A 17 18.94 -21.49 44.64
CA LYS A 17 19.30 -20.65 45.78
C LYS A 17 20.07 -19.39 45.39
N LEU A 18 20.85 -19.43 44.30
CA LEU A 18 21.53 -18.25 43.77
C LEU A 18 20.51 -17.19 43.37
N PHE A 19 19.51 -17.59 42.57
CA PHE A 19 18.50 -16.69 42.04
C PHE A 19 17.64 -16.08 43.14
N ILE A 20 17.22 -16.88 44.13
CA ILE A 20 16.47 -16.38 45.31
C ILE A 20 17.29 -15.35 46.08
N ALA A 21 18.57 -15.64 46.35
CA ALA A 21 19.42 -14.74 47.11
C ALA A 21 19.75 -13.45 46.34
N LEU A 22 19.92 -13.54 45.02
CA LEU A 22 20.18 -12.40 44.16
C LEU A 22 18.93 -11.52 44.02
N ASP A 23 17.75 -12.12 43.86
CA ASP A 23 16.48 -11.41 43.77
C ASP A 23 16.17 -10.61 45.06
N ALA A 24 16.46 -11.17 46.23
CA ALA A 24 16.36 -10.45 47.50
C ALA A 24 17.30 -9.23 47.59
N LEU A 25 18.50 -9.29 47.01
CA LEU A 25 19.41 -8.14 46.94
C LEU A 25 18.88 -7.06 45.99
N PHE A 26 18.34 -7.46 44.84
CA PHE A 26 17.73 -6.53 43.90
C PHE A 26 16.49 -5.86 44.48
N ALA A 27 15.64 -6.60 45.20
CA ALA A 27 14.48 -6.06 45.91
C ALA A 27 14.89 -5.01 46.95
N ALA A 28 15.99 -5.23 47.68
CA ALA A 28 16.54 -4.26 48.63
C ALA A 28 17.12 -3.00 47.94
N ALA A 29 17.55 -3.12 46.69
CA ALA A 29 18.09 -2.03 45.88
C ALA A 29 17.06 -1.38 44.93
N ALA A 30 15.78 -1.77 45.01
CA ALA A 30 14.75 -1.36 44.04
C ALA A 30 14.50 0.15 43.99
N GLU A 31 14.73 0.87 45.09
CA GLU A 31 14.61 2.34 45.15
C GLU A 31 15.81 3.08 44.53
N HIS A 32 16.87 2.37 44.17
CA HIS A 32 18.06 2.97 43.55
C HIS A 32 17.85 3.18 42.04
N PRO A 33 18.31 4.31 41.45
CA PRO A 33 18.16 4.56 40.00
C PRO A 33 18.83 3.53 39.09
N SER A 34 19.84 2.82 39.61
CA SER A 34 20.50 1.70 38.94
C SER A 34 20.66 0.55 39.93
N PRO A 35 19.62 -0.30 40.09
CA PRO A 35 19.61 -1.35 41.10
C PRO A 35 20.76 -2.35 40.93
N TRP A 36 21.07 -2.72 39.68
CA TRP A 36 22.16 -3.64 39.39
C TRP A 36 23.51 -3.07 39.85
N GLN A 37 23.84 -1.81 39.52
CA GLN A 37 25.13 -1.21 39.92
C GLN A 37 25.30 -1.18 41.44
N GLU A 38 24.22 -0.90 42.16
CA GLU A 38 24.20 -0.89 43.62
C GLU A 38 24.40 -2.30 44.19
N VAL A 39 23.76 -3.32 43.64
CA VAL A 39 23.99 -4.72 44.02
C VAL A 39 25.45 -5.13 43.78
N PHE A 40 26.03 -4.77 42.63
CA PHE A 40 27.45 -5.07 42.36
C PHE A 40 28.41 -4.35 43.32
N ARG A 41 28.11 -3.10 43.72
CA ARG A 41 28.85 -2.38 44.75
C ARG A 41 28.78 -3.11 46.09
N GLN A 42 27.58 -3.48 46.53
CA GLN A 42 27.36 -4.22 47.78
C GLN A 42 28.04 -5.60 47.78
N LEU A 43 28.06 -6.32 46.65
CA LEU A 43 28.75 -7.60 46.51
C LEU A 43 30.27 -7.44 46.70
N LEU A 44 30.89 -6.42 46.13
CA LEU A 44 32.33 -6.17 46.29
C LEU A 44 32.70 -5.75 47.72
N GLU A 45 31.89 -4.90 48.36
CA GLU A 45 32.09 -4.50 49.76
C GLU A 45 31.93 -5.69 50.70
N SER A 46 30.85 -6.47 50.53
CA SER A 46 30.58 -7.66 51.33
C SER A 46 31.65 -8.75 51.14
N LEU A 47 32.26 -8.84 49.96
CA LEU A 47 33.36 -9.79 49.70
C LEU A 47 34.61 -9.44 50.53
N GLN A 48 34.92 -8.15 50.67
CA GLN A 48 36.03 -7.70 51.52
C GLN A 48 35.78 -7.95 52.99
N GLU A 49 34.54 -7.80 53.45
CA GLU A 49 34.14 -8.14 54.82
C GLU A 49 34.23 -9.65 55.07
N LEU A 50 33.68 -10.46 54.17
CA LEU A 50 33.74 -11.93 54.28
C LEU A 50 35.17 -12.48 54.23
N GLN A 51 36.07 -11.88 53.45
CA GLN A 51 37.48 -12.26 53.44
C GLN A 51 38.16 -12.03 54.81
N ARG A 52 37.72 -11.02 55.57
CA ARG A 52 38.26 -10.73 56.92
C ARG A 52 37.67 -11.65 57.98
N ASP A 53 36.38 -11.95 57.87
CA ASP A 53 35.60 -12.52 58.98
C ASP A 53 35.28 -14.01 58.81
N ASN A 54 35.34 -14.57 57.60
CA ASN A 54 34.98 -15.96 57.32
C ASN A 54 36.16 -16.79 56.76
N PRO A 55 36.64 -17.82 57.50
CA PRO A 55 37.74 -18.68 57.05
C PRO A 55 37.50 -19.43 55.73
N ALA A 56 36.25 -19.55 55.27
CA ALA A 56 35.94 -20.15 53.98
C ALA A 56 36.35 -19.23 52.80
N PHE A 57 36.41 -17.91 53.00
CA PHE A 57 36.70 -16.91 51.97
C PHE A 57 38.15 -16.41 52.01
N VAL A 58 39.12 -17.30 52.27
CA VAL A 58 40.55 -16.94 52.27
C VAL A 58 41.03 -16.62 50.85
N ASP A 59 40.64 -17.43 49.86
CA ASP A 59 40.85 -17.15 48.44
C ASP A 59 39.53 -16.69 47.82
N VAL A 60 39.48 -15.42 47.42
CA VAL A 60 38.30 -14.77 46.81
C VAL A 60 38.55 -14.38 45.35
N ARG A 61 39.68 -14.81 44.77
CA ARG A 61 40.10 -14.37 43.42
C ARG A 61 39.03 -14.65 42.37
N GLN A 62 38.40 -15.82 42.43
CA GLN A 62 37.35 -16.20 41.51
C GLN A 62 36.14 -15.27 41.64
N ALA A 63 35.57 -15.12 42.85
CA ALA A 63 34.42 -14.26 43.07
C ALA A 63 34.70 -12.80 42.73
N GLU A 64 35.86 -12.26 43.11
CA GLU A 64 36.25 -10.89 42.78
C GLU A 64 36.35 -10.68 41.26
N THR A 65 37.00 -11.61 40.56
CA THR A 65 37.17 -11.54 39.10
C THR A 65 35.82 -11.63 38.39
N VAL A 66 34.96 -12.56 38.80
CA VAL A 66 33.62 -12.72 38.21
C VAL A 66 32.79 -11.45 38.41
N VAL A 67 32.70 -10.92 39.64
CA VAL A 67 31.89 -9.72 39.92
C VAL A 67 32.41 -8.50 39.16
N ARG A 68 33.74 -8.27 39.12
CA ARG A 68 34.33 -7.13 38.40
C ARG A 68 34.12 -7.25 36.89
N ARG A 69 34.48 -8.38 36.28
CA ARG A 69 34.42 -8.54 34.82
C ARG A 69 32.98 -8.60 34.31
N THR A 70 32.06 -9.20 35.07
CA THR A 70 30.63 -9.12 34.71
C THR A 70 30.14 -7.68 34.68
N ARG A 71 30.49 -6.86 35.68
CA ARG A 71 30.09 -5.45 35.78
C ARG A 71 30.72 -4.58 34.69
N ASP A 72 32.03 -4.72 34.49
CA ASP A 72 32.82 -3.75 33.74
C ASP A 72 32.99 -4.14 32.26
N GLU A 73 32.82 -5.43 31.91
CA GLU A 73 33.06 -5.93 30.55
C GLU A 73 31.83 -6.64 29.94
N VAL A 74 31.24 -7.62 30.64
CA VAL A 74 30.21 -8.49 30.02
C VAL A 74 28.86 -7.77 29.87
N LEU A 75 28.34 -7.11 30.92
CA LEU A 75 27.07 -6.38 30.83
C LEU A 75 27.17 -5.18 29.86
N PRO A 76 28.22 -4.33 29.90
CA PRO A 76 28.42 -3.28 28.88
C PRO A 76 28.62 -3.86 27.48
N GLY A 77 29.36 -4.97 27.35
CA GLY A 77 29.57 -5.64 26.07
C GLY A 77 28.27 -6.19 25.46
N TYR A 78 27.36 -6.71 26.29
CA TYR A 78 26.02 -7.12 25.85
C TYR A 78 25.21 -5.93 25.32
N ARG A 79 25.28 -4.78 26.00
CA ARG A 79 24.62 -3.53 25.58
C ARG A 79 25.19 -3.00 24.26
N GLU A 80 26.51 -3.05 24.08
CA GLU A 80 27.18 -2.62 22.86
C GLU A 80 26.86 -3.55 21.67
N PHE A 81 26.88 -4.87 21.90
CA PHE A 81 26.53 -5.87 20.89
C PHE A 81 25.09 -5.71 20.39
N HIS A 82 24.17 -5.36 21.30
CA HIS A 82 22.75 -5.16 21.02
C HIS A 82 22.33 -3.68 20.91
N ARG A 83 23.28 -2.79 20.57
CA ARG A 83 23.04 -1.33 20.50
C ARG A 83 21.94 -0.93 19.53
N ASP A 84 21.75 -1.70 18.46
CA ASP A 84 20.77 -1.42 17.42
C ASP A 84 19.40 -2.03 17.81
N LEU A 85 19.39 -3.32 18.17
CA LEU A 85 18.19 -4.11 18.47
C LEU A 85 17.52 -3.76 19.82
N LEU A 86 18.31 -3.59 20.89
CA LEU A 86 17.80 -3.40 22.25
C LEU A 86 17.95 -1.96 22.76
N PHE A 87 18.25 -1.01 21.87
CA PHE A 87 18.43 0.43 22.19
C PHE A 87 17.36 0.99 23.15
N HIS A 88 16.10 0.62 22.91
CA HIS A 88 14.92 1.15 23.60
C HIS A 88 14.79 0.68 25.06
N LEU A 89 15.46 -0.41 25.44
CA LEU A 89 15.46 -0.90 26.82
C LEU A 89 16.44 -0.09 27.68
N ASP A 90 16.02 0.25 28.89
CA ASP A 90 16.89 0.78 29.93
C ASP A 90 17.64 -0.34 30.65
N ASP A 91 18.78 0.00 31.25
CA ASP A 91 19.62 -0.98 31.96
C ASP A 91 18.89 -1.63 33.14
N ALA A 92 17.93 -0.92 33.76
CA ALA A 92 17.16 -1.43 34.89
C ALA A 92 16.20 -2.56 34.49
N ARG A 93 15.53 -2.47 33.32
CA ARG A 93 14.69 -3.57 32.82
C ARG A 93 15.52 -4.67 32.18
N MET A 94 16.62 -4.34 31.51
CA MET A 94 17.49 -5.32 30.85
C MET A 94 18.22 -6.21 31.86
N PHE A 95 18.82 -5.63 32.90
CA PHE A 95 19.66 -6.35 33.87
C PHE A 95 18.93 -6.68 35.16
N ASN A 96 17.81 -7.39 35.06
CA ASN A 96 17.08 -7.88 36.24
C ASN A 96 17.88 -8.94 37.02
N SER A 97 17.41 -9.30 38.21
CA SER A 97 18.11 -10.23 39.11
C SER A 97 18.41 -11.57 38.46
N PHE A 98 17.43 -12.15 37.75
CA PHE A 98 17.58 -13.46 37.11
C PHE A 98 18.47 -13.41 35.87
N PHE A 99 18.44 -12.33 35.08
CA PHE A 99 19.34 -12.11 33.96
C PHE A 99 20.79 -12.05 34.45
N VAL A 100 21.08 -11.24 35.48
CA VAL A 100 22.41 -11.17 36.09
C VAL A 100 22.85 -12.54 36.64
N GLY A 101 21.93 -13.30 37.24
CA GLY A 101 22.18 -14.67 37.66
C GLY A 101 22.61 -15.60 36.50
N ARG A 102 21.97 -15.49 35.33
CA ARG A 102 22.36 -16.22 34.10
C ARG A 102 23.72 -15.77 33.58
N VAL A 103 24.04 -14.48 33.63
CA VAL A 103 25.36 -13.98 33.24
C VAL A 103 26.45 -14.56 34.14
N PHE A 104 26.24 -14.61 35.46
CA PHE A 104 27.19 -15.26 36.37
C PHE A 104 27.41 -16.73 36.05
N GLN A 105 26.36 -17.48 35.69
CA GLN A 105 26.49 -18.88 35.27
C GLN A 105 27.38 -19.02 34.03
N VAL A 106 27.13 -18.22 32.99
CA VAL A 106 27.91 -18.27 31.74
C VAL A 106 29.37 -17.90 31.98
N VAL A 107 29.64 -16.83 32.74
CA VAL A 107 31.01 -16.40 33.05
C VAL A 107 31.78 -17.47 33.82
N LEU A 108 31.13 -18.16 34.77
CA LEU A 108 31.75 -19.25 35.52
C LEU A 108 32.04 -20.48 34.64
N GLN A 109 31.15 -20.80 33.68
CA GLN A 109 31.34 -21.94 32.76
C GLN A 109 32.48 -21.72 31.76
N MET A 110 32.80 -20.46 31.40
CA MET A 110 33.79 -20.11 30.38
C MET A 110 35.21 -19.84 30.90
N SER A 111 35.42 -19.94 32.23
CA SER A 111 36.57 -19.43 32.98
C SER A 111 36.64 -17.89 33.03
N PRO A 112 36.65 -17.28 34.23
CA PRO A 112 36.67 -15.83 34.38
C PRO A 112 37.99 -15.15 33.97
N GLU A 113 39.07 -15.92 33.77
CA GLU A 113 40.40 -15.39 33.37
C GLU A 113 40.61 -15.31 31.85
N ARG A 114 39.61 -15.68 31.05
CA ARG A 114 39.68 -15.71 29.58
C ARG A 114 39.84 -14.31 28.96
N GLU A 115 40.74 -14.12 27.99
CA GLU A 115 40.99 -12.80 27.39
C GLU A 115 39.76 -12.25 26.64
N ASP A 116 39.09 -13.07 25.84
CA ASP A 116 37.87 -12.75 25.05
C ASP A 116 36.55 -12.99 25.83
N LEU A 117 36.56 -12.88 27.16
CA LEU A 117 35.41 -13.25 28.01
C LEU A 117 34.10 -12.57 27.61
N ALA A 118 34.11 -11.25 27.34
CA ALA A 118 32.89 -10.51 27.00
C ALA A 118 32.25 -11.01 25.71
N GLU A 119 33.02 -11.13 24.62
CA GLU A 119 32.52 -11.61 23.32
C GLU A 119 32.02 -13.05 23.42
N ALA A 120 32.79 -13.93 24.08
CA ALA A 120 32.41 -15.33 24.27
C ALA A 120 31.15 -15.47 25.12
N ALA A 121 31.05 -14.71 26.22
CA ALA A 121 29.89 -14.74 27.12
C ALA A 121 28.64 -14.21 26.43
N VAL A 122 28.72 -13.11 25.69
CA VAL A 122 27.58 -12.56 24.92
C VAL A 122 27.09 -13.58 23.89
N ARG A 123 27.99 -14.22 23.15
CA ARG A 123 27.63 -15.25 22.16
C ARG A 123 26.93 -16.45 22.79
N ALA A 124 27.32 -16.88 23.99
CA ALA A 124 26.65 -17.98 24.68
C ALA A 124 25.35 -17.59 25.41
N LEU A 125 25.21 -16.32 25.79
CA LEU A 125 23.95 -15.79 26.33
C LEU A 125 22.87 -15.73 25.24
N ASN A 126 23.26 -15.32 24.03
CA ASN A 126 22.39 -15.16 22.87
C ASN A 126 21.95 -16.53 22.32
N ASP A 127 20.84 -17.04 22.87
CA ASP A 127 20.35 -18.40 22.63
C ASP A 127 18.89 -18.46 22.14
N PHE A 128 18.32 -17.33 21.72
CA PHE A 128 16.93 -17.23 21.29
C PHE A 128 16.76 -16.26 20.12
N ILE A 129 15.97 -16.67 19.12
CA ILE A 129 15.60 -15.85 17.96
C ILE A 129 14.07 -15.74 17.75
N GLY A 130 13.30 -16.62 18.37
CA GLY A 130 11.86 -16.73 18.13
C GLY A 130 11.51 -17.56 16.89
N HIS A 131 10.36 -17.29 16.28
CA HIS A 131 9.92 -18.01 15.07
C HIS A 131 10.59 -17.39 13.85
N ARG A 132 11.69 -17.98 13.38
CA ARG A 132 12.48 -17.55 12.22
C ARG A 132 12.60 -18.71 11.22
N PRO A 133 11.86 -18.69 10.11
CA PRO A 133 12.09 -19.62 9.00
C PRO A 133 13.51 -19.44 8.47
N ILE A 134 14.26 -20.53 8.27
CA ILE A 134 15.65 -20.48 7.81
C ILE A 134 15.73 -21.11 6.42
N PRO A 135 16.22 -20.38 5.40
CA PRO A 135 16.33 -20.92 4.05
C PRO A 135 17.41 -22.01 3.99
N VAL A 136 17.07 -23.12 3.34
CA VAL A 136 18.00 -24.23 3.09
C VAL A 136 18.16 -24.34 1.58
N LEU A 137 19.33 -23.96 1.07
CA LEU A 137 19.66 -24.02 -0.35
C LEU A 137 20.39 -25.33 -0.65
N GLU A 138 20.35 -25.79 -1.90
CA GLU A 138 21.10 -26.99 -2.33
C GLU A 138 22.61 -26.86 -2.09
N SER A 139 23.14 -25.64 -2.21
CA SER A 139 24.56 -25.33 -2.07
C SER A 139 25.01 -25.11 -0.62
N GLN A 140 24.13 -24.64 0.25
CA GLN A 140 24.47 -24.26 1.62
C GLN A 140 23.25 -24.19 2.52
N GLN A 141 23.45 -24.53 3.80
CA GLN A 141 22.50 -24.25 4.86
C GLN A 141 22.80 -22.87 5.44
N ILE A 142 21.83 -21.97 5.40
CA ILE A 142 21.99 -20.63 5.97
C ILE A 142 21.86 -20.72 7.49
N GLU A 143 22.73 -20.01 8.22
CA GLU A 143 22.64 -19.89 9.68
C GLU A 143 22.10 -18.50 10.04
N PRO A 144 21.35 -18.36 11.14
CA PRO A 144 20.94 -17.05 11.65
C PRO A 144 22.14 -16.17 11.99
N TYR A 145 22.01 -14.87 11.79
CA TYR A 145 23.06 -13.92 12.13
C TYR A 145 23.23 -13.82 13.66
N ALA A 146 24.46 -13.62 14.12
CA ALA A 146 24.76 -13.56 15.55
C ALA A 146 24.04 -12.40 16.28
N HIS A 147 23.79 -11.28 15.57
CA HIS A 147 23.09 -10.11 16.11
C HIS A 147 21.56 -10.27 16.11
N GLU A 148 20.99 -11.28 15.46
CA GLU A 148 19.56 -11.62 15.58
C GLU A 148 19.23 -12.36 16.89
N LEU A 149 20.21 -13.10 17.42
CA LEU A 149 20.07 -13.91 18.63
C LEU A 149 20.18 -13.04 19.88
N VAL A 150 19.24 -13.20 20.80
CA VAL A 150 19.21 -12.49 22.10
C VAL A 150 19.13 -13.47 23.26
N ARG A 151 19.43 -12.98 24.47
CA ARG A 151 19.07 -13.68 25.70
C ARG A 151 17.69 -13.19 26.17
N PRO A 152 16.66 -14.05 26.23
CA PRO A 152 15.38 -13.71 26.84
C PRO A 152 15.56 -13.32 28.31
N ILE A 153 14.82 -12.31 28.75
CA ILE A 153 14.88 -11.79 30.13
C ILE A 153 14.05 -12.71 31.03
N PRO A 154 14.64 -13.47 31.95
CA PRO A 154 13.88 -14.43 32.74
C PRO A 154 12.95 -13.74 33.73
N LEU A 155 11.70 -14.22 33.83
CA LEU A 155 10.69 -13.80 34.80
C LEU A 155 10.39 -14.89 35.83
N TYR A 156 10.52 -16.16 35.46
CA TYR A 156 10.33 -17.30 36.35
C TYR A 156 11.42 -18.33 36.09
N ILE A 157 11.96 -18.90 37.16
CA ILE A 157 12.88 -20.03 37.12
C ILE A 157 12.35 -21.09 38.10
N ARG A 158 12.31 -22.35 37.67
CA ARG A 158 11.87 -23.47 38.52
C ARG A 158 12.64 -23.48 39.84
N ASP A 159 11.91 -23.70 40.93
CA ASP A 159 12.40 -23.72 42.32
C ASP A 159 12.92 -22.38 42.87
N ALA A 160 13.17 -21.37 42.03
CA ALA A 160 13.49 -20.00 42.46
C ALA A 160 12.25 -19.10 42.55
N GLY A 161 11.21 -19.38 41.76
CA GLY A 161 9.97 -18.61 41.75
C GLY A 161 9.99 -17.49 40.70
N VAL A 162 9.18 -16.46 40.92
CA VAL A 162 9.03 -15.31 40.02
C VAL A 162 9.95 -14.18 40.46
N CYS A 163 10.67 -13.59 39.51
CA CYS A 163 11.56 -12.45 39.70
C CYS A 163 10.81 -11.22 40.24
N GLU A 164 11.47 -10.44 41.10
CA GLU A 164 10.94 -9.15 41.54
C GLU A 164 10.77 -8.18 40.35
N GLY A 165 9.65 -7.45 40.32
CA GLY A 165 9.33 -6.52 39.24
C GLY A 165 7.83 -6.21 39.12
N PRO A 166 7.44 -5.31 38.19
CA PRO A 166 6.05 -4.84 38.04
C PRO A 166 5.06 -5.97 37.72
N HIS A 167 5.53 -7.02 37.05
CA HIS A 167 4.71 -8.12 36.56
C HIS A 167 4.59 -9.30 37.54
N ARG A 168 5.30 -9.24 38.68
CA ARG A 168 5.41 -10.35 39.63
C ARG A 168 4.05 -10.92 40.03
N ARG A 169 3.13 -10.05 40.46
CA ARG A 169 1.80 -10.45 40.95
C ARG A 169 0.97 -11.19 39.91
N ILE A 170 0.93 -10.67 38.68
CA ILE A 170 0.17 -11.27 37.57
C ILE A 170 0.80 -12.63 37.20
N MET A 171 2.13 -12.70 37.14
CA MET A 171 2.85 -13.92 36.77
C MET A 171 2.71 -15.03 37.83
N GLU A 172 2.90 -14.72 39.11
CA GLU A 172 2.71 -15.67 40.21
C GLU A 172 1.30 -16.27 40.18
N ARG A 173 0.29 -15.42 39.95
CA ARG A 173 -1.10 -15.87 39.89
C ARG A 173 -1.40 -16.67 38.64
N ALA A 174 -0.90 -16.27 37.47
CA ALA A 174 -1.07 -17.01 36.22
C ALA A 174 -0.42 -18.39 36.29
N LEU A 175 0.77 -18.50 36.88
CA LEU A 175 1.44 -19.79 37.13
C LEU A 175 0.61 -20.70 38.03
N ALA A 176 0.04 -20.17 39.11
CA ALA A 176 -0.86 -20.94 39.98
C ALA A 176 -2.07 -21.46 39.20
N LEU A 177 -2.69 -20.62 38.36
CA LEU A 177 -3.82 -21.02 37.50
C LEU A 177 -3.44 -22.11 36.49
N LEU A 178 -2.25 -22.01 35.87
CA LEU A 178 -1.76 -23.03 34.94
C LEU A 178 -1.52 -24.39 35.63
N VAL A 179 -0.97 -24.39 36.84
CA VAL A 179 -0.76 -25.61 37.64
C VAL A 179 -2.09 -26.24 38.08
N ASP A 180 -3.08 -25.42 38.44
CA ASP A 180 -4.41 -25.87 38.88
C ASP A 180 -5.37 -26.21 37.72
N THR A 181 -4.94 -26.01 36.47
CA THR A 181 -5.74 -26.31 35.27
C THR A 181 -5.95 -27.81 35.10
N ASP A 182 -7.12 -28.20 34.58
CA ASP A 182 -7.45 -29.61 34.43
C ASP A 182 -6.51 -30.33 33.42
N PRO A 183 -6.10 -31.57 33.69
CA PRO A 183 -5.12 -32.29 32.86
C PRO A 183 -5.55 -32.56 31.41
N ASP A 184 -6.85 -32.56 31.11
CA ASP A 184 -7.38 -32.70 29.74
C ASP A 184 -7.06 -31.46 28.90
N ILE A 185 -7.29 -30.27 29.46
CA ILE A 185 -6.98 -28.98 28.81
C ILE A 185 -5.46 -28.84 28.61
N LEU A 186 -4.67 -29.13 29.64
CA LEU A 186 -3.20 -29.08 29.57
C LEU A 186 -2.64 -29.98 28.46
N ARG A 187 -3.19 -31.20 28.32
CA ARG A 187 -2.80 -32.12 27.26
C ARG A 187 -3.20 -31.63 25.87
N GLU A 188 -4.41 -31.08 25.72
CA GLU A 188 -4.85 -30.51 24.44
C GLU A 188 -4.05 -29.26 24.05
N ALA A 189 -3.62 -28.45 25.01
CA ALA A 189 -2.80 -27.25 24.82
C ALA A 189 -1.30 -27.55 24.70
N CYS A 190 -0.89 -28.82 24.76
CA CYS A 190 0.52 -29.24 24.75
C CYS A 190 1.38 -28.57 25.84
N PHE A 191 0.78 -28.24 26.99
CA PHE A 191 1.45 -27.54 28.09
C PHE A 191 1.67 -28.48 29.28
N HIS A 192 2.94 -28.67 29.66
CA HIS A 192 3.35 -29.57 30.74
C HIS A 192 4.02 -28.77 31.86
N PRO A 193 3.29 -28.35 32.92
CA PRO A 193 3.84 -27.52 33.99
C PRO A 193 5.08 -28.12 34.66
N GLU A 194 5.13 -29.45 34.79
CA GLU A 194 6.25 -30.20 35.35
C GLU A 194 7.51 -30.20 34.48
N LYS A 195 7.39 -29.79 33.21
CA LYS A 195 8.49 -29.69 32.26
C LYS A 195 9.00 -28.26 32.07
N LEU A 196 8.26 -27.25 32.54
CA LEU A 196 8.65 -25.83 32.47
C LEU A 196 9.80 -25.50 33.41
N ASP A 197 10.97 -25.15 32.86
CA ASP A 197 12.16 -24.75 33.62
C ASP A 197 12.24 -23.21 33.77
N GLU A 198 11.83 -22.47 32.73
CA GLU A 198 11.94 -21.01 32.67
C GLU A 198 10.75 -20.37 31.93
N ILE A 199 10.21 -19.26 32.45
CA ILE A 199 9.43 -18.30 31.66
C ILE A 199 10.24 -17.04 31.51
N ALA A 200 10.39 -16.56 30.29
CA ALA A 200 11.13 -15.34 29.99
C ALA A 200 10.31 -14.40 29.09
N VAL A 201 10.78 -13.16 28.98
CA VAL A 201 10.25 -12.17 28.05
C VAL A 201 11.24 -11.97 26.91
N ASP A 202 10.72 -11.86 25.69
CA ASP A 202 11.50 -11.40 24.55
C ASP A 202 11.88 -9.91 24.75
N PRO A 203 13.17 -9.56 24.83
CA PRO A 203 13.62 -8.19 25.08
C PRO A 203 13.46 -7.28 23.86
N ARG A 204 13.15 -7.82 22.69
CA ARG A 204 13.01 -7.03 21.47
C ARG A 204 11.71 -6.23 21.53
N ALA A 205 11.75 -5.02 20.96
CA ALA A 205 10.54 -4.24 20.77
C ALA A 205 9.61 -5.01 19.83
N TYR A 206 8.33 -5.05 20.19
CA TYR A 206 7.34 -5.78 19.40
C TYR A 206 7.03 -5.03 18.11
N ASP A 207 7.50 -5.54 16.99
CA ASP A 207 7.20 -4.99 15.67
C ASP A 207 5.86 -5.54 15.18
N PHE A 208 4.81 -4.70 15.12
CA PHE A 208 3.49 -5.12 14.62
C PHE A 208 3.44 -5.35 13.10
N ASP A 209 4.38 -4.81 12.35
CA ASP A 209 4.39 -4.91 10.89
C ASP A 209 5.04 -6.21 10.42
N HIS A 210 5.94 -6.81 11.22
CA HIS A 210 6.62 -8.06 10.88
C HIS A 210 5.62 -9.20 10.49
N PRO A 211 5.85 -9.94 9.39
CA PRO A 211 4.94 -10.99 8.90
C PRO A 211 4.65 -12.10 9.91
N VAL A 212 5.51 -12.31 10.91
CA VAL A 212 5.33 -13.29 11.98
C VAL A 212 4.05 -13.03 12.78
N ASN A 213 3.52 -11.81 12.78
CA ASN A 213 2.26 -11.47 13.45
C ASN A 213 1.03 -12.07 12.80
N LYS A 214 1.14 -12.50 11.54
CA LYS A 214 0.10 -13.29 10.88
C LYS A 214 0.05 -14.72 11.44
N ARG A 215 1.09 -15.16 12.17
CA ARG A 215 1.08 -16.44 12.90
C ARG A 215 0.14 -16.32 14.10
N PRO A 216 -0.88 -17.19 14.22
CA PRO A 216 -1.83 -17.11 15.32
C PRO A 216 -1.14 -17.17 16.69
N ASN A 217 -1.62 -16.35 17.63
CA ASN A 217 -1.16 -16.30 19.03
C ASN A 217 0.31 -15.91 19.25
N TYR A 218 1.08 -15.53 18.22
CA TYR A 218 2.50 -15.20 18.38
C TYR A 218 2.75 -14.03 19.34
N HIS A 219 1.89 -13.01 19.31
CA HIS A 219 1.93 -11.87 20.24
C HIS A 219 1.71 -12.26 21.70
N PHE A 220 1.23 -13.48 22.00
CA PHE A 220 1.09 -13.97 23.37
C PHE A 220 2.33 -14.74 23.86
N GLY A 221 3.15 -15.24 22.94
CA GLY A 221 4.37 -15.99 23.26
C GLY A 221 4.48 -17.30 22.49
N GLN A 222 5.48 -18.10 22.85
CA GLN A 222 5.70 -19.44 22.30
C GLN A 222 6.69 -20.25 23.15
N TRP A 223 6.69 -21.57 22.96
CA TRP A 223 7.80 -22.41 23.39
C TRP A 223 9.07 -22.08 22.60
N ASP A 224 10.21 -22.12 23.28
CA ASP A 224 11.52 -21.87 22.67
C ASP A 224 12.14 -23.15 22.07
N PRO A 225 12.35 -23.20 20.74
CA PRO A 225 12.93 -24.36 20.07
C PRO A 225 14.38 -24.67 20.47
N HIS A 226 15.15 -23.69 20.95
CA HIS A 226 16.57 -23.83 21.26
C HIS A 226 16.83 -24.38 22.66
N ARG A 227 15.80 -24.45 23.51
CA ARG A 227 15.86 -25.03 24.87
C ARG A 227 15.01 -26.30 24.94
N ILE A 228 15.54 -27.36 24.34
CA ILE A 228 14.95 -28.69 24.28
C ILE A 228 15.70 -29.68 25.18
N ASP A 229 14.98 -30.62 25.78
CA ASP A 229 15.60 -31.72 26.52
C ASP A 229 15.88 -32.95 25.64
N ASN A 230 16.54 -33.96 26.21
CA ASN A 230 16.84 -35.22 25.52
C ASN A 230 15.59 -36.06 25.18
N GLN A 231 14.42 -35.71 25.71
CA GLN A 231 13.13 -36.37 25.43
C GLN A 231 12.35 -35.64 24.33
N GLY A 232 12.85 -34.50 23.82
CA GLY A 232 12.21 -33.69 22.79
C GLY A 232 11.24 -32.63 23.32
N TYR A 233 11.17 -32.38 24.64
CA TYR A 233 10.32 -31.36 25.22
C TYR A 233 11.02 -30.01 25.30
N PHE A 234 10.32 -28.96 24.88
CA PHE A 234 10.74 -27.59 25.13
C PHE A 234 10.64 -27.25 26.63
N ARG A 235 11.60 -26.46 27.12
CA ARG A 235 11.82 -26.20 28.56
C ARG A 235 11.67 -24.73 28.96
N ARG A 236 11.72 -23.82 27.99
CA ARG A 236 11.56 -22.38 28.19
C ARG A 236 10.36 -21.86 27.39
N PHE A 237 9.46 -21.15 28.06
CA PHE A 237 8.36 -20.45 27.41
C PHE A 237 8.69 -18.95 27.35
N VAL A 238 8.59 -18.33 26.18
CA VAL A 238 8.92 -16.91 25.97
C VAL A 238 7.66 -16.13 25.66
N ILE A 239 7.35 -15.15 26.50
CA ILE A 239 6.20 -14.24 26.38
C ILE A 239 6.66 -12.95 25.70
N GLN A 240 5.78 -12.35 24.90
CA GLN A 240 6.04 -11.04 24.31
C GLN A 240 5.77 -9.94 25.33
N GLN A 241 6.70 -8.99 25.45
CA GLN A 241 6.63 -7.92 26.45
C GLN A 241 5.32 -7.11 26.32
N VAL A 242 4.89 -6.84 25.08
CA VAL A 242 3.69 -6.04 24.81
C VAL A 242 2.43 -6.60 25.46
N THR A 243 2.27 -7.93 25.50
CA THR A 243 1.09 -8.59 26.09
C THR A 243 1.09 -8.44 27.60
N LEU A 244 2.26 -8.62 28.22
CA LEU A 244 2.42 -8.52 29.66
C LEU A 244 2.21 -7.07 30.14
N ASP A 245 2.81 -6.10 29.44
CA ASP A 245 2.64 -4.68 29.72
C ASP A 245 1.18 -4.24 29.55
N SER A 246 0.48 -4.76 28.53
CA SER A 246 -0.94 -4.42 28.27
C SER A 246 -1.88 -4.95 29.37
N LEU A 247 -1.63 -6.17 29.84
CA LEU A 247 -2.38 -6.74 30.96
C LEU A 247 -2.07 -6.00 32.27
N HIS A 248 -0.82 -5.61 32.48
CA HIS A 248 -0.43 -4.83 33.65
C HIS A 248 -1.09 -3.45 33.66
N ALA A 249 -1.14 -2.75 32.53
CA ALA A 249 -1.77 -1.43 32.40
C ALA A 249 -3.21 -1.43 32.94
N ARG A 250 -4.01 -2.47 32.63
CA ARG A 250 -5.38 -2.64 33.14
C ARG A 250 -5.46 -2.65 34.67
N THR A 251 -4.47 -3.23 35.35
CA THR A 251 -4.44 -3.33 36.82
C THR A 251 -4.06 -2.02 37.52
N THR A 252 -3.47 -1.08 36.78
CA THR A 252 -3.00 0.22 37.32
C THR A 252 -3.97 1.37 37.14
N ILE A 253 -4.94 1.23 36.23
CA ILE A 253 -5.96 2.26 35.98
C ILE A 253 -6.96 2.29 37.15
N GLU A 254 -7.28 3.48 37.65
CA GLU A 254 -8.33 3.66 38.65
C GLU A 254 -9.67 3.17 38.08
N ASN A 255 -10.21 2.13 38.70
CA ASN A 255 -11.44 1.48 38.29
C ASN A 255 -12.36 1.30 39.52
N GLU A 256 -13.66 1.17 39.28
CA GLU A 256 -14.65 0.87 40.32
C GLU A 256 -14.59 -0.59 40.81
N ILE A 257 -13.77 -1.42 40.14
CA ILE A 257 -13.57 -2.85 40.44
C ILE A 257 -12.40 -3.01 41.42
N ASP A 258 -12.52 -3.97 42.34
CA ASP A 258 -11.45 -4.32 43.29
C ASP A 258 -10.13 -4.60 42.54
N PRO A 259 -9.02 -3.93 42.88
CA PRO A 259 -7.70 -4.21 42.29
C PRO A 259 -7.28 -5.68 42.35
N GLU A 260 -7.65 -6.43 43.39
CA GLU A 260 -7.35 -7.87 43.47
C GLU A 260 -8.11 -8.66 42.41
N GLU A 261 -9.38 -8.32 42.14
CA GLU A 261 -10.16 -8.95 41.07
C GLU A 261 -9.57 -8.63 39.68
N LEU A 262 -9.03 -7.43 39.48
CA LEU A 262 -8.37 -7.05 38.23
C LEU A 262 -7.08 -7.82 38.00
N VAL A 263 -6.27 -8.05 39.04
CA VAL A 263 -5.06 -8.90 38.94
C VAL A 263 -5.46 -10.35 38.64
N GLU A 264 -6.51 -10.86 39.27
CA GLU A 264 -7.03 -12.22 39.01
C GLU A 264 -7.48 -12.39 37.56
N GLU A 265 -8.25 -11.44 37.03
CA GLU A 265 -8.70 -11.44 35.64
C GLU A 265 -7.54 -11.32 34.65
N ALA A 266 -6.57 -10.45 34.93
CA ALA A 266 -5.38 -10.29 34.09
C ALA A 266 -4.53 -11.57 34.07
N ALA A 267 -4.37 -12.22 35.23
CA ALA A 267 -3.67 -13.50 35.35
C ALA A 267 -4.41 -14.64 34.66
N ALA A 268 -5.74 -14.66 34.73
CA ALA A 268 -6.58 -15.62 34.01
C ALA A 268 -6.42 -15.51 32.50
N VAL A 269 -6.45 -14.27 31.97
CA VAL A 269 -6.22 -14.02 30.54
C VAL A 269 -4.79 -14.38 30.16
N LEU A 270 -3.78 -14.04 30.96
CA LEU A 270 -2.38 -14.44 30.70
C LEU A 270 -2.25 -15.97 30.59
N ALA A 271 -2.78 -16.71 31.57
CA ALA A 271 -2.77 -18.18 31.55
C ALA A 271 -3.48 -18.75 30.31
N GLY A 272 -4.66 -18.23 29.98
CA GLY A 272 -5.37 -18.65 28.76
C GLY A 272 -4.58 -18.37 27.48
N THR A 273 -3.91 -17.23 27.39
CA THR A 273 -3.05 -16.88 26.24
C THR A 273 -1.80 -17.75 26.14
N ILE A 274 -1.17 -18.13 27.27
CA ILE A 274 -0.05 -19.09 27.30
C ILE A 274 -0.50 -20.46 26.78
N LEU A 275 -1.67 -20.95 27.20
CA LEU A 275 -2.21 -22.22 26.72
C LEU A 275 -2.47 -22.20 25.21
N MET A 276 -3.08 -21.12 24.70
CA MET A 276 -3.32 -20.95 23.26
C MET A 276 -2.02 -20.92 22.46
N ALA A 277 -1.04 -20.13 22.89
CA ALA A 277 0.27 -20.02 22.25
C ALA A 277 1.03 -21.35 22.29
N SER A 278 1.01 -22.05 23.43
CA SER A 278 1.57 -23.39 23.60
C SER A 278 0.98 -24.38 22.60
N GLY A 279 -0.34 -24.34 22.37
CA GLY A 279 -1.01 -25.20 21.40
C GLY A 279 -0.63 -24.93 19.94
N VAL A 280 -0.16 -23.73 19.59
CA VAL A 280 0.33 -23.40 18.23
C VAL A 280 1.80 -23.77 18.05
N SER A 281 2.63 -23.66 19.09
CA SER A 281 4.04 -24.08 19.03
C SER A 281 4.24 -25.59 19.23
N GLY A 282 3.31 -26.25 19.89
CA GLY A 282 3.46 -27.64 20.33
C GLY A 282 4.43 -27.81 21.50
N TRP A 283 4.54 -29.03 22.02
CA TRP A 283 5.42 -29.39 23.15
C TRP A 283 6.88 -29.64 22.73
N GLY A 284 7.15 -29.75 21.44
CA GLY A 284 8.42 -30.18 20.85
C GLY A 284 8.40 -30.23 19.30
N PRO A 285 9.54 -30.47 18.63
CA PRO A 285 9.64 -30.47 17.15
C PRO A 285 8.73 -31.49 16.44
N GLY A 286 8.32 -32.55 17.13
CA GLY A 286 7.42 -33.59 16.59
C GLY A 286 5.94 -33.41 16.96
N SER A 287 5.53 -32.24 17.43
CA SER A 287 4.15 -32.03 17.95
C SER A 287 3.10 -31.96 16.86
N HIS A 288 3.45 -31.33 15.74
CA HIS A 288 2.57 -31.10 14.60
C HIS A 288 3.15 -31.83 13.38
N SER A 289 2.31 -32.52 12.62
CA SER A 289 2.72 -33.12 11.34
C SER A 289 2.67 -32.07 10.22
N ALA A 290 3.33 -32.35 9.10
CA ALA A 290 3.22 -31.50 7.90
C ALA A 290 1.81 -31.50 7.27
N GLU A 291 0.97 -32.47 7.63
CA GLU A 291 -0.43 -32.58 7.20
C GLU A 291 -1.38 -31.76 8.09
N GLU A 292 -0.94 -31.35 9.28
CA GLU A 292 -1.73 -30.49 10.16
C GLU A 292 -1.60 -29.04 9.71
N THR A 293 -2.73 -28.34 9.65
CA THR A 293 -2.82 -26.98 9.12
C THR A 293 -3.39 -26.04 10.17
N LEU A 294 -3.10 -24.74 10.06
CA LEU A 294 -3.68 -23.75 10.96
C LEU A 294 -5.23 -23.78 10.94
N GLY A 295 -5.84 -24.08 9.79
CA GLY A 295 -7.29 -24.18 9.65
C GLY A 295 -7.92 -25.29 10.51
N THR A 296 -7.22 -26.42 10.71
CA THR A 296 -7.70 -27.51 11.56
C THR A 296 -7.33 -27.31 13.04
N LEU A 297 -6.20 -26.66 13.30
CA LEU A 297 -5.69 -26.43 14.66
C LEU A 297 -6.46 -25.34 15.42
N LEU A 298 -6.81 -24.22 14.77
CA LEU A 298 -7.44 -23.06 15.44
C LEU A 298 -8.80 -23.36 16.09
N PRO A 299 -9.74 -24.08 15.45
CA PRO A 299 -11.01 -24.44 16.09
C PRO A 299 -10.82 -25.28 17.36
N ARG A 300 -9.83 -26.19 17.35
CA ARG A 300 -9.48 -26.99 18.52
C ARG A 300 -8.95 -26.11 19.66
N ILE A 301 -8.11 -25.12 19.34
CA ILE A 301 -7.58 -24.14 20.30
C ILE A 301 -8.69 -23.30 20.92
N ALA A 302 -9.59 -22.75 20.11
CA ALA A 302 -10.72 -21.96 20.58
C ALA A 302 -11.61 -22.76 21.55
N ARG A 303 -11.86 -24.04 21.25
CA ARG A 303 -12.69 -24.93 22.07
C ARG A 303 -12.12 -25.13 23.48
N TYR A 304 -10.86 -25.51 23.62
CA TYR A 304 -10.28 -25.74 24.96
C TYR A 304 -10.05 -24.43 25.72
N ARG A 305 -9.77 -23.31 25.02
CA ARG A 305 -9.68 -21.97 25.60
C ARG A 305 -10.99 -21.58 26.28
N ASP A 306 -12.11 -21.74 25.58
CA ASP A 306 -13.42 -21.35 26.13
C ASP A 306 -13.83 -22.27 27.29
N GLU A 307 -13.46 -23.55 27.22
CA GLU A 307 -13.67 -24.48 28.32
C GLU A 307 -12.82 -24.13 29.54
N PHE A 308 -11.55 -23.76 29.36
CA PHE A 308 -10.67 -23.27 30.42
C PHE A 308 -11.31 -22.11 31.18
N TYR A 309 -11.75 -21.07 30.46
CA TYR A 309 -12.36 -19.91 31.10
C TYR A 309 -13.71 -20.23 31.77
N ARG A 310 -14.56 -21.06 31.15
CA ARG A 310 -15.84 -21.50 31.75
C ARG A 310 -15.61 -22.25 33.06
N ARG A 311 -14.64 -23.16 33.11
CA ARG A 311 -14.28 -23.89 34.32
C ARG A 311 -13.68 -22.96 35.38
N LEU A 312 -12.90 -21.97 34.97
CA LEU A 312 -12.30 -21.00 35.87
C LEU A 312 -13.34 -20.09 36.55
N ILE A 313 -14.34 -19.57 35.81
CA ILE A 313 -15.43 -18.74 36.39
C ILE A 313 -16.15 -19.50 37.51
N ARG A 314 -16.38 -20.80 37.34
CA ARG A 314 -17.06 -21.62 38.36
C ARG A 314 -16.28 -21.78 39.67
N ARG A 315 -14.95 -21.59 39.62
CA ARG A 315 -14.04 -21.71 40.78
C ARG A 315 -13.86 -20.38 41.53
N GLN A 316 -14.37 -19.26 41.00
CA GLN A 316 -14.25 -17.94 41.62
C GLN A 316 -15.19 -17.78 42.84
N SER A 317 -14.93 -16.74 43.65
CA SER A 317 -15.78 -16.37 44.79
C SER A 317 -17.21 -16.05 44.35
N ASP A 318 -18.21 -16.20 45.22
CA ASP A 318 -19.62 -16.03 44.83
C ASP A 318 -19.91 -14.64 44.22
N ALA A 319 -19.36 -13.57 44.82
CA ALA A 319 -19.56 -12.21 44.33
C ALA A 319 -18.86 -11.98 42.97
N HIS A 320 -17.61 -12.42 42.85
CA HIS A 320 -16.82 -12.26 41.62
C HIS A 320 -17.39 -13.11 40.48
N ARG A 321 -17.80 -14.35 40.77
CA ARG A 321 -18.47 -15.25 39.82
C ARG A 321 -19.73 -14.64 39.26
N THR A 322 -20.64 -14.13 40.11
CA THR A 322 -21.88 -13.50 39.62
C THR A 322 -21.58 -12.31 38.71
N ARG A 323 -20.57 -11.50 39.04
CA ARG A 323 -20.13 -10.39 38.16
C ARG A 323 -19.61 -10.90 36.83
N LEU A 324 -18.73 -11.90 36.83
CA LEU A 324 -18.15 -12.49 35.62
C LEU A 324 -19.19 -13.21 34.75
N GLU A 325 -20.19 -13.86 35.35
CA GLU A 325 -21.31 -14.49 34.62
C GLU A 325 -22.21 -13.45 33.97
N CYS A 326 -22.55 -12.37 34.67
CA CYS A 326 -23.27 -11.24 34.09
C CYS A 326 -22.49 -10.59 32.95
N GLU A 327 -21.20 -10.34 33.16
CA GLU A 327 -20.29 -9.81 32.13
C GLU A 327 -20.20 -10.76 30.92
N ALA A 328 -20.10 -12.07 31.17
CA ALA A 328 -19.99 -13.06 30.11
C ALA A 328 -21.28 -13.17 29.29
N ALA A 329 -22.44 -12.99 29.92
CA ALA A 329 -23.72 -12.91 29.22
C ALA A 329 -23.85 -11.62 28.40
N GLU A 330 -23.45 -10.47 28.95
CA GLU A 330 -23.50 -9.17 28.28
C GLU A 330 -22.55 -9.11 27.08
N ARG A 331 -21.30 -9.53 27.27
CA ARG A 331 -20.26 -9.51 26.24
C ARG A 331 -20.22 -10.77 25.38
N ARG A 332 -21.03 -11.78 25.72
CA ARG A 332 -21.09 -13.11 25.08
C ARG A 332 -19.76 -13.91 25.12
N GLN A 333 -18.87 -13.59 26.06
CA GLN A 333 -17.60 -14.28 26.23
C GLN A 333 -17.11 -14.24 27.68
N PRO A 334 -16.50 -15.33 28.18
CA PRO A 334 -15.94 -15.33 29.52
C PRO A 334 -14.71 -14.40 29.59
N PHE A 335 -14.57 -13.67 30.71
CA PHE A 335 -13.54 -12.64 30.90
C PHE A 335 -13.53 -11.58 29.77
N GLY A 336 -14.70 -11.26 29.22
CA GLY A 336 -14.83 -10.42 28.04
C GLY A 336 -14.24 -9.02 28.22
N ALA A 337 -14.34 -8.41 29.40
CA ALA A 337 -13.76 -7.09 29.64
C ALA A 337 -12.24 -7.10 29.57
N ALA A 338 -11.60 -8.10 30.20
CA ALA A 338 -10.15 -8.21 30.22
C ALA A 338 -9.59 -8.51 28.82
N ARG A 339 -10.25 -9.39 28.06
CA ARG A 339 -9.88 -9.70 26.67
C ARG A 339 -10.08 -8.52 25.73
N GLN A 340 -11.22 -7.83 25.80
CA GLN A 340 -11.46 -6.61 25.01
C GLN A 340 -10.46 -5.52 25.36
N SER A 341 -10.12 -5.35 26.64
CA SER A 341 -9.10 -4.39 27.07
C SER A 341 -7.72 -4.72 26.52
N LEU A 342 -7.32 -6.00 26.51
CA LEU A 342 -6.07 -6.44 25.92
C LEU A 342 -6.04 -6.16 24.41
N ASN A 343 -7.07 -6.58 23.67
CA ASN A 343 -7.13 -6.36 22.22
C ASN A 343 -7.17 -4.86 21.86
N ALA A 344 -7.89 -4.04 22.63
CA ALA A 344 -7.94 -2.59 22.42
C ALA A 344 -6.58 -1.93 22.67
N GLU A 345 -5.86 -2.31 23.73
CA GLU A 345 -4.52 -1.79 24.00
C GLU A 345 -3.51 -2.21 22.93
N LEU A 346 -3.56 -3.47 22.46
CA LEU A 346 -2.73 -3.95 21.36
C LEU A 346 -3.04 -3.21 20.05
N GLY A 347 -4.33 -3.00 19.73
CA GLY A 347 -4.77 -2.23 18.57
C GLY A 347 -4.30 -0.77 18.63
N ASN A 348 -4.41 -0.12 19.79
CA ASN A 348 -3.92 1.25 19.99
C ASN A 348 -2.40 1.35 19.82
N ARG A 349 -1.63 0.40 20.36
CA ARG A 349 -0.17 0.38 20.19
C ARG A 349 0.23 0.17 18.74
N ARG A 350 -0.46 -0.74 18.03
CA ARG A 350 -0.27 -0.96 16.59
C ARG A 350 -0.55 0.31 15.78
N ALA A 351 -1.68 0.96 16.03
CA ALA A 351 -2.07 2.19 15.34
C ALA A 351 -1.07 3.33 15.59
N ARG A 352 -0.57 3.48 16.83
CA ARG A 352 0.50 4.44 17.15
C ARG A 352 1.81 4.13 16.43
N GLN A 353 2.25 2.87 16.44
CA GLN A 353 3.44 2.46 15.69
C GLN A 353 3.29 2.87 14.23
N LEU A 354 2.23 2.43 13.56
CA LEU A 354 1.99 2.72 12.14
C LEU A 354 2.04 4.22 11.83
N GLN A 355 1.35 5.04 12.64
CA GLN A 355 1.33 6.49 12.46
C GLN A 355 2.71 7.12 12.58
N HIS A 356 3.45 6.83 13.66
CA HIS A 356 4.77 7.42 13.88
C HIS A 356 5.82 6.93 12.87
N VAL A 357 5.75 5.66 12.44
CA VAL A 357 6.66 5.12 11.40
C VAL A 357 6.44 5.84 10.07
N VAL A 358 5.19 6.00 9.64
CA VAL A 358 4.91 6.66 8.36
C VAL A 358 5.17 8.16 8.44
N LEU A 359 4.84 8.83 9.55
CA LEU A 359 5.21 10.24 9.76
C LEU A 359 6.72 10.45 9.73
N ALA A 360 7.48 9.55 10.35
CA ALA A 360 8.94 9.59 10.29
C ALA A 360 9.47 9.44 8.85
N ARG A 361 8.91 8.51 8.08
CA ARG A 361 9.25 8.34 6.65
C ARG A 361 8.92 9.60 5.86
N VAL A 362 7.73 10.18 6.08
CA VAL A 362 7.30 11.44 5.46
C VAL A 362 8.26 12.58 5.79
N PHE A 363 8.60 12.80 7.07
CA PHE A 363 9.53 13.85 7.46
C PHE A 363 10.95 13.63 6.93
N ALA A 364 11.42 12.37 6.87
CA ALA A 364 12.69 12.02 6.25
C ALA A 364 12.69 12.35 4.75
N ALA A 365 11.60 12.03 4.04
CA ALA A 365 11.42 12.30 2.62
C ALA A 365 11.26 13.81 2.32
N MET A 366 10.59 14.57 3.19
CA MET A 366 10.51 16.03 3.14
C MET A 366 11.85 16.72 3.43
N GLY A 367 12.77 15.99 4.06
CA GLY A 367 14.12 16.45 4.32
C GLY A 367 14.34 17.10 5.69
N HIS A 368 13.54 16.71 6.70
CA HIS A 368 13.62 17.18 8.09
C HIS A 368 14.05 16.03 9.02
N PRO A 369 15.37 15.70 9.06
CA PRO A 369 15.86 14.50 9.75
C PRO A 369 15.66 14.55 11.27
N GLU A 370 15.75 15.72 11.90
CA GLU A 370 15.54 15.85 13.35
C GLU A 370 14.10 15.54 13.76
N ALA A 371 13.12 16.02 12.98
CA ALA A 371 11.71 15.74 13.21
C ALA A 371 11.40 14.26 12.94
N ALA A 372 11.96 13.69 11.87
CA ALA A 372 11.86 12.27 11.59
C ALA A 372 12.40 11.43 12.76
N GLN A 373 13.60 11.73 13.27
CA GLN A 373 14.18 11.05 14.42
C GLN A 373 13.32 11.18 15.68
N ARG A 374 12.71 12.34 15.95
CA ARG A 374 11.78 12.52 17.09
C ARG A 374 10.57 11.58 16.98
N GLN A 375 9.97 11.43 15.79
CA GLN A 375 8.84 10.53 15.57
C GLN A 375 9.22 9.07 15.78
N VAL A 376 10.35 8.65 15.21
CA VAL A 376 10.84 7.29 15.36
C VAL A 376 11.25 6.98 16.80
N GLN A 377 11.80 7.94 17.56
CA GLN A 377 12.13 7.70 18.98
C GLN A 377 10.90 7.35 19.83
N GLN A 378 9.68 7.66 19.37
CA GLN A 378 8.43 7.21 19.99
C GLN A 378 8.11 5.74 19.67
N VAL A 379 8.67 5.22 18.57
CA VAL A 379 8.55 3.82 18.12
C VAL A 379 9.77 3.03 18.58
N LEU A 380 9.55 2.05 19.44
CA LEU A 380 10.64 1.28 20.07
C LEU A 380 11.34 0.30 19.10
N VAL A 381 10.80 0.12 17.90
CA VAL A 381 11.16 -0.93 16.95
C VAL A 381 12.42 -0.59 16.14
N ALA A 382 13.32 -1.57 15.98
CA ALA A 382 14.60 -1.40 15.28
C ALA A 382 14.44 -1.22 13.75
N SER A 383 13.51 -1.95 13.11
CA SER A 383 13.21 -1.87 11.67
C SER A 383 12.91 -0.42 11.26
N ALA A 384 11.87 0.17 11.85
CA ALA A 384 11.49 1.57 11.62
C ALA A 384 12.64 2.57 11.87
N ARG A 385 13.44 2.35 12.92
CA ARG A 385 14.57 3.22 13.28
C ARG A 385 15.67 3.23 12.25
N MET A 386 16.11 2.05 11.84
CA MET A 386 17.22 1.92 10.91
C MET A 386 16.79 2.33 9.50
N THR A 387 15.60 1.93 9.06
CA THR A 387 15.04 2.38 7.77
C THR A 387 14.90 3.90 7.73
N CYS A 388 14.30 4.54 8.73
CA CYS A 388 14.19 6.00 8.76
C CYS A 388 15.56 6.70 8.76
N SER A 389 16.56 6.13 9.45
CA SER A 389 17.92 6.68 9.44
C SER A 389 18.55 6.60 8.05
N ILE A 390 18.37 5.47 7.34
CA ILE A 390 18.81 5.30 5.95
C ILE A 390 18.09 6.31 5.05
N GLU A 391 16.77 6.44 5.17
CA GLU A 391 15.95 7.43 4.44
C GLU A 391 16.45 8.86 4.62
N CYS A 392 16.74 9.27 5.85
CA CYS A 392 17.29 10.58 6.16
C CYS A 392 18.64 10.81 5.46
N LEU A 393 19.53 9.82 5.49
CA LEU A 393 20.83 9.90 4.83
C LEU A 393 20.71 9.90 3.30
N LEU A 394 19.78 9.12 2.72
CA LEU A 394 19.50 9.13 1.29
C LEU A 394 19.04 10.52 0.84
N THR A 395 18.08 11.12 1.55
CA THR A 395 17.55 12.46 1.24
C THR A 395 18.59 13.56 1.48
N ALA A 396 19.46 13.42 2.49
CA ALA A 396 20.58 14.32 2.73
C ALA A 396 21.65 14.20 1.63
N GLY A 397 21.98 12.97 1.22
CA GLY A 397 22.92 12.67 0.15
C GLY A 397 22.46 13.21 -1.21
N ASP A 398 21.18 13.03 -1.55
CA ASP A 398 20.61 13.57 -2.80
C ASP A 398 20.69 15.10 -2.84
N ARG A 399 20.34 15.77 -1.73
CA ARG A 399 20.45 17.23 -1.61
C ARG A 399 21.90 17.70 -1.67
N ALA A 400 22.84 17.00 -1.04
CA ALA A 400 24.26 17.31 -1.12
C ALA A 400 24.78 17.17 -2.55
N ALA A 401 24.37 16.13 -3.28
CA ALA A 401 24.72 15.93 -4.68
C ALA A 401 24.20 17.08 -5.56
N ARG A 402 22.90 17.45 -5.44
CA ARG A 402 22.32 18.59 -6.17
C ARG A 402 22.99 19.92 -5.87
N ALA A 403 23.46 20.12 -4.63
CA ALA A 403 24.18 21.32 -4.22
C ALA A 403 25.66 21.33 -4.65
N GLY A 404 26.14 20.32 -5.39
CA GLY A 404 27.55 20.17 -5.78
C GLY A 404 28.49 19.78 -4.63
N ARG A 405 27.96 19.46 -3.44
CA ARG A 405 28.72 18.99 -2.27
C ARG A 405 28.96 17.48 -2.32
N ILE A 406 29.68 17.05 -3.36
CA ILE A 406 29.88 15.63 -3.68
C ILE A 406 30.54 14.85 -2.52
N GLN A 407 31.45 15.47 -1.76
CA GLN A 407 32.13 14.81 -0.64
C GLN A 407 31.15 14.40 0.48
N ASP A 408 30.18 15.26 0.79
CA ASP A 408 29.16 15.00 1.81
C ASP A 408 28.23 13.87 1.34
N ALA A 409 27.92 13.83 0.03
CA ALA A 409 27.12 12.76 -0.56
C ALA A 409 27.85 11.39 -0.53
N ILE A 410 29.17 11.36 -0.78
CA ILE A 410 29.98 10.13 -0.66
C ILE A 410 30.03 9.64 0.80
N ALA A 411 30.12 10.56 1.77
CA ALA A 411 30.08 10.20 3.18
C ALA A 411 28.72 9.56 3.54
N ALA A 412 27.62 10.15 3.08
CA ALA A 412 26.28 9.59 3.27
C ALA A 412 26.13 8.19 2.65
N LEU A 413 26.66 7.95 1.44
CA LEU A 413 26.65 6.63 0.81
C LEU A 413 27.35 5.56 1.64
N SER A 414 28.47 5.92 2.27
CA SER A 414 29.23 4.99 3.11
C SER A 414 28.45 4.63 4.38
N GLU A 415 27.86 5.63 5.04
CA GLU A 415 27.08 5.43 6.26
C GLU A 415 25.78 4.64 6.00
N VAL A 416 25.12 4.88 4.86
CA VAL A 416 23.93 4.13 4.43
C VAL A 416 24.25 2.65 4.26
N ARG A 417 25.37 2.31 3.62
CA ARG A 417 25.79 0.91 3.47
C ARG A 417 26.03 0.24 4.82
N ASP A 418 26.72 0.92 5.74
CA ASP A 418 26.99 0.38 7.08
C ASP A 418 25.69 0.16 7.88
N LEU A 419 24.70 1.04 7.73
CA LEU A 419 23.38 0.88 8.35
C LEU A 419 22.59 -0.27 7.72
N LEU A 420 22.59 -0.40 6.39
CA LEU A 420 21.92 -1.47 5.67
C LEU A 420 22.41 -2.85 6.14
N LEU A 421 23.72 -3.05 6.19
CA LEU A 421 24.31 -4.33 6.62
C LEU A 421 23.98 -4.64 8.08
N ARG A 422 24.11 -3.66 8.98
CA ARG A 422 23.75 -3.86 10.40
C ARG A 422 22.27 -4.15 10.59
N ALA A 423 21.40 -3.52 9.81
CA ALA A 423 19.96 -3.75 9.90
C ALA A 423 19.58 -5.17 9.48
N ILE A 424 20.26 -5.72 8.47
CA ILE A 424 20.10 -7.13 8.08
C ILE A 424 20.66 -8.05 9.17
N GLU A 425 21.89 -7.79 9.66
CA GLU A 425 22.55 -8.64 10.66
C GLU A 425 21.79 -8.73 11.99
N CYS A 426 21.06 -7.69 12.38
CA CYS A 426 20.25 -7.71 13.61
C CYS A 426 18.77 -8.10 13.37
N GLY A 427 18.39 -8.45 12.14
CA GLY A 427 17.03 -8.86 11.77
C GLY A 427 16.01 -7.72 11.72
N ALA A 428 16.46 -6.47 11.65
CA ALA A 428 15.61 -5.29 11.47
C ALA A 428 15.11 -5.18 10.02
N LEU A 429 15.93 -5.58 9.03
CA LEU A 429 15.53 -5.80 7.65
C LEU A 429 15.50 -7.29 7.33
N ALA A 430 14.76 -7.66 6.27
CA ALA A 430 14.70 -9.05 5.82
C ALA A 430 16.09 -9.56 5.42
N ASP A 431 16.35 -10.85 5.71
CA ASP A 431 17.55 -11.53 5.23
C ASP A 431 17.42 -11.82 3.73
N PRO A 432 18.32 -11.28 2.88
CA PRO A 432 18.23 -11.44 1.42
C PRO A 432 18.22 -12.90 0.95
N TRP A 433 18.78 -13.84 1.72
CA TRP A 433 18.72 -15.27 1.36
C TRP A 433 17.31 -15.85 1.41
N SER A 434 16.39 -15.22 2.16
CA SER A 434 14.99 -15.63 2.22
C SER A 434 14.28 -15.45 0.89
N ILE A 435 14.79 -14.57 0.02
CA ILE A 435 14.26 -14.32 -1.33
C ILE A 435 14.32 -15.60 -2.16
N LEU A 436 15.51 -16.20 -2.28
CA LEU A 436 15.69 -17.45 -3.02
C LEU A 436 15.12 -18.66 -2.28
N GLY A 437 15.24 -18.69 -0.96
CA GLY A 437 14.86 -19.87 -0.18
C GLY A 437 13.35 -20.06 -0.02
N PHE A 438 12.57 -18.98 -0.10
CA PHE A 438 11.12 -19.02 0.13
C PHE A 438 10.28 -18.31 -0.94
N ASP A 439 10.88 -17.81 -2.01
CA ASP A 439 10.17 -17.08 -3.08
C ASP A 439 9.30 -15.94 -2.49
N MET A 440 9.95 -15.09 -1.68
CA MET A 440 9.35 -14.00 -0.89
C MET A 440 8.32 -14.39 0.18
N ASN A 441 8.07 -15.68 0.41
CA ASN A 441 7.11 -16.09 1.41
C ASN A 441 7.74 -16.22 2.80
N TYR A 442 6.92 -16.01 3.82
CA TYR A 442 7.20 -16.24 5.21
C TYR A 442 6.35 -17.41 5.71
N SER A 443 7.00 -18.52 6.06
CA SER A 443 6.31 -19.69 6.63
C SER A 443 5.80 -19.39 8.04
N LEU A 444 4.48 -19.45 8.27
CA LEU A 444 3.87 -19.27 9.60
C LEU A 444 3.74 -20.59 10.37
N PHE A 445 3.64 -21.69 9.64
CA PHE A 445 3.45 -23.04 10.16
C PHE A 445 4.12 -24.05 9.21
N PRO A 446 4.48 -25.27 9.67
CA PRO A 446 5.19 -26.25 8.83
C PRO A 446 4.50 -26.60 7.50
N ALA A 447 3.17 -26.52 7.42
CA ALA A 447 2.43 -26.74 6.19
C ALA A 447 2.66 -25.58 5.19
N LEU A 448 3.00 -25.91 3.94
CA LEU A 448 3.31 -24.93 2.90
C LEU A 448 2.18 -23.93 2.64
N GLU A 449 0.93 -24.39 2.69
CA GLU A 449 -0.28 -23.56 2.55
C GLU A 449 -0.42 -22.48 3.63
N ASN A 450 0.33 -22.56 4.73
CA ASN A 450 0.31 -21.57 5.81
C ASN A 450 1.49 -20.59 5.70
N SER A 451 1.89 -20.27 4.47
CA SER A 451 2.87 -19.23 4.16
C SER A 451 2.19 -17.95 3.69
N VAL A 452 2.82 -16.81 3.94
CA VAL A 452 2.31 -15.49 3.58
C VAL A 452 3.40 -14.66 2.93
N HIS A 453 3.03 -13.76 2.01
CA HIS A 453 3.97 -12.82 1.42
C HIS A 453 4.71 -11.97 2.48
N ASP A 454 6.04 -11.92 2.42
CA ASP A 454 6.92 -11.11 3.26
C ASP A 454 7.19 -9.74 2.61
N HIS A 455 6.28 -8.79 2.82
CA HIS A 455 6.41 -7.41 2.34
C HIS A 455 7.73 -6.70 2.70
N ARG A 456 8.47 -7.15 3.73
CA ARG A 456 9.77 -6.54 4.07
C ARG A 456 10.83 -6.82 3.02
N VAL A 457 10.65 -7.88 2.21
CA VAL A 457 11.49 -8.15 1.04
C VAL A 457 11.29 -7.04 0.00
N ASP A 458 10.04 -6.66 -0.27
CA ASP A 458 9.73 -5.56 -1.20
C ASP A 458 10.38 -4.26 -0.71
N GLU A 459 10.21 -3.93 0.58
CA GLU A 459 10.83 -2.74 1.18
C GLU A 459 12.37 -2.76 1.09
N LEU A 460 12.99 -3.94 1.24
CA LEU A 460 14.43 -4.09 1.10
C LEU A 460 14.89 -3.89 -0.35
N VAL A 461 14.16 -4.44 -1.32
CA VAL A 461 14.44 -4.25 -2.75
C VAL A 461 14.35 -2.77 -3.09
N ASP A 462 13.24 -2.11 -2.75
CA ASP A 462 13.03 -0.68 -2.94
C ASP A 462 14.16 0.17 -2.31
N LEU A 463 14.55 -0.17 -1.08
CA LEU A 463 15.63 0.52 -0.38
C LEU A 463 16.96 0.39 -1.12
N VAL A 464 17.33 -0.82 -1.57
CA VAL A 464 18.56 -1.07 -2.32
C VAL A 464 18.55 -0.34 -3.66
N GLU A 465 17.40 -0.33 -4.36
CA GLU A 465 17.27 0.41 -5.61
C GLU A 465 17.47 1.91 -5.42
N ARG A 466 16.91 2.50 -4.37
CA ARG A 466 17.12 3.90 -4.03
C ARG A 466 18.57 4.22 -3.64
N ILE A 467 19.26 3.27 -2.99
CA ILE A 467 20.71 3.38 -2.74
C ILE A 467 21.48 3.39 -4.06
N PHE A 468 21.11 2.54 -5.03
CA PHE A 468 21.71 2.53 -6.36
C PHE A 468 21.43 3.82 -7.15
N GLN A 469 20.21 4.36 -7.07
CA GLN A 469 19.84 5.64 -7.68
C GLN A 469 20.72 6.78 -7.13
N LEU A 470 20.96 6.82 -5.80
CA LEU A 470 21.85 7.82 -5.21
C LEU A 470 23.30 7.65 -5.67
N HIS A 471 23.82 6.42 -5.74
CA HIS A 471 25.16 6.17 -6.29
C HIS A 471 25.27 6.68 -7.73
N ALA A 472 24.31 6.34 -8.59
CA ALA A 472 24.28 6.78 -9.98
C ALA A 472 24.25 8.31 -10.10
N ARG A 473 23.47 8.99 -9.25
CA ARG A 473 23.40 10.46 -9.24
C ARG A 473 24.71 11.09 -8.78
N VAL A 474 25.28 10.63 -7.66
CA VAL A 474 26.56 11.16 -7.15
C VAL A 474 27.68 10.97 -8.17
N TRP A 475 27.70 9.82 -8.86
CA TRP A 475 28.66 9.57 -9.93
C TRP A 475 28.45 10.52 -11.12
N SER A 476 27.19 10.70 -11.55
CA SER A 476 26.83 11.58 -12.66
C SER A 476 27.24 13.04 -12.39
N GLU A 477 26.98 13.55 -11.18
CA GLU A 477 27.39 14.91 -10.81
C GLU A 477 28.92 15.05 -10.72
N ALA A 478 29.63 14.04 -10.21
CA ALA A 478 31.09 14.04 -10.21
C ALA A 478 31.69 14.03 -11.63
N ALA A 479 31.10 13.26 -12.54
CA ALA A 479 31.50 13.20 -13.95
C ALA A 479 31.20 14.50 -14.69
N ALA A 480 30.03 15.11 -14.47
CA ALA A 480 29.69 16.40 -15.07
C ALA A 480 30.66 17.53 -14.68
N HIS A 481 31.37 17.40 -13.56
CA HIS A 481 32.42 18.32 -13.09
C HIS A 481 33.86 17.89 -13.45
N ASP A 482 34.05 16.79 -14.20
CA ASP A 482 35.35 16.19 -14.57
C ASP A 482 36.24 15.88 -13.33
N ASP A 483 35.64 15.53 -12.18
CA ASP A 483 36.35 15.19 -10.94
C ASP A 483 36.65 13.69 -10.86
N GLN A 484 37.69 13.27 -11.59
CA GLN A 484 38.05 11.86 -11.73
C GLN A 484 38.30 11.15 -10.39
N ARG A 485 38.89 11.83 -9.40
CA ARG A 485 39.22 11.20 -8.10
C ARG A 485 37.96 10.78 -7.35
N ARG A 486 36.91 11.60 -7.41
CA ARG A 486 35.62 11.29 -6.78
C ARG A 486 34.86 10.24 -7.58
N CYS A 487 34.91 10.27 -8.91
CA CYS A 487 34.38 9.21 -9.77
C CYS A 487 34.96 7.83 -9.41
N ASP A 488 36.29 7.72 -9.27
CA ASP A 488 36.95 6.46 -8.91
C ASP A 488 36.50 5.94 -7.53
N THR A 489 36.22 6.84 -6.59
CA THR A 489 35.75 6.48 -5.24
C THR A 489 34.31 5.95 -5.29
N VAL A 490 33.43 6.61 -6.04
CA VAL A 490 32.02 6.19 -6.20
C VAL A 490 31.93 4.88 -6.96
N GLU A 491 32.77 4.68 -7.99
CA GLU A 491 32.85 3.42 -8.75
C GLU A 491 33.15 2.24 -7.82
N GLN A 492 34.15 2.37 -6.93
CA GLN A 492 34.51 1.32 -5.99
C GLN A 492 33.38 1.00 -5.00
N LEU A 493 32.75 2.03 -4.44
CA LEU A 493 31.63 1.85 -3.51
C LEU A 493 30.45 1.15 -4.19
N PHE A 494 30.03 1.64 -5.36
CA PHE A 494 28.90 1.07 -6.09
C PHE A 494 29.20 -0.36 -6.56
N GLN A 495 30.36 -0.60 -7.15
CA GLN A 495 30.74 -1.95 -7.60
C GLN A 495 30.69 -2.97 -6.45
N SER A 496 31.22 -2.59 -5.28
CA SER A 496 31.24 -3.49 -4.12
C SER A 496 29.84 -3.82 -3.61
N LEU A 497 28.92 -2.86 -3.60
CA LEU A 497 27.52 -3.07 -3.20
C LEU A 497 26.74 -3.88 -4.23
N ALA A 498 26.92 -3.59 -5.53
CA ALA A 498 26.28 -4.32 -6.62
C ALA A 498 26.70 -5.80 -6.64
N LEU A 499 27.99 -6.09 -6.40
CA LEU A 499 28.48 -7.47 -6.30
C LEU A 499 27.92 -8.19 -5.06
N TRP A 500 27.82 -7.50 -3.93
CA TRP A 500 27.21 -8.05 -2.72
C TRP A 500 25.72 -8.35 -2.94
N TRP A 501 24.96 -7.47 -3.59
CA TRP A 501 23.53 -7.71 -3.85
C TRP A 501 23.31 -8.84 -4.87
N ARG A 502 24.15 -8.92 -5.91
CA ARG A 502 24.04 -9.93 -6.96
C ARG A 502 24.12 -11.36 -6.43
N GLN A 503 24.84 -11.62 -5.34
CA GLN A 503 25.01 -12.97 -4.81
C GLN A 503 23.70 -13.64 -4.37
N PHE A 504 22.67 -12.83 -4.08
CA PHE A 504 21.35 -13.30 -3.68
C PHE A 504 20.40 -13.55 -4.87
N ALA A 505 20.88 -13.36 -6.11
CA ALA A 505 20.16 -13.65 -7.36
C ALA A 505 18.69 -13.18 -7.42
N VAL A 506 18.40 -12.01 -6.82
CA VAL A 506 17.04 -11.44 -6.75
C VAL A 506 16.38 -11.28 -8.13
N HIS A 507 17.17 -10.91 -9.14
CA HIS A 507 16.76 -10.74 -10.54
C HIS A 507 16.34 -12.05 -11.25
N GLU A 508 16.61 -13.22 -10.67
CA GLU A 508 16.20 -14.52 -11.23
C GLU A 508 14.86 -15.00 -10.65
N VAL A 509 14.32 -14.31 -9.64
CA VAL A 509 13.05 -14.68 -8.99
C VAL A 509 11.90 -14.03 -9.75
N SER A 510 11.07 -14.85 -10.42
CA SER A 510 9.96 -14.38 -11.26
C SER A 510 8.90 -13.57 -10.51
N SER A 511 8.80 -13.78 -9.21
CA SER A 511 7.82 -13.10 -8.35
C SER A 511 8.23 -11.66 -8.00
N ILE A 512 9.49 -11.26 -8.27
CA ILE A 512 10.04 -9.92 -7.97
C ILE A 512 10.34 -9.19 -9.28
N ASP A 513 9.89 -7.95 -9.38
CA ASP A 513 10.37 -7.02 -10.41
C ASP A 513 11.63 -6.30 -9.91
N CYS A 514 12.80 -6.93 -10.09
CA CYS A 514 14.10 -6.34 -9.73
C CYS A 514 15.09 -6.54 -10.87
N GLY A 515 15.68 -5.44 -11.33
CA GLY A 515 16.74 -5.49 -12.34
C GLY A 515 18.02 -6.15 -11.83
N ASP A 516 18.85 -6.66 -12.75
CA ASP A 516 20.19 -7.13 -12.42
C ASP A 516 21.06 -5.96 -11.93
N SER A 517 21.41 -5.98 -10.64
CA SER A 517 22.28 -4.96 -10.01
C SER A 517 23.59 -4.67 -10.76
N ARG A 518 24.17 -5.66 -11.45
CA ARG A 518 25.37 -5.42 -12.26
C ARG A 518 25.04 -4.62 -13.51
N GLN A 519 23.91 -4.89 -14.16
CA GLN A 519 23.45 -4.09 -15.29
C GLN A 519 23.17 -2.66 -14.83
N GLY A 520 22.52 -2.48 -13.67
CA GLY A 520 22.32 -1.16 -13.07
C GLY A 520 23.62 -0.39 -12.81
N TYR A 521 24.64 -1.06 -12.26
CA TYR A 521 25.98 -0.49 -12.08
C TYR A 521 26.64 -0.11 -13.42
N LEU A 522 26.61 -1.01 -14.41
CA LEU A 522 27.20 -0.76 -15.74
C LEU A 522 26.49 0.40 -16.44
N ALA A 523 25.16 0.47 -16.37
CA ALA A 523 24.38 1.59 -16.90
C ALA A 523 24.80 2.93 -16.27
N ALA A 524 24.94 2.97 -14.94
CA ALA A 524 25.41 4.18 -14.25
C ALA A 524 26.84 4.58 -14.65
N LYS A 525 27.72 3.60 -14.84
CA LYS A 525 29.07 3.83 -15.38
C LYS A 525 29.03 4.42 -16.78
N HIS A 526 28.23 3.84 -17.67
CA HIS A 526 28.03 4.32 -19.04
C HIS A 526 27.49 5.75 -19.08
N VAL A 527 26.56 6.11 -18.17
CA VAL A 527 26.05 7.48 -18.02
C VAL A 527 27.16 8.43 -17.56
N ALA A 528 27.96 8.05 -16.56
CA ALA A 528 29.07 8.87 -16.09
C ALA A 528 30.13 9.09 -17.20
N ASP A 529 30.45 8.04 -17.96
CA ASP A 529 31.34 8.14 -19.12
C ASP A 529 30.74 9.03 -20.22
N GLY A 530 29.44 8.90 -20.49
CA GLY A 530 28.69 9.73 -21.43
C GLY A 530 28.66 11.21 -21.03
N LEU A 531 28.47 11.53 -19.75
CA LEU A 531 28.49 12.90 -19.23
C LEU A 531 29.90 13.50 -19.26
N ASN A 532 30.93 12.71 -18.96
CA ASN A 532 32.32 13.11 -19.15
C ASN A 532 32.62 13.44 -20.63
N LEU A 533 32.10 12.63 -21.56
CA LEU A 533 32.23 12.86 -23.00
C LEU A 533 31.46 14.11 -23.44
N TRP A 534 30.24 14.30 -22.97
CA TRP A 534 29.43 15.51 -23.21
C TRP A 534 30.17 16.76 -22.72
N HIS A 535 30.71 16.74 -21.50
CA HIS A 535 31.49 17.84 -20.95
C HIS A 535 32.72 18.18 -21.81
N LYS A 536 33.42 17.15 -22.31
CA LYS A 536 34.60 17.31 -23.19
C LYS A 536 34.24 17.71 -24.62
N GLY A 537 33.05 17.35 -25.11
CA GLY A 537 32.56 17.61 -26.45
C GLY A 537 32.05 19.04 -26.68
N GLY A 538 31.58 19.71 -25.62
CA GLY A 538 31.08 21.09 -25.71
C GLY A 538 29.98 21.23 -26.75
N ALA A 539 30.05 22.23 -27.64
CA ALA A 539 29.01 22.48 -28.65
C ALA A 539 28.80 21.34 -29.68
N ALA A 540 29.74 20.39 -29.79
CA ALA A 540 29.60 19.25 -30.71
C ALA A 540 28.63 18.18 -30.18
N SER A 541 28.26 18.20 -28.90
CA SER A 541 27.37 17.21 -28.28
C SER A 541 25.92 17.24 -28.77
N GLY A 542 25.51 18.33 -29.43
CA GLY A 542 24.16 18.50 -29.98
C GLY A 542 23.94 17.85 -31.35
N ASP A 543 24.96 17.24 -31.97
CA ASP A 543 24.80 16.55 -33.26
C ASP A 543 24.51 15.05 -33.04
N ILE A 544 23.54 14.49 -33.77
CA ILE A 544 23.28 13.03 -33.81
C ILE A 544 24.56 12.29 -34.23
N GLY A 545 25.36 12.89 -35.12
CA GLY A 545 26.64 12.35 -35.56
C GLY A 545 27.72 12.28 -34.47
N PHE A 546 27.64 13.10 -33.41
CA PHE A 546 28.56 13.04 -32.27
C PHE A 546 28.29 11.81 -31.41
N TRP A 547 27.03 11.48 -31.16
CA TRP A 547 26.67 10.31 -30.35
C TRP A 547 26.84 9.01 -31.11
N ALA A 548 26.68 9.00 -32.44
CA ALA A 548 26.83 7.82 -33.31
C ALA A 548 28.04 6.90 -32.99
N PRO A 549 29.30 7.39 -32.84
CA PRO A 549 30.45 6.55 -32.47
C PRO A 549 30.45 6.07 -31.01
N HIS A 550 29.62 6.67 -30.14
CA HIS A 550 29.51 6.38 -28.71
C HIS A 550 28.23 5.61 -28.35
N VAL A 551 27.34 5.32 -29.31
CA VAL A 551 26.06 4.61 -29.09
C VAL A 551 26.26 3.21 -28.48
N ALA A 552 27.36 2.53 -28.80
CA ALA A 552 27.66 1.20 -28.25
C ALA A 552 27.89 1.20 -26.72
N ILE A 553 28.10 2.38 -26.13
CA ILE A 553 28.23 2.54 -24.67
C ILE A 553 26.84 2.48 -24.01
N PHE A 554 25.75 2.77 -24.72
CA PHE A 554 24.40 2.73 -24.17
C PHE A 554 23.71 1.42 -24.57
N ASP A 555 23.73 0.45 -23.65
CA ASP A 555 23.27 -0.93 -23.83
C ASP A 555 22.00 -1.26 -23.01
N SER A 556 21.39 -0.27 -22.35
CA SER A 556 20.18 -0.45 -21.55
C SER A 556 19.25 0.77 -21.56
N PRO A 557 17.92 0.58 -21.46
CA PRO A 557 16.93 1.65 -21.29
C PRO A 557 17.28 2.63 -20.16
N LYS A 558 17.73 2.09 -19.02
CA LYS A 558 18.10 2.84 -17.83
C LYS A 558 19.23 3.84 -18.08
N ALA A 559 20.19 3.49 -18.94
CA ALA A 559 21.27 4.41 -19.32
C ALA A 559 20.73 5.59 -20.16
N TYR A 560 19.80 5.34 -21.09
CA TYR A 560 19.16 6.40 -21.87
C TYR A 560 18.37 7.36 -20.99
N THR A 561 17.47 6.84 -20.13
CA THR A 561 16.65 7.67 -19.22
C THR A 561 17.52 8.57 -18.36
N LEU A 562 18.51 8.00 -17.64
CA LEU A 562 19.38 8.77 -16.75
C LEU A 562 20.18 9.84 -17.49
N LEU A 563 20.67 9.56 -18.70
CA LEU A 563 21.40 10.55 -19.50
C LEU A 563 20.47 11.65 -20.01
N ILE A 564 19.30 11.30 -20.54
CA ILE A 564 18.30 12.26 -21.06
C ILE A 564 17.85 13.21 -19.95
N GLU A 565 17.50 12.69 -18.76
CA GLU A 565 17.13 13.50 -17.60
C GLU A 565 18.24 14.49 -17.23
N ARG A 566 19.50 14.05 -17.20
CA ARG A 566 20.66 14.91 -16.86
C ARG A 566 20.92 15.98 -17.92
N LEU A 567 20.63 15.71 -19.19
CA LEU A 567 20.72 16.68 -20.28
C LEU A 567 19.58 17.70 -20.22
N LEU A 568 18.35 17.25 -19.91
CA LEU A 568 17.20 18.13 -19.71
C LEU A 568 17.39 19.06 -18.51
N GLU A 569 17.94 18.58 -17.39
CA GLU A 569 18.33 19.41 -16.23
C GLU A 569 19.36 20.50 -16.57
N ARG A 570 20.04 20.37 -17.72
CA ARG A 570 21.09 21.28 -18.20
C ARG A 570 20.67 22.07 -19.45
N ASP A 571 19.38 22.05 -19.78
CA ASP A 571 18.78 22.75 -20.93
C ASP A 571 19.31 22.32 -22.33
N ASP A 572 19.94 21.15 -22.46
CA ASP A 572 20.41 20.62 -23.75
C ASP A 572 19.32 19.79 -24.43
N HIS A 573 18.30 20.49 -24.96
CA HIS A 573 17.16 19.85 -25.60
C HIS A 573 17.53 19.14 -26.92
N VAL A 574 18.58 19.56 -27.62
CA VAL A 574 18.94 18.98 -28.92
C VAL A 574 19.60 17.60 -28.72
N ALA A 575 20.54 17.49 -27.78
CA ALA A 575 21.17 16.21 -27.45
C ALA A 575 20.14 15.21 -26.87
N ALA A 576 19.23 15.67 -26.00
CA ALA A 576 18.17 14.84 -25.45
C ALA A 576 17.24 14.29 -26.55
N MET A 577 16.84 15.11 -27.53
CA MET A 577 16.03 14.69 -28.67
C MET A 577 16.75 13.62 -29.51
N ALA A 578 18.05 13.81 -29.77
CA ALA A 578 18.85 12.87 -30.54
C ALA A 578 18.91 11.48 -29.89
N LEU A 579 19.09 11.44 -28.56
CA LEU A 579 19.12 10.20 -27.79
C LEU A 579 17.75 9.51 -27.75
N LEU A 580 16.64 10.25 -27.62
CA LEU A 580 15.29 9.70 -27.68
C LEU A 580 15.02 9.02 -29.03
N VAL A 581 15.30 9.71 -30.13
CA VAL A 581 15.10 9.14 -31.48
C VAL A 581 16.00 7.92 -31.69
N ASN A 582 17.24 7.95 -31.17
CA ASN A 582 18.14 6.82 -31.26
C ASN A 582 17.65 5.61 -30.44
N TRP A 583 17.14 5.81 -29.23
CA TRP A 583 16.55 4.75 -28.43
C TRP A 583 15.36 4.11 -29.15
N LEU A 584 14.45 4.93 -29.68
CA LEU A 584 13.30 4.44 -30.45
C LEU A 584 13.73 3.61 -31.68
N SER A 585 14.78 4.05 -32.38
CA SER A 585 15.32 3.32 -33.55
C SER A 585 15.96 1.96 -33.22
N ARG A 586 16.18 1.65 -31.93
CA ARG A 586 16.76 0.38 -31.45
C ARG A 586 15.73 -0.46 -30.67
N ASN A 587 14.43 -0.22 -30.86
CA ASN A 587 13.36 -0.88 -30.12
C ASN A 587 13.36 -2.43 -30.23
N GLU A 588 13.89 -3.01 -31.31
CA GLU A 588 14.04 -4.46 -31.47
C GLU A 588 15.14 -5.05 -30.56
N GLU A 589 16.17 -4.25 -30.25
CA GLU A 589 17.29 -4.64 -29.39
C GLU A 589 17.06 -4.25 -27.92
N LEU A 590 16.39 -3.11 -27.70
CA LEU A 590 16.18 -2.51 -26.39
C LEU A 590 14.70 -2.18 -26.20
N PRO A 591 14.03 -2.67 -25.14
CA PRO A 591 12.65 -2.33 -24.90
C PRO A 591 12.49 -0.82 -24.62
N LEU A 592 11.31 -0.28 -24.92
CA LEU A 592 10.98 1.12 -24.64
C LEU A 592 10.72 1.36 -23.15
N GLU A 593 10.43 0.30 -22.40
CA GLU A 593 10.20 0.34 -20.96
C GLU A 593 10.85 -0.85 -20.26
N GLN A 594 11.50 -0.58 -19.13
CA GLN A 594 12.06 -1.59 -18.24
C GLN A 594 12.20 -1.02 -16.82
N GLY A 595 11.38 -1.51 -15.88
CA GLY A 595 11.29 -0.96 -14.53
C GLY A 595 10.98 0.54 -14.56
N ASP A 596 11.74 1.35 -13.81
CA ASP A 596 11.60 2.83 -13.79
C ASP A 596 11.95 3.55 -15.10
N ALA A 597 12.63 2.88 -16.04
CA ALA A 597 13.09 3.51 -17.27
C ALA A 597 11.98 3.46 -18.34
N SER A 598 11.39 4.61 -18.65
CA SER A 598 10.33 4.74 -19.66
C SER A 598 10.67 5.78 -20.73
N TYR A 599 10.63 5.36 -21.99
CA TYR A 599 10.77 6.24 -23.15
C TYR A 599 9.64 7.30 -23.16
N GLN A 600 8.43 6.86 -22.84
CA GLN A 600 7.20 7.63 -22.88
C GLN A 600 7.30 8.85 -21.95
N ARG A 601 7.74 8.61 -20.71
CA ARG A 601 8.02 9.67 -19.73
C ARG A 601 9.05 10.67 -20.24
N CYS A 602 10.19 10.18 -20.74
CA CYS A 602 11.27 11.03 -21.24
C CYS A 602 10.83 11.90 -22.45
N ALA A 603 10.03 11.33 -23.36
CA ALA A 603 9.50 12.04 -24.52
C ALA A 603 8.56 13.19 -24.12
N LEU A 604 7.67 12.96 -23.15
CA LEU A 604 6.75 13.98 -22.65
C LEU A 604 7.49 15.08 -21.87
N GLN A 605 8.46 14.71 -21.03
CA GLN A 605 9.34 15.66 -20.33
C GLN A 605 10.06 16.57 -21.32
N TRP A 606 10.59 15.99 -22.41
CA TRP A 606 11.28 16.75 -23.45
C TRP A 606 10.39 17.81 -24.10
N VAL A 607 9.16 17.46 -24.51
CA VAL A 607 8.23 18.42 -25.14
C VAL A 607 7.91 19.58 -24.18
N ARG A 608 7.71 19.29 -22.89
CA ARG A 608 7.42 20.31 -21.87
C ARG A 608 8.61 21.24 -21.62
N ALA A 609 9.82 20.69 -21.54
CA ALA A 609 11.03 21.47 -21.40
C ALA A 609 11.21 22.44 -22.59
N VAL A 610 11.01 21.94 -23.82
CA VAL A 610 11.05 22.77 -25.03
C VAL A 610 10.00 23.88 -25.01
N ARG A 611 8.76 23.59 -24.59
CA ARG A 611 7.69 24.60 -24.50
C ARG A 611 8.01 25.73 -23.50
N ARG A 612 8.77 25.45 -22.45
CA ARG A 612 9.13 26.44 -21.42
C ARG A 612 10.33 27.29 -21.79
N HIS A 613 11.35 26.73 -22.45
CA HIS A 613 12.67 27.37 -22.56
C HIS A 613 13.09 27.71 -24.00
N SER A 614 12.45 27.13 -25.02
CA SER A 614 12.79 27.40 -26.41
C SER A 614 12.14 28.67 -26.96
N GLU A 615 12.88 29.41 -27.80
CA GLU A 615 12.35 30.54 -28.58
C GLU A 615 11.45 30.09 -29.75
N GLN A 616 11.58 28.85 -30.22
CA GLN A 616 10.77 28.27 -31.32
C GLN A 616 10.20 26.90 -30.93
N PRO A 617 9.30 26.85 -29.91
CA PRO A 617 8.85 25.60 -29.32
C PRO A 617 8.09 24.73 -30.33
N TRP A 618 7.21 25.32 -31.15
CA TRP A 618 6.44 24.58 -32.14
C TRP A 618 7.31 23.85 -33.16
N LYS A 619 8.31 24.51 -33.77
CA LYS A 619 9.13 23.90 -34.81
C LYS A 619 9.93 22.71 -34.28
N LEU A 620 10.45 22.81 -33.04
CA LEU A 620 11.16 21.71 -32.41
C LEU A 620 10.22 20.55 -32.05
N THR A 621 9.06 20.85 -31.48
CA THR A 621 8.06 19.81 -31.13
C THR A 621 7.54 19.10 -32.38
N ALA A 622 7.18 19.82 -33.45
CA ALA A 622 6.75 19.21 -34.70
C ALA A 622 7.84 18.34 -35.34
N LYS A 623 9.10 18.83 -35.32
CA LYS A 623 10.25 18.06 -35.80
C LYS A 623 10.45 16.77 -35.00
N PHE A 624 10.29 16.83 -33.68
CA PHE A 624 10.39 15.66 -32.81
C PHE A 624 9.27 14.65 -33.08
N VAL A 625 8.00 15.09 -33.12
CA VAL A 625 6.86 14.21 -33.44
C VAL A 625 7.07 13.51 -34.79
N ASN A 626 7.53 14.24 -35.81
CA ASN A 626 7.82 13.65 -37.11
C ASN A 626 8.97 12.63 -37.07
N TYR A 627 9.99 12.84 -36.24
CA TYR A 627 11.01 11.81 -36.03
C TYR A 627 10.48 10.60 -35.27
N VAL A 628 9.61 10.79 -34.28
CA VAL A 628 8.98 9.69 -33.56
C VAL A 628 8.15 8.84 -34.53
N GLU A 629 7.28 9.46 -35.34
CA GLU A 629 6.48 8.72 -36.34
C GLU A 629 7.36 8.00 -37.37
N ALA A 630 8.44 8.62 -37.83
CA ALA A 630 9.34 8.02 -38.82
C ALA A 630 10.15 6.83 -38.28
N ASN A 631 10.42 6.79 -36.98
CA ASN A 631 11.22 5.73 -36.33
C ASN A 631 10.36 4.75 -35.52
N ALA A 632 9.04 4.95 -35.41
CA ALA A 632 8.16 4.08 -34.63
C ALA A 632 7.92 2.71 -35.28
N GLU A 633 8.12 2.58 -36.61
CA GLU A 633 7.86 1.36 -37.37
C GLU A 633 6.51 0.70 -36.99
N SER A 634 6.51 -0.54 -36.48
CA SER A 634 5.29 -1.24 -36.07
C SER A 634 4.61 -0.64 -34.83
N TYR A 635 5.32 0.09 -33.97
CA TYR A 635 4.74 0.74 -32.78
C TYR A 635 3.79 1.89 -33.12
N GLY A 636 3.92 2.48 -34.32
CA GLY A 636 3.00 3.51 -34.81
C GLY A 636 1.60 2.99 -35.17
N GLU A 637 1.43 1.67 -35.27
CA GLU A 637 0.15 1.02 -35.62
C GLU A 637 -0.39 0.20 -34.44
N ALA A 638 -1.71 -0.05 -34.43
CA ALA A 638 -2.30 -0.88 -33.36
C ALA A 638 -1.83 -2.35 -33.46
N PRO A 639 -1.56 -3.01 -32.32
CA PRO A 639 -1.19 -4.43 -32.31
C PRO A 639 -2.34 -5.35 -32.73
N THR A 640 -1.98 -6.56 -33.15
CA THR A 640 -2.92 -7.67 -33.38
C THR A 640 -2.89 -8.64 -32.20
N PHE A 641 -4.04 -9.18 -31.80
CA PHE A 641 -4.13 -10.18 -30.74
C PHE A 641 -3.80 -11.58 -31.29
N GLU A 642 -2.65 -12.13 -30.91
CA GLU A 642 -2.08 -13.36 -31.49
C GLU A 642 -2.83 -14.63 -31.04
N LEU A 643 -3.42 -14.60 -29.84
CA LEU A 643 -4.21 -15.71 -29.30
C LEU A 643 -5.62 -15.85 -29.93
N ALA A 644 -6.00 -14.94 -30.84
CA ALA A 644 -7.30 -14.97 -31.50
C ALA A 644 -7.49 -16.12 -32.51
N GLY A 645 -6.42 -16.84 -32.89
CA GLY A 645 -6.49 -18.05 -33.72
C GLY A 645 -7.42 -17.99 -34.94
N GLY A 646 -6.97 -17.41 -36.05
CA GLY A 646 -7.42 -17.75 -37.42
C GLY A 646 -8.88 -17.51 -37.84
N ARG A 647 -9.78 -17.01 -36.97
CA ARG A 647 -11.13 -16.60 -37.38
C ARG A 647 -11.16 -15.09 -37.66
N ARG A 648 -10.92 -14.73 -38.92
CA ARG A 648 -11.35 -13.42 -39.44
C ARG A 648 -12.83 -13.23 -39.07
N PRO A 649 -13.22 -12.09 -38.47
CA PRO A 649 -14.64 -11.82 -38.25
C PRO A 649 -15.35 -11.81 -39.61
N ALA A 650 -16.46 -12.53 -39.70
CA ALA A 650 -17.32 -12.50 -40.88
C ALA A 650 -17.72 -11.05 -41.13
N LYS A 651 -17.21 -10.45 -42.20
CA LYS A 651 -17.66 -9.15 -42.69
C LYS A 651 -19.18 -9.22 -42.85
N ALA A 652 -19.87 -8.27 -42.23
CA ALA A 652 -21.26 -8.00 -42.53
C ALA A 652 -21.41 -7.79 -44.04
N GLU A 653 -22.24 -8.61 -44.67
CA GLU A 653 -22.55 -8.54 -46.10
C GLU A 653 -23.18 -7.19 -46.42
N THR A 654 -22.48 -6.38 -47.21
CA THR A 654 -23.10 -5.42 -48.11
C THR A 654 -22.79 -5.89 -49.53
N ASP A 655 -23.86 -6.24 -50.25
CA ASP A 655 -23.90 -6.52 -51.68
C ASP A 655 -23.14 -5.45 -52.48
N ASP A 656 -22.17 -5.88 -53.28
CA ASP A 656 -22.05 -5.45 -54.68
C ASP A 656 -21.07 -6.35 -55.43
N GLU A 657 -21.58 -6.98 -56.49
CA GLU A 657 -20.86 -7.78 -57.47
C GLU A 657 -19.85 -6.94 -58.25
N LEU A 658 -18.65 -7.49 -58.51
CA LEU A 658 -18.02 -7.59 -59.83
C LEU A 658 -16.62 -8.24 -59.69
N GLY A 659 -16.47 -9.42 -60.30
CA GLY A 659 -15.26 -10.23 -60.22
C GLY A 659 -14.14 -9.82 -61.19
N PHE A 660 -12.94 -10.29 -60.89
CA PHE A 660 -11.94 -10.69 -61.88
C PHE A 660 -10.97 -11.69 -61.24
N GLU A 661 -10.88 -12.88 -61.84
CA GLU A 661 -9.92 -13.94 -61.56
C GLU A 661 -8.50 -13.50 -61.93
N ALA A 662 -7.51 -13.94 -61.14
CA ALA A 662 -6.13 -14.08 -61.60
C ALA A 662 -5.47 -15.28 -60.92
N GLU A 663 -5.30 -16.35 -61.70
CA GLU A 663 -4.49 -17.54 -61.41
C GLU A 663 -3.00 -17.18 -61.31
N LEU A 664 -2.35 -17.60 -60.22
CA LEU A 664 -0.93 -17.96 -60.13
C LEU A 664 -0.87 -18.99 -58.98
N GLY A 665 -0.63 -20.29 -59.18
CA GLY A 665 0.51 -20.90 -59.86
C GLY A 665 1.37 -21.58 -58.79
N GLU A 666 0.94 -22.76 -58.31
CA GLU A 666 1.78 -23.66 -57.50
C GLU A 666 2.83 -24.31 -58.40
N ASP A 667 4.09 -24.38 -57.93
CA ASP A 667 4.87 -25.62 -58.04
C ASP A 667 6.21 -25.60 -57.26
N VAL A 668 6.21 -26.47 -56.23
CA VAL A 668 7.24 -27.45 -55.80
C VAL A 668 8.60 -27.01 -55.23
N ALA A 669 8.81 -27.38 -53.95
CA ALA A 669 9.79 -28.38 -53.45
C ALA A 669 10.30 -27.96 -52.06
N GLN A 670 9.82 -28.51 -50.94
CA GLN A 670 10.23 -29.81 -50.34
C GLN A 670 11.77 -29.91 -50.15
N GLU A 671 12.31 -30.24 -48.97
CA GLU A 671 12.22 -31.53 -48.28
C GLU A 671 12.85 -31.40 -46.86
N TRP A 672 12.18 -31.78 -45.75
CA TRP A 672 12.13 -33.12 -45.09
C TRP A 672 12.93 -33.14 -43.77
N ARG A 673 12.58 -33.84 -42.67
CA ARG A 673 11.75 -35.03 -42.31
C ARG A 673 11.54 -34.97 -40.77
N ILE A 674 10.35 -35.09 -40.17
CA ILE A 674 9.54 -36.28 -39.82
C ILE A 674 10.31 -37.48 -39.25
N SER A 675 10.02 -37.84 -37.99
CA SER A 675 9.91 -39.22 -37.45
C SER A 675 9.33 -39.14 -36.02
N ALA A 676 8.39 -39.94 -35.51
CA ALA A 676 7.47 -40.94 -36.04
C ALA A 676 6.57 -41.37 -34.86
N TYR A 677 5.33 -40.90 -34.77
CA TYR A 677 4.23 -41.50 -33.99
C TYR A 677 2.85 -40.96 -34.47
N GLU A 678 2.66 -40.82 -35.78
CA GLU A 678 1.33 -40.56 -36.37
C GLU A 678 0.87 -41.83 -37.08
N ASP A 679 0.09 -42.67 -36.40
CA ASP A 679 -0.87 -43.59 -37.02
C ASP A 679 -1.81 -44.20 -35.95
N ILE A 680 -2.33 -43.35 -35.06
CA ILE A 680 -3.55 -43.63 -34.29
C ILE A 680 -4.38 -42.35 -34.32
N GLN A 681 -5.33 -42.25 -35.25
CA GLN A 681 -6.41 -41.29 -35.14
C GLN A 681 -7.40 -41.82 -34.10
N TYR A 682 -7.47 -41.18 -32.94
CA TYR A 682 -8.54 -41.38 -31.98
C TYR A 682 -9.76 -40.63 -32.50
N GLU A 683 -10.83 -41.33 -32.86
CA GLU A 683 -12.13 -40.71 -33.12
C GLU A 683 -12.75 -40.35 -31.77
N ASP A 684 -12.78 -39.05 -31.47
CA ASP A 684 -13.49 -38.46 -30.36
C ASP A 684 -15.00 -38.81 -30.44
N SER A 685 -15.53 -39.39 -29.37
CA SER A 685 -16.93 -39.82 -29.26
C SER A 685 -17.73 -39.00 -28.24
N ALA A 686 -17.12 -37.96 -27.66
CA ALA A 686 -17.79 -36.97 -26.82
C ALA A 686 -17.69 -35.61 -27.50
N SER A 687 -18.76 -35.18 -28.15
CA SER A 687 -18.80 -33.90 -28.87
C SER A 687 -18.90 -32.69 -27.92
N ASP A 688 -17.96 -32.56 -26.97
CA ASP A 688 -17.87 -31.49 -25.97
C ASP A 688 -16.60 -30.63 -26.11
N GLY A 689 -15.67 -30.98 -27.01
CA GLY A 689 -14.54 -30.13 -27.37
C GLY A 689 -13.42 -30.08 -26.32
N VAL A 690 -13.31 -31.11 -25.47
CA VAL A 690 -12.21 -31.26 -24.51
C VAL A 690 -11.42 -32.53 -24.85
N ASP A 691 -10.14 -32.38 -25.21
CA ASP A 691 -9.22 -33.52 -25.28
C ASP A 691 -8.99 -34.06 -23.86
N GLY A 692 -9.30 -35.34 -23.65
CA GLY A 692 -9.18 -35.97 -22.32
C GLY A 692 -7.74 -36.05 -21.83
N GLU A 693 -7.44 -35.36 -20.73
CA GLU A 693 -6.14 -35.38 -20.07
C GLU A 693 -5.96 -36.56 -19.09
N LEU A 694 -4.74 -37.09 -19.07
CA LEU A 694 -4.22 -37.99 -18.04
C LEU A 694 -4.01 -37.20 -16.74
N ALA A 695 -4.63 -37.66 -15.65
CA ALA A 695 -4.49 -37.08 -14.33
C ALA A 695 -3.01 -37.06 -13.88
N GLY A 696 -2.40 -35.86 -13.82
CA GLY A 696 -1.09 -35.69 -13.19
C GLY A 696 -0.31 -34.40 -13.50
N GLU A 697 -0.54 -33.74 -14.63
CA GLU A 697 0.15 -32.49 -14.98
C GLU A 697 -0.89 -31.35 -15.00
N ARG A 698 -0.72 -30.37 -14.09
CA ARG A 698 -1.59 -29.19 -14.04
C ARG A 698 -1.26 -28.26 -15.22
N ASP A 699 -2.32 -27.65 -15.74
CA ASP A 699 -2.48 -26.83 -16.94
C ASP A 699 -1.65 -25.50 -16.99
N THR A 700 -0.35 -25.57 -16.67
CA THR A 700 0.55 -24.40 -16.59
C THR A 700 0.92 -23.77 -17.94
N HIS A 701 0.68 -24.44 -19.07
CA HIS A 701 1.10 -23.94 -20.38
C HIS A 701 0.17 -22.86 -20.98
N ASN A 702 -1.11 -22.85 -20.63
CA ASN A 702 -2.05 -21.81 -21.10
C ASN A 702 -2.03 -20.53 -20.23
N GLU A 703 -1.69 -20.65 -18.94
CA GLU A 703 -1.65 -19.53 -17.98
C GLU A 703 -0.62 -18.47 -18.36
N ASP A 704 0.56 -18.92 -18.77
CA ASP A 704 1.65 -18.07 -19.23
C ASP A 704 1.33 -17.39 -20.57
N ALA A 705 0.52 -18.01 -21.43
CA ALA A 705 0.28 -17.51 -22.78
C ALA A 705 -0.58 -16.23 -22.79
N LEU A 706 -1.72 -16.21 -22.07
CA LEU A 706 -2.57 -15.03 -21.99
C LEU A 706 -1.86 -13.87 -21.30
N THR A 707 -1.15 -14.14 -20.20
CA THR A 707 -0.42 -13.14 -19.44
C THR A 707 0.66 -12.47 -20.29
N ARG A 708 1.48 -13.25 -21.01
CA ARG A 708 2.53 -12.73 -21.90
C ARG A 708 1.95 -11.93 -23.07
N GLU A 709 0.84 -12.39 -23.65
CA GLU A 709 0.18 -11.67 -24.74
C GLU A 709 -0.41 -10.33 -24.27
N CYS A 710 -1.06 -10.31 -23.10
CA CYS A 710 -1.55 -9.06 -22.51
C CYS A 710 -0.41 -8.06 -22.28
N GLN A 711 0.73 -8.49 -21.76
CA GLN A 711 1.91 -7.63 -21.54
C GLN A 711 2.45 -7.06 -22.87
N ARG A 712 2.56 -7.89 -23.92
CA ARG A 712 3.03 -7.47 -25.25
C ARG A 712 2.12 -6.42 -25.88
N VAL A 713 0.81 -6.63 -25.80
CA VAL A 713 -0.19 -5.68 -26.32
C VAL A 713 -0.19 -4.40 -25.50
N ALA A 714 -0.14 -4.48 -24.17
CA ALA A 714 -0.14 -3.33 -23.26
C ALA A 714 1.01 -2.35 -23.58
N GLY A 715 2.25 -2.83 -23.74
CA GLY A 715 3.39 -1.95 -24.05
C GLY A 715 3.24 -1.21 -25.39
N ARG A 716 2.56 -1.80 -26.39
CA ARG A 716 2.23 -1.12 -27.65
C ARG A 716 1.10 -0.09 -27.49
N LEU A 717 0.10 -0.39 -26.66
CA LEU A 717 -0.98 0.55 -26.35
C LEU A 717 -0.44 1.78 -25.62
N GLU A 718 0.49 1.61 -24.68
CA GLU A 718 1.10 2.71 -23.94
C GLU A 718 1.89 3.69 -24.83
N PHE A 719 2.62 3.17 -25.82
CA PHE A 719 3.26 3.99 -26.84
C PHE A 719 2.25 4.81 -27.65
N LEU A 720 1.13 4.21 -28.07
CA LEU A 720 0.08 4.90 -28.83
C LEU A 720 -0.63 5.98 -28.01
N SER A 721 -0.89 5.73 -26.72
CA SER A 721 -1.42 6.75 -25.81
C SER A 721 -0.44 7.94 -25.71
N THR A 722 0.85 7.67 -25.52
CA THR A 722 1.89 8.70 -25.48
C THR A 722 1.95 9.51 -26.77
N LEU A 723 1.90 8.84 -27.93
CA LEU A 723 1.87 9.51 -29.23
C LEU A 723 0.66 10.45 -29.35
N SER A 724 -0.51 10.02 -28.85
CA SER A 724 -1.71 10.87 -28.81
C SER A 724 -1.57 12.11 -27.93
N THR A 725 -0.88 11.98 -26.79
CA THR A 725 -0.55 13.11 -25.93
C THR A 725 0.45 14.05 -26.61
N LEU A 726 1.47 13.52 -27.30
CA LEU A 726 2.43 14.31 -28.06
C LEU A 726 1.75 15.11 -29.17
N TRP A 727 0.83 14.50 -29.93
CA TRP A 727 0.00 15.19 -30.93
C TRP A 727 -0.82 16.33 -30.31
N THR A 728 -1.46 16.07 -29.17
CA THR A 728 -2.26 17.07 -28.43
C THR A 728 -1.40 18.25 -27.98
N LEU A 729 -0.28 17.98 -27.32
CA LEU A 729 0.65 19.00 -26.82
C LEU A 729 1.31 19.80 -27.93
N ALA A 730 1.58 19.16 -29.08
CA ALA A 730 2.02 19.85 -30.27
C ALA A 730 0.94 20.84 -30.69
N SER A 731 -0.31 20.39 -30.90
CA SER A 731 -1.41 21.16 -31.50
C SER A 731 -1.92 22.41 -30.75
N LEU A 732 -1.62 22.55 -29.45
CA LEU A 732 -2.09 23.67 -28.63
C LEU A 732 -1.29 24.97 -28.89
N PRO A 733 -1.91 26.17 -28.78
CA PRO A 733 -1.36 27.42 -29.29
C PRO A 733 -0.02 27.79 -28.63
N LEU A 734 1.02 27.89 -29.46
CA LEU A 734 2.38 28.32 -29.10
C LEU A 734 2.75 29.50 -30.02
N ASN A 735 2.40 30.74 -29.66
CA ASN A 735 2.80 31.98 -30.38
C ASN A 735 3.09 31.78 -31.89
N HIS A 736 2.06 31.42 -32.66
CA HIS A 736 2.20 31.08 -34.08
C HIS A 736 2.42 32.34 -34.93
N SER A 737 3.63 32.90 -34.91
CA SER A 737 3.98 34.09 -35.70
C SER A 737 4.69 33.79 -37.03
N GLU A 738 5.13 32.55 -37.31
CA GLU A 738 5.82 32.20 -38.57
C GLU A 738 5.50 30.77 -39.07
N GLY A 739 5.23 30.60 -40.38
CA GLY A 739 5.15 29.28 -41.05
C GLY A 739 3.76 28.62 -41.09
N HIS A 740 2.71 29.38 -41.40
CA HIS A 740 1.32 28.93 -41.32
C HIS A 740 0.97 27.73 -42.22
N ASP A 741 1.48 27.68 -43.46
CA ASP A 741 1.15 26.60 -44.42
C ASP A 741 1.79 25.25 -44.04
N ASP A 742 3.02 25.26 -43.54
CA ASP A 742 3.72 24.04 -43.10
C ASP A 742 3.00 23.43 -41.88
N CYS A 743 2.59 24.26 -40.92
CA CYS A 743 1.83 23.84 -39.73
C CYS A 743 0.52 23.10 -40.10
N VAL A 744 -0.24 23.65 -41.05
CA VAL A 744 -1.51 23.06 -41.51
C VAL A 744 -1.29 21.72 -42.21
N SER A 745 -0.21 21.58 -42.99
CA SER A 745 0.13 20.33 -43.67
C SER A 745 0.48 19.21 -42.67
N GLU A 746 1.33 19.50 -41.67
CA GLU A 746 1.76 18.55 -40.65
C GLU A 746 0.59 18.08 -39.78
N LEU A 747 -0.19 19.02 -39.24
CA LEU A 747 -1.38 18.70 -38.43
C LEU A 747 -2.39 17.84 -39.18
N ARG A 748 -2.61 18.10 -40.48
CA ARG A 748 -3.50 17.27 -41.31
C ARG A 748 -2.98 15.84 -41.45
N GLY A 749 -1.66 15.67 -41.57
CA GLY A 749 -1.01 14.36 -41.60
C GLY A 749 -1.28 13.57 -40.33
N TRP A 750 -1.07 14.19 -39.16
CA TRP A 750 -1.30 13.56 -37.85
C TRP A 750 -2.77 13.19 -37.61
N VAL A 751 -3.73 14.02 -38.03
CA VAL A 751 -5.18 13.68 -37.92
C VAL A 751 -5.53 12.44 -38.76
N LEU A 752 -5.00 12.32 -39.98
CA LEU A 752 -5.22 11.14 -40.82
C LEU A 752 -4.59 9.89 -40.20
N HIS A 753 -3.44 10.04 -39.55
CA HIS A 753 -2.78 8.96 -38.83
C HIS A 753 -3.61 8.49 -37.62
N ALA A 754 -4.05 9.43 -36.76
CA ALA A 754 -4.90 9.13 -35.61
C ALA A 754 -6.20 8.40 -35.99
N ASN A 755 -6.86 8.81 -37.08
CA ASN A 755 -8.07 8.15 -37.60
C ASN A 755 -7.81 6.71 -38.08
N ARG A 756 -6.62 6.42 -38.61
CA ARG A 756 -6.21 5.06 -38.98
C ARG A 756 -6.02 4.19 -37.74
N VAL A 757 -5.29 4.70 -36.74
CA VAL A 757 -5.03 4.00 -35.48
C VAL A 757 -6.34 3.68 -34.74
N GLN A 758 -7.29 4.63 -34.66
CA GLN A 758 -8.62 4.37 -34.08
C GLN A 758 -9.36 3.21 -34.75
N SER A 759 -9.22 3.09 -36.07
CA SER A 759 -9.87 2.01 -36.82
C SER A 759 -9.26 0.65 -36.50
N GLN A 760 -7.94 0.59 -36.36
CA GLN A 760 -7.21 -0.62 -35.99
C GLN A 760 -7.45 -1.02 -34.52
N LEU A 761 -7.49 -0.05 -33.59
CA LEU A 761 -7.82 -0.29 -32.18
C LEU A 761 -9.23 -0.88 -32.00
N ARG A 762 -10.19 -0.44 -32.83
CA ARG A 762 -11.54 -1.03 -32.83
C ARG A 762 -11.51 -2.52 -33.23
N GLU A 763 -10.66 -2.89 -34.19
CA GLU A 763 -10.48 -4.28 -34.59
C GLU A 763 -9.86 -5.11 -33.46
N LEU A 764 -8.79 -4.59 -32.84
CA LEU A 764 -8.14 -5.22 -31.67
C LEU A 764 -9.11 -5.43 -30.52
N MET A 765 -9.92 -4.42 -30.18
CA MET A 765 -10.95 -4.49 -29.15
C MET A 765 -11.93 -5.65 -29.41
N GLY A 766 -12.35 -5.82 -30.68
CA GLY A 766 -13.19 -6.95 -31.09
C GLY A 766 -12.51 -8.31 -30.91
N GLN A 767 -11.22 -8.41 -31.26
CA GLN A 767 -10.43 -9.64 -31.11
C GLN A 767 -10.33 -10.05 -29.63
N VAL A 768 -9.91 -9.12 -28.75
CA VAL A 768 -9.76 -9.38 -27.31
C VAL A 768 -11.12 -9.72 -26.68
N ALA A 769 -12.19 -8.97 -27.02
CA ALA A 769 -13.52 -9.22 -26.46
C ALA A 769 -14.03 -10.64 -26.78
N SER A 770 -13.70 -11.17 -27.96
CA SER A 770 -14.13 -12.49 -28.42
C SER A 770 -13.38 -13.67 -27.79
N TYR A 771 -12.28 -13.44 -27.06
CA TYR A 771 -11.48 -14.50 -26.42
C TYR A 771 -12.26 -15.20 -25.29
N PRO A 772 -12.49 -16.53 -25.32
CA PRO A 772 -13.26 -17.23 -24.31
C PRO A 772 -12.45 -17.50 -23.03
N ILE A 773 -13.06 -17.32 -21.86
CA ILE A 773 -12.50 -17.73 -20.56
C ILE A 773 -13.27 -18.97 -20.08
N PRO A 774 -12.58 -20.06 -19.69
CA PRO A 774 -13.25 -21.27 -19.15
C PRO A 774 -14.10 -20.96 -17.92
N ALA A 775 -15.24 -21.63 -17.75
CA ALA A 775 -16.09 -21.46 -16.57
C ALA A 775 -15.43 -22.08 -15.31
N PRO A 776 -15.65 -21.52 -14.11
CA PRO A 776 -15.08 -22.07 -12.89
C PRO A 776 -15.74 -23.41 -12.52
N LEU A 777 -14.95 -24.32 -11.97
CA LEU A 777 -15.41 -25.53 -11.30
C LEU A 777 -16.02 -25.19 -9.92
N GLY A 778 -16.63 -26.19 -9.27
CA GLY A 778 -17.38 -25.99 -8.01
C GLY A 778 -16.53 -25.69 -6.77
N ASP A 779 -15.20 -25.79 -6.87
CA ASP A 779 -14.24 -25.52 -5.81
C ASP A 779 -13.79 -24.05 -5.74
N GLN A 780 -13.22 -23.66 -4.60
CA GLN A 780 -12.82 -22.27 -4.34
C GLN A 780 -11.60 -21.84 -5.17
N GLU A 781 -10.63 -22.74 -5.38
CA GLU A 781 -9.41 -22.43 -6.15
C GLU A 781 -9.74 -22.11 -7.60
N SER A 782 -10.61 -22.91 -8.22
CA SER A 782 -11.08 -22.66 -9.58
C SER A 782 -11.83 -21.33 -9.72
N ARG A 783 -12.61 -20.92 -8.71
CA ARG A 783 -13.27 -19.60 -8.70
C ARG A 783 -12.29 -18.44 -8.61
N MET A 784 -11.22 -18.58 -7.81
CA MET A 784 -10.17 -17.56 -7.70
C MET A 784 -9.39 -17.44 -9.01
N GLU A 785 -9.07 -18.56 -9.66
CA GLU A 785 -8.36 -18.57 -10.94
C GLU A 785 -9.22 -18.01 -12.09
N TYR A 786 -10.51 -18.33 -12.12
CA TYR A 786 -11.46 -17.70 -13.03
C TYR A 786 -11.50 -16.18 -12.85
N ASP A 787 -11.58 -15.69 -11.60
CA ASP A 787 -11.57 -14.26 -11.30
C ASP A 787 -10.27 -13.60 -11.80
N ARG A 788 -9.11 -14.24 -11.61
CA ARG A 788 -7.81 -13.77 -12.09
C ARG A 788 -7.78 -13.64 -13.62
N ARG A 789 -8.14 -14.68 -14.37
CA ARG A 789 -8.15 -14.66 -15.84
C ARG A 789 -9.14 -13.63 -16.39
N ARG A 790 -10.30 -13.49 -15.74
CA ARG A 790 -11.30 -12.45 -16.07
C ARG A 790 -10.71 -11.07 -15.90
N LEU A 791 -10.08 -10.78 -14.75
CA LEU A 791 -9.47 -9.48 -14.45
C LEU A 791 -8.36 -9.12 -15.45
N LEU A 792 -7.55 -10.08 -15.89
CA LEU A 792 -6.53 -9.84 -16.93
C LEU A 792 -7.14 -9.44 -18.27
N LYS A 793 -8.16 -10.16 -18.74
CA LYS A 793 -8.87 -9.82 -19.99
C LYS A 793 -9.57 -8.47 -19.90
N GLU A 794 -10.28 -8.22 -18.79
CA GLU A 794 -10.98 -6.96 -18.55
C GLU A 794 -10.00 -5.79 -18.48
N SER A 795 -8.85 -5.96 -17.82
CA SER A 795 -7.79 -4.95 -17.74
C SER A 795 -7.24 -4.60 -19.13
N LEU A 796 -6.96 -5.61 -19.97
CA LEU A 796 -6.52 -5.36 -21.35
C LEU A 796 -7.58 -4.62 -22.18
N LEU A 797 -8.86 -5.00 -22.05
CA LEU A 797 -9.96 -4.32 -22.74
C LEU A 797 -10.11 -2.86 -22.28
N GLU A 798 -10.02 -2.60 -20.97
CA GLU A 798 -10.03 -1.24 -20.42
C GLU A 798 -8.86 -0.41 -20.96
N GLN A 799 -7.66 -0.99 -21.09
CA GLN A 799 -6.51 -0.32 -21.71
C GLN A 799 -6.77 0.02 -23.19
N VAL A 800 -7.26 -0.94 -23.99
CA VAL A 800 -7.60 -0.69 -25.41
C VAL A 800 -8.65 0.41 -25.54
N ILE A 801 -9.71 0.37 -24.70
CA ILE A 801 -10.75 1.41 -24.65
C ILE A 801 -10.14 2.76 -24.29
N GLY A 802 -9.27 2.82 -23.29
CA GLY A 802 -8.57 4.03 -22.86
C GLY A 802 -7.79 4.67 -24.00
N VAL A 803 -6.89 3.92 -24.66
CA VAL A 803 -6.10 4.42 -25.78
C VAL A 803 -6.98 4.85 -26.96
N GLN A 804 -8.07 4.13 -27.23
CA GLN A 804 -9.00 4.51 -28.28
C GLN A 804 -9.69 5.86 -27.97
N VAL A 805 -10.00 6.11 -26.69
CA VAL A 805 -10.54 7.40 -26.23
C VAL A 805 -9.49 8.51 -26.32
N ASP A 806 -8.23 8.24 -25.93
CA ASP A 806 -7.13 9.21 -26.00
C ASP A 806 -6.85 9.65 -27.43
N VAL A 807 -6.73 8.70 -28.37
CA VAL A 807 -6.52 8.98 -29.79
C VAL A 807 -7.72 9.72 -30.41
N ALA A 808 -8.94 9.40 -29.98
CA ALA A 808 -10.14 10.14 -30.38
C ALA A 808 -10.13 11.59 -29.89
N ASN A 809 -9.66 11.82 -28.66
CA ASN A 809 -9.50 13.15 -28.13
C ASN A 809 -8.42 13.94 -28.86
N ALA A 810 -7.25 13.35 -29.07
CA ALA A 810 -6.14 13.97 -29.80
C ALA A 810 -6.57 14.36 -31.23
N ALA A 811 -7.29 13.48 -31.93
CA ALA A 811 -7.85 13.80 -33.25
C ALA A 811 -8.79 15.00 -33.23
N ARG A 812 -9.64 15.12 -32.20
CA ARG A 812 -10.55 16.26 -32.02
C ARG A 812 -9.79 17.56 -31.75
N ILE A 813 -8.81 17.56 -30.83
CA ILE A 813 -8.02 18.75 -30.49
C ILE A 813 -7.18 19.21 -31.69
N MET A 814 -6.51 18.28 -32.39
CA MET A 814 -5.77 18.60 -33.62
C MET A 814 -6.68 19.17 -34.71
N THR A 815 -7.89 18.62 -34.87
CA THR A 815 -8.87 19.16 -35.83
C THR A 815 -9.34 20.55 -35.43
N ALA A 816 -9.55 20.79 -34.13
CA ALA A 816 -9.89 22.13 -33.62
C ALA A 816 -8.74 23.13 -33.85
N ALA A 817 -7.48 22.72 -33.65
CA ALA A 817 -6.31 23.55 -33.95
C ALA A 817 -6.20 23.87 -35.45
N LEU A 818 -6.41 22.88 -36.33
CA LEU A 818 -6.50 23.07 -37.78
C LEU A 818 -7.56 24.09 -38.16
N ILE A 819 -8.77 23.96 -37.58
CA ILE A 819 -9.87 24.92 -37.80
C ILE A 819 -9.46 26.29 -37.26
N ALA A 820 -8.90 26.40 -36.06
CA ALA A 820 -8.49 27.68 -35.47
C ALA A 820 -7.53 28.46 -36.40
N HIS A 821 -6.65 27.72 -37.09
CA HIS A 821 -5.71 28.24 -38.08
C HIS A 821 -6.34 28.58 -39.46
N THR A 822 -7.56 28.12 -39.81
CA THR A 822 -8.18 28.54 -41.08
C THR A 822 -8.68 29.97 -41.05
N HIS A 823 -8.70 30.60 -42.23
CA HIS A 823 -9.33 31.91 -42.40
C HIS A 823 -10.82 31.82 -42.05
N PRO A 824 -11.40 32.76 -41.29
CA PRO A 824 -12.82 32.76 -40.88
C PRO A 824 -13.85 32.69 -42.03
N ALA A 825 -13.41 32.81 -43.29
CA ALA A 825 -14.24 32.77 -44.48
C ALA A 825 -14.48 31.35 -45.01
N CYS A 826 -13.74 30.33 -44.52
CA CYS A 826 -13.91 28.93 -44.92
C CYS A 826 -13.87 27.99 -43.70
N PRO A 827 -14.80 28.13 -42.74
CA PRO A 827 -14.77 27.36 -41.50
C PRO A 827 -14.92 25.85 -41.73
N THR A 828 -15.66 25.42 -42.75
CA THR A 828 -16.00 24.00 -42.99
C THR A 828 -14.94 23.21 -43.76
N GLN A 829 -13.75 23.77 -44.01
CA GLN A 829 -12.73 23.15 -44.87
C GLN A 829 -12.24 21.77 -44.39
N PHE A 830 -12.29 21.52 -43.07
CA PHE A 830 -11.76 20.30 -42.44
C PHE A 830 -12.83 19.41 -41.80
N ASP A 831 -14.10 19.70 -42.05
CA ASP A 831 -15.25 18.98 -41.51
C ASP A 831 -15.28 17.48 -41.86
N GLU A 832 -14.64 17.09 -42.99
CA GLU A 832 -14.53 15.71 -43.47
C GLU A 832 -13.60 14.84 -42.59
N LEU A 833 -12.74 15.46 -41.79
CA LEU A 833 -11.82 14.75 -40.88
C LEU A 833 -12.52 14.29 -39.58
N CYS A 834 -13.70 14.83 -39.29
CA CYS A 834 -14.49 14.51 -38.11
C CYS A 834 -15.37 13.28 -38.35
N ALA A 835 -15.22 12.25 -37.51
CA ALA A 835 -15.97 11.00 -37.64
C ALA A 835 -17.49 11.15 -37.41
N THR A 836 -17.93 12.10 -36.58
CA THR A 836 -19.35 12.32 -36.24
C THR A 836 -19.72 13.80 -36.30
N HIS A 837 -21.02 14.08 -36.41
CA HIS A 837 -21.53 15.46 -36.35
C HIS A 837 -21.26 16.11 -34.99
N GLU A 838 -21.41 15.36 -33.90
CA GLU A 838 -21.05 15.79 -32.53
C GLU A 838 -19.57 16.19 -32.44
N HIS A 839 -18.65 15.37 -32.95
CA HIS A 839 -17.22 15.68 -32.97
C HIS A 839 -16.91 16.95 -33.76
N ARG A 840 -17.62 17.18 -34.86
CA ARG A 840 -17.46 18.36 -35.69
C ARG A 840 -17.84 19.63 -34.95
N VAL A 841 -19.03 19.68 -34.35
CA VAL A 841 -19.49 20.87 -33.62
C VAL A 841 -18.60 21.14 -32.41
N ALA A 842 -18.22 20.10 -31.66
CA ALA A 842 -17.27 20.24 -30.56
C ALA A 842 -15.91 20.80 -31.00
N ALA A 843 -15.36 20.33 -32.13
CA ALA A 843 -14.09 20.85 -32.67
C ALA A 843 -14.20 22.32 -33.06
N HIS A 844 -15.35 22.78 -33.58
CA HIS A 844 -15.58 24.20 -33.87
C HIS A 844 -15.67 25.06 -32.61
N VAL A 845 -16.36 24.60 -31.57
CA VAL A 845 -16.41 25.30 -30.27
C VAL A 845 -15.01 25.43 -29.67
N ILE A 846 -14.23 24.34 -29.65
CA ILE A 846 -12.84 24.35 -29.18
C ILE A 846 -12.00 25.30 -30.04
N ALA A 847 -12.16 25.30 -31.37
CA ALA A 847 -11.42 26.19 -32.27
C ALA A 847 -11.70 27.67 -31.99
N ASP A 848 -12.95 28.05 -31.70
CA ASP A 848 -13.33 29.42 -31.36
C ASP A 848 -12.75 29.83 -29.99
N ILE A 849 -12.68 28.91 -29.03
CA ILE A 849 -11.97 29.12 -27.75
C ILE A 849 -10.47 29.33 -27.99
N LEU A 850 -9.83 28.52 -28.85
CA LEU A 850 -8.40 28.65 -29.20
C LEU A 850 -8.09 29.98 -29.90
N ARG A 851 -9.05 30.56 -30.62
CA ARG A 851 -8.96 31.91 -31.21
C ARG A 851 -9.18 33.05 -30.21
N LEU A 852 -9.55 32.73 -28.96
CA LEU A 852 -9.98 33.69 -27.94
C LEU A 852 -11.24 34.50 -28.35
N ASP A 853 -12.13 33.90 -29.15
CA ASP A 853 -13.41 34.50 -29.55
C ASP A 853 -14.57 33.91 -28.72
N ALA A 854 -14.78 34.49 -27.53
CA ALA A 854 -15.81 34.02 -26.60
C ALA A 854 -17.23 34.15 -27.15
N ALA A 855 -17.50 35.13 -28.04
CA ALA A 855 -18.83 35.33 -28.60
C ALA A 855 -19.18 34.25 -29.64
N ALA A 856 -18.24 33.95 -30.54
CA ALA A 856 -18.42 32.86 -31.51
C ALA A 856 -18.54 31.49 -30.82
N ALA A 857 -17.73 31.26 -29.78
CA ALA A 857 -17.80 30.04 -28.98
C ALA A 857 -19.17 29.89 -28.29
N ALA A 858 -19.73 30.96 -27.70
CA ALA A 858 -21.04 30.94 -27.06
C ALA A 858 -22.20 30.66 -28.04
N GLU A 859 -22.17 31.22 -29.25
CA GLU A 859 -23.20 30.99 -30.27
C GLU A 859 -23.22 29.52 -30.73
N ARG A 860 -22.05 28.94 -31.01
CA ARG A 860 -21.95 27.53 -31.43
C ARG A 860 -22.19 26.54 -30.30
N PHE A 861 -22.03 26.97 -29.06
CA PHE A 861 -22.26 26.14 -27.88
C PHE A 861 -23.75 25.75 -27.74
N GLU A 862 -24.68 26.62 -28.13
CA GLU A 862 -26.12 26.27 -28.15
C GLU A 862 -26.43 25.12 -29.12
N GLU A 863 -25.80 25.13 -30.31
CA GLU A 863 -25.90 24.03 -31.27
C GLU A 863 -25.34 22.72 -30.68
N PHE A 864 -24.21 22.79 -29.98
CA PHE A 864 -23.61 21.63 -29.32
C PHE A 864 -24.52 21.04 -28.24
N LEU A 865 -25.14 21.87 -27.39
CA LEU A 865 -26.08 21.39 -26.36
C LEU A 865 -27.29 20.66 -26.96
N GLY A 866 -27.84 21.17 -28.06
CA GLY A 866 -28.94 20.52 -28.77
C GLY A 866 -28.59 19.13 -29.33
N LEU A 867 -27.31 18.89 -29.66
CA LEU A 867 -26.84 17.58 -30.14
C LEU A 867 -26.63 16.55 -29.01
N LEU A 868 -26.39 17.00 -27.78
CA LEU A 868 -26.24 16.13 -26.62
C LEU A 868 -27.59 15.51 -26.19
N GLU A 869 -28.71 16.16 -26.52
CA GLU A 869 -30.04 15.68 -26.18
C GLU A 869 -30.31 14.30 -26.83
N GLY A 870 -30.57 13.29 -26.00
CA GLY A 870 -30.83 11.91 -26.44
C GLY A 870 -29.59 11.03 -26.67
N GLN A 871 -28.38 11.55 -26.48
CA GLN A 871 -27.14 10.77 -26.59
C GLN A 871 -26.76 10.06 -25.28
N ALA A 872 -26.20 8.85 -25.38
CA ALA A 872 -25.81 8.02 -24.23
C ALA A 872 -24.61 8.59 -23.44
N LEU A 873 -24.83 9.11 -22.23
CA LEU A 873 -23.74 9.52 -21.33
C LEU A 873 -23.29 8.35 -20.43
N LEU A 874 -24.23 7.48 -20.05
CA LEU A 874 -24.00 6.33 -19.19
C LEU A 874 -23.64 5.08 -20.01
N TYR A 875 -22.79 4.22 -19.44
CA TYR A 875 -22.50 2.90 -19.97
C TYR A 875 -22.55 1.83 -18.86
N ILE A 876 -22.72 0.57 -19.26
CA ILE A 876 -22.57 -0.57 -18.37
C ILE A 876 -21.09 -0.99 -18.40
N PRO A 877 -20.39 -1.09 -17.25
CA PRO A 877 -19.00 -1.54 -17.20
C PRO A 877 -18.81 -2.96 -17.74
N LEU A 878 -17.58 -3.29 -18.15
CA LEU A 878 -17.24 -4.63 -18.64
C LEU A 878 -17.55 -5.73 -17.60
N SER A 879 -17.27 -5.46 -16.33
CA SER A 879 -17.56 -6.37 -15.20
C SER A 879 -19.03 -6.71 -15.00
N ARG A 880 -19.94 -5.95 -15.63
CA ARG A 880 -21.39 -6.17 -15.63
C ARG A 880 -21.93 -6.57 -17.02
N GLY A 881 -21.05 -6.97 -17.94
CA GLY A 881 -21.42 -7.40 -19.29
C GLY A 881 -21.63 -6.25 -20.29
N GLY A 882 -21.01 -5.09 -20.05
CA GLY A 882 -21.05 -3.95 -20.95
C GLY A 882 -20.52 -4.21 -22.36
N ARG A 883 -21.11 -3.56 -23.36
CA ARG A 883 -20.62 -3.62 -24.75
C ARG A 883 -19.52 -2.59 -25.00
N CYS A 884 -18.33 -3.05 -25.41
CA CYS A 884 -17.16 -2.19 -25.64
C CYS A 884 -17.44 -0.96 -26.54
N ASP A 885 -18.16 -1.10 -27.66
CA ASP A 885 -18.47 0.03 -28.55
C ASP A 885 -19.26 1.15 -27.86
N GLN A 886 -20.19 0.78 -26.97
CA GLN A 886 -21.01 1.74 -26.22
C GLN A 886 -20.17 2.45 -25.16
N ILE A 887 -19.26 1.72 -24.51
CA ILE A 887 -18.31 2.27 -23.54
C ILE A 887 -17.41 3.31 -24.21
N VAL A 888 -16.81 2.99 -25.36
CA VAL A 888 -15.95 3.92 -26.11
C VAL A 888 -16.73 5.18 -26.50
N SER A 889 -17.94 5.03 -27.06
CA SER A 889 -18.77 6.18 -27.46
C SER A 889 -19.12 7.09 -26.27
N ALA A 890 -19.53 6.51 -25.15
CA ALA A 890 -19.83 7.25 -23.92
C ALA A 890 -18.58 7.96 -23.37
N ARG A 891 -17.43 7.27 -23.28
CA ARG A 891 -16.18 7.85 -22.76
C ARG A 891 -15.58 8.93 -23.64
N VAL A 892 -15.65 8.81 -24.97
CA VAL A 892 -15.22 9.88 -25.90
C VAL A 892 -16.04 11.15 -25.70
N ARG A 893 -17.35 11.00 -25.45
CA ARG A 893 -18.25 12.10 -25.10
C ARG A 893 -17.94 12.67 -23.73
N GLN A 894 -17.79 11.84 -22.70
CA GLN A 894 -17.41 12.27 -21.35
C GLN A 894 -16.11 13.09 -21.37
N ASN A 895 -15.07 12.63 -22.08
CA ASN A 895 -13.83 13.39 -22.24
C ASN A 895 -14.05 14.71 -23.00
N CYS A 896 -14.92 14.74 -24.02
CA CYS A 896 -15.32 16.00 -24.67
C CYS A 896 -15.88 17.02 -23.68
N LEU A 897 -16.80 16.55 -22.82
CA LEU A 897 -17.44 17.38 -21.81
C LEU A 897 -16.41 17.84 -20.77
N ARG A 898 -15.51 16.95 -20.31
CA ARG A 898 -14.42 17.30 -19.39
C ARG A 898 -13.49 18.37 -19.96
N ASP A 899 -13.09 18.25 -21.22
CA ASP A 899 -12.22 19.24 -21.88
C ASP A 899 -12.92 20.60 -21.98
N LEU A 900 -14.19 20.62 -22.40
CA LEU A 900 -14.98 21.86 -22.47
C LEU A 900 -15.20 22.47 -21.07
N LEU A 901 -15.49 21.67 -20.05
CA LEU A 901 -15.63 22.12 -18.65
C LEU A 901 -14.32 22.74 -18.11
N LYS A 902 -13.16 22.27 -18.56
CA LYS A 902 -11.86 22.88 -18.25
C LYS A 902 -11.57 24.14 -19.08
N MET A 903 -11.99 24.19 -20.35
CA MET A 903 -11.68 25.28 -21.29
C MET A 903 -12.61 26.51 -21.15
N LEU A 904 -13.91 26.30 -20.98
CA LEU A 904 -14.93 27.37 -20.92
C LEU A 904 -14.68 28.39 -19.79
N PRO A 905 -14.35 27.99 -18.53
CA PRO A 905 -14.02 28.94 -17.48
C PRO A 905 -12.79 29.79 -17.81
N ARG A 906 -11.78 29.20 -18.48
CA ARG A 906 -10.55 29.91 -18.88
C ARG A 906 -10.83 30.96 -19.96
N ALA A 907 -11.85 30.74 -20.79
CA ALA A 907 -12.34 31.69 -21.80
C ALA A 907 -13.29 32.77 -21.23
N GLY A 908 -13.65 32.71 -19.94
CA GLY A 908 -14.57 33.66 -19.29
C GLY A 908 -16.06 33.38 -19.53
N LEU A 909 -16.42 32.14 -19.91
CA LEU A 909 -17.77 31.69 -20.23
C LEU A 909 -18.38 30.89 -19.06
N LEU A 910 -18.64 31.53 -17.91
CA LEU A 910 -19.12 30.85 -16.70
C LEU A 910 -20.55 30.29 -16.84
N PRO A 911 -21.54 31.00 -17.42
CA PRO A 911 -22.92 30.47 -17.56
C PRO A 911 -22.99 29.20 -18.42
N GLN A 912 -22.15 29.10 -19.46
CA GLN A 912 -22.08 27.93 -20.35
C GLN A 912 -21.61 26.68 -19.61
N VAL A 913 -20.78 26.81 -18.57
CA VAL A 913 -20.37 25.69 -17.72
C VAL A 913 -21.56 25.16 -16.94
N GLY A 914 -22.38 26.05 -16.38
CA GLY A 914 -23.64 25.69 -15.71
C GLY A 914 -24.61 24.96 -16.62
N GLN A 915 -24.81 25.48 -17.83
CA GLN A 915 -25.64 24.85 -18.85
C GLN A 915 -25.13 23.45 -19.23
N LEU A 916 -23.80 23.28 -19.34
CA LEU A 916 -23.19 21.98 -19.65
C LEU A 916 -23.41 20.96 -18.53
N LEU A 917 -23.26 21.38 -17.28
CA LEU A 917 -23.52 20.53 -16.11
C LEU A 917 -25.00 20.14 -16.06
N GLU A 918 -25.93 21.06 -16.27
CA GLU A 918 -27.36 20.73 -16.33
C GLU A 918 -27.71 19.78 -17.47
N ALA A 919 -27.11 19.99 -18.65
CA ALA A 919 -27.27 19.08 -19.79
C ALA A 919 -26.78 17.67 -19.44
N ALA A 920 -25.58 17.55 -18.84
CA ALA A 920 -25.05 16.27 -18.40
C ALA A 920 -25.98 15.59 -17.36
N ARG A 921 -26.48 16.34 -16.37
CA ARG A 921 -27.43 15.85 -15.37
C ARG A 921 -28.71 15.30 -16.00
N GLU A 922 -29.23 16.00 -17.01
CA GLU A 922 -30.45 15.61 -17.71
C GLU A 922 -30.25 14.38 -18.61
N MET A 923 -29.10 14.28 -19.27
CA MET A 923 -28.71 13.10 -20.05
C MET A 923 -28.69 11.84 -19.18
N GLU A 924 -28.12 11.92 -17.97
CA GLU A 924 -28.12 10.80 -17.03
C GLU A 924 -29.52 10.46 -16.53
N ARG A 925 -30.32 11.48 -16.16
CA ARG A 925 -31.69 11.27 -15.69
C ARG A 925 -32.52 10.51 -16.72
N CYS A 926 -32.37 10.84 -18.00
CA CYS A 926 -33.06 10.15 -19.09
C CYS A 926 -32.60 8.68 -19.28
N GLN A 927 -31.42 8.30 -18.79
CA GLN A 927 -30.79 6.98 -18.99
C GLN A 927 -30.72 6.10 -17.74
N ALA A 928 -30.97 6.69 -16.56
CA ALA A 928 -30.88 6.06 -15.24
C ALA A 928 -31.77 4.81 -15.04
N ALA A 929 -32.68 4.52 -15.98
CA ALA A 929 -33.49 3.29 -15.97
C ALA A 929 -32.68 2.01 -16.29
N THR A 930 -31.41 2.13 -16.69
CA THR A 930 -30.56 0.99 -17.05
C THR A 930 -29.86 0.41 -15.81
N VAL A 931 -30.31 -0.75 -15.34
CA VAL A 931 -29.72 -1.45 -14.18
C VAL A 931 -28.22 -1.68 -14.42
N GLY A 932 -27.39 -1.22 -13.50
CA GLY A 932 -25.94 -1.46 -13.52
C GLY A 932 -25.09 -0.40 -14.23
N ALA A 933 -25.70 0.68 -14.74
CA ALA A 933 -24.97 1.81 -15.30
C ALA A 933 -24.21 2.61 -14.22
N VAL A 934 -23.04 3.18 -14.58
CA VAL A 934 -22.21 4.02 -13.70
C VAL A 934 -22.48 5.49 -13.99
N THR A 935 -22.79 6.26 -12.95
CA THR A 935 -22.95 7.72 -13.05
C THR A 935 -21.61 8.41 -13.21
N GLU A 936 -21.56 9.40 -14.09
CA GLU A 936 -20.38 10.15 -14.49
C GLU A 936 -20.54 11.66 -14.22
N PHE A 937 -21.76 12.08 -13.90
CA PHE A 937 -22.07 13.45 -13.48
C PHE A 937 -21.20 13.87 -12.30
N ASP A 938 -20.86 12.96 -11.38
CA ASP A 938 -19.98 13.27 -10.24
C ASP A 938 -18.61 13.79 -10.69
N ASP A 939 -17.98 13.11 -11.65
CA ASP A 939 -16.65 13.48 -12.16
C ASP A 939 -16.71 14.72 -13.05
N LEU A 940 -17.75 14.84 -13.87
CA LEU A 940 -18.01 16.04 -14.66
C LEU A 940 -18.25 17.25 -13.75
N PHE A 941 -19.05 17.08 -12.70
CA PHE A 941 -19.31 18.11 -11.70
C PHE A 941 -18.03 18.56 -11.01
N ASN A 942 -17.21 17.63 -10.50
CA ASN A 942 -15.95 17.99 -9.86
C ASN A 942 -15.02 18.74 -10.82
N THR A 943 -14.96 18.32 -12.08
CA THR A 943 -14.15 18.98 -13.12
C THR A 943 -14.65 20.40 -13.39
N GLY A 944 -15.95 20.56 -13.65
CA GLY A 944 -16.56 21.85 -13.98
C GLY A 944 -16.58 22.82 -12.81
N TYR A 945 -17.09 22.38 -11.66
CA TYR A 945 -17.13 23.19 -10.44
C TYR A 945 -15.70 23.54 -9.96
N GLY A 946 -14.77 22.59 -10.03
CA GLY A 946 -13.37 22.84 -9.70
C GLY A 946 -12.75 23.90 -10.60
N ALA A 947 -12.96 23.83 -11.91
CA ALA A 947 -12.45 24.82 -12.87
C ALA A 947 -13.10 26.22 -12.69
N LEU A 948 -14.37 26.29 -12.29
CA LEU A 948 -15.03 27.55 -11.93
C LEU A 948 -14.40 28.18 -10.68
N VAL A 949 -14.23 27.40 -9.61
CA VAL A 949 -13.59 27.87 -8.37
C VAL A 949 -12.14 28.29 -8.63
N GLU A 950 -11.40 27.57 -9.47
CA GLU A 950 -10.04 27.95 -9.85
C GLU A 950 -10.00 29.27 -10.65
N CYS A 951 -10.93 29.47 -11.57
CA CYS A 951 -11.07 30.73 -12.31
C CYS A 951 -11.38 31.90 -11.38
N LEU A 952 -12.29 31.72 -10.41
CA LEU A 952 -12.61 32.71 -9.37
C LEU A 952 -11.39 33.01 -8.50
N ALA A 953 -10.73 31.98 -7.96
CA ALA A 953 -9.56 32.12 -7.08
C ALA A 953 -8.40 32.85 -7.78
N ARG A 954 -8.17 32.59 -9.07
CA ARG A 954 -7.14 33.28 -9.86
C ARG A 954 -7.51 34.71 -10.22
N SER A 955 -8.79 34.98 -10.53
CA SER A 955 -9.29 36.33 -10.82
C SER A 955 -9.27 37.21 -9.57
N ALA A 956 -9.60 36.64 -8.40
CA ALA A 956 -9.63 37.35 -7.13
C ALA A 956 -8.26 37.86 -6.63
N ARG A 957 -7.15 37.39 -7.21
CA ARG A 957 -5.81 37.95 -6.92
C ARG A 957 -5.66 39.40 -7.34
N GLU A 958 -6.52 39.88 -8.24
CA GLU A 958 -6.56 41.28 -8.69
C GLU A 958 -7.66 42.11 -7.99
N TRP A 959 -8.40 41.51 -7.03
CA TRP A 959 -9.46 42.19 -6.29
C TRP A 959 -8.90 42.81 -5.00
N ASP A 960 -9.51 43.91 -4.55
CA ASP A 960 -9.06 44.63 -3.35
C ASP A 960 -9.45 43.95 -2.02
N ASP A 961 -10.38 42.98 -2.04
CA ASP A 961 -10.99 42.39 -0.85
C ASP A 961 -11.29 40.89 -1.00
N GLN A 962 -10.91 40.07 0.00
CA GLN A 962 -11.17 38.63 0.02
C GLN A 962 -12.59 38.27 0.50
N ASP A 963 -13.29 39.16 1.22
CA ASP A 963 -14.68 38.92 1.61
C ASP A 963 -15.59 38.85 0.37
N SER A 964 -15.24 39.61 -0.67
CA SER A 964 -15.91 39.58 -1.97
C SER A 964 -15.76 38.22 -2.67
N LEU A 965 -14.61 37.54 -2.53
CA LEU A 965 -14.40 36.18 -3.04
C LEU A 965 -15.28 35.16 -2.31
N VAL A 966 -15.35 35.22 -0.98
CA VAL A 966 -16.20 34.32 -0.20
C VAL A 966 -17.67 34.49 -0.60
N SER A 967 -18.15 35.73 -0.77
CA SER A 967 -19.52 35.99 -1.21
C SER A 967 -19.81 35.43 -2.61
N CYS A 968 -18.90 35.59 -3.58
CA CYS A 968 -19.08 35.01 -4.92
C CYS A 968 -19.04 33.47 -4.88
N LEU A 969 -18.20 32.88 -4.03
CA LEU A 969 -18.14 31.43 -3.85
C LEU A 969 -19.41 30.88 -3.19
N GLU A 970 -19.98 31.58 -2.21
CA GLU A 970 -21.26 31.20 -1.61
C GLU A 970 -22.37 31.20 -2.68
N GLN A 971 -22.48 32.26 -3.48
CA GLN A 971 -23.45 32.35 -4.58
C GLN A 971 -23.27 31.22 -5.61
N LEU A 972 -22.03 31.02 -6.09
CA LEU A 972 -21.72 29.95 -7.05
C LEU A 972 -22.05 28.56 -6.46
N THR A 973 -21.66 28.32 -5.21
CA THR A 973 -21.92 27.04 -4.54
C THR A 973 -23.41 26.83 -4.39
N GLU A 974 -24.18 27.83 -3.98
CA GLU A 974 -25.63 27.72 -3.81
C GLU A 974 -26.35 27.41 -5.13
N ALA A 975 -26.00 28.10 -6.21
CA ALA A 975 -26.59 27.87 -7.54
C ALA A 975 -26.35 26.43 -8.02
N VAL A 976 -25.14 25.93 -7.84
CA VAL A 976 -24.71 24.60 -8.33
C VAL A 976 -25.12 23.46 -7.36
N LEU A 977 -25.30 23.75 -6.06
CA LEU A 977 -25.67 22.77 -5.04
C LEU A 977 -27.09 22.22 -5.23
N VAL A 978 -28.01 23.01 -5.79
CA VAL A 978 -29.37 22.54 -6.10
C VAL A 978 -29.32 21.35 -7.05
N SER A 979 -28.51 21.44 -8.10
CA SER A 979 -28.29 20.40 -9.09
C SER A 979 -27.61 19.18 -8.49
N TRP A 980 -26.57 19.40 -7.68
CA TRP A 980 -25.86 18.35 -6.94
C TRP A 980 -26.79 17.56 -6.02
N LEU A 981 -27.59 18.25 -5.19
CA LEU A 981 -28.50 17.59 -4.25
C LEU A 981 -29.64 16.86 -4.96
N THR A 982 -30.11 17.38 -6.09
CA THR A 982 -31.13 16.71 -6.91
C THR A 982 -30.58 15.40 -7.49
N HIS A 983 -29.35 15.42 -8.00
CA HIS A 983 -28.66 14.22 -8.49
C HIS A 983 -28.35 13.21 -7.38
N SER A 984 -27.83 13.68 -6.24
CA SER A 984 -27.54 12.85 -5.06
C SER A 984 -28.75 12.02 -4.61
N ARG A 985 -29.96 12.57 -4.66
CA ARG A 985 -31.19 11.86 -4.26
C ARG A 985 -31.58 10.71 -5.19
N THR A 986 -31.22 10.81 -6.47
CA THR A 986 -31.47 9.73 -7.44
C THR A 986 -30.42 8.63 -7.36
N LEU A 987 -29.27 8.94 -6.77
CA LEU A 987 -28.14 8.05 -6.61
C LEU A 987 -28.19 7.23 -5.34
N ARG A 988 -27.64 6.03 -5.43
CA ARG A 988 -27.50 5.10 -4.32
C ARG A 988 -26.04 4.95 -3.96
N LEU A 989 -25.67 5.36 -2.74
CA LEU A 989 -24.28 5.37 -2.30
C LEU A 989 -23.85 4.07 -1.63
N SER A 990 -24.79 3.32 -1.05
CA SER A 990 -24.49 2.04 -0.42
C SER A 990 -25.65 1.05 -0.58
N VAL A 991 -25.29 -0.22 -0.68
CA VAL A 991 -26.26 -1.31 -0.72
C VAL A 991 -27.08 -1.44 0.56
N LEU A 992 -26.62 -0.91 1.69
CA LEU A 992 -27.39 -0.90 2.94
C LEU A 992 -28.56 0.09 2.94
N GLU A 993 -28.66 0.99 1.96
CA GLU A 993 -29.81 1.90 1.82
C GLU A 993 -31.09 1.15 1.35
N ARG A 994 -30.97 -0.08 0.83
CA ARG A 994 -32.10 -0.94 0.38
C ARG A 994 -32.87 -1.38 1.61
N VAL A 995 -32.15 -1.67 2.69
CA VAL A 995 -32.69 -2.10 3.99
C VAL A 995 -32.75 -0.93 4.98
N GLY A 996 -32.98 0.27 4.45
CA GLY A 996 -33.15 1.49 5.25
C GLY A 996 -34.41 1.44 6.11
N ALA A 997 -35.48 0.81 5.62
CA ALA A 997 -36.74 0.63 6.34
C ALA A 997 -36.61 -0.42 7.45
N GLU A 998 -37.25 -0.17 8.59
CA GLU A 998 -37.15 -1.03 9.78
C GLU A 998 -37.71 -2.45 9.55
N SER A 999 -38.71 -2.59 8.66
CA SER A 999 -39.31 -3.87 8.29
C SER A 999 -38.37 -4.77 7.47
N GLU A 1000 -37.65 -4.20 6.50
CA GLU A 1000 -36.71 -4.94 5.64
C GLU A 1000 -35.45 -5.30 6.42
N TRP A 1001 -34.97 -4.37 7.26
CA TRP A 1001 -33.89 -4.63 8.20
C TRP A 1001 -34.19 -5.82 9.12
N SER A 1002 -35.40 -5.86 9.69
CA SER A 1002 -35.80 -6.95 10.58
C SER A 1002 -35.83 -8.31 9.87
N ARG A 1003 -36.21 -8.35 8.58
CA ARG A 1003 -36.16 -9.58 7.77
C ARG A 1003 -34.74 -10.03 7.49
N LEU A 1004 -33.85 -9.10 7.12
CA LEU A 1004 -32.44 -9.38 6.90
C LEU A 1004 -31.75 -9.91 8.17
N VAL A 1005 -32.03 -9.30 9.32
CA VAL A 1005 -31.50 -9.77 10.62
C VAL A 1005 -31.97 -11.20 10.92
N ALA A 1006 -33.25 -11.50 10.70
CA ALA A 1006 -33.78 -12.85 10.90
C ALA A 1006 -33.13 -13.88 9.97
N PHE A 1007 -32.86 -13.51 8.70
CA PHE A 1007 -32.14 -14.35 7.76
C PHE A 1007 -30.72 -14.67 8.25
N ILE A 1008 -29.95 -13.64 8.66
CA ILE A 1008 -28.58 -13.80 9.17
C ILE A 1008 -28.57 -14.66 10.45
N GLN A 1009 -29.51 -14.44 11.37
CA GLN A 1009 -29.57 -15.23 12.60
C GLN A 1009 -29.89 -16.72 12.35
N ASN A 1010 -30.71 -17.02 11.34
CA ASN A 1010 -31.13 -18.39 11.07
C ASN A 1010 -30.10 -19.22 10.28
N PHE A 1011 -29.33 -18.56 9.39
CA PHE A 1011 -28.46 -19.22 8.41
C PHE A 1011 -26.99 -18.79 8.47
N GLY A 1012 -26.65 -17.75 9.23
CA GLY A 1012 -25.32 -17.14 9.22
C GLY A 1012 -24.22 -17.97 9.88
N GLU A 1013 -24.54 -18.81 10.86
CA GLU A 1013 -23.56 -19.58 11.66
C GLU A 1013 -22.66 -20.47 10.77
N ASP A 1014 -23.27 -21.26 9.87
CA ASP A 1014 -22.55 -22.18 8.98
C ASP A 1014 -22.08 -21.52 7.67
N LEU A 1015 -22.59 -20.32 7.35
CA LEU A 1015 -22.41 -19.67 6.04
C LEU A 1015 -21.36 -18.57 6.09
N PHE A 1016 -21.51 -17.60 6.99
CA PHE A 1016 -20.67 -16.39 7.03
C PHE A 1016 -19.37 -16.61 7.80
N THR A 1017 -18.60 -17.61 7.37
CA THR A 1017 -17.27 -17.88 7.89
C THR A 1017 -16.24 -16.90 7.30
N GLN A 1018 -15.09 -16.74 7.96
CA GLN A 1018 -14.00 -15.89 7.44
C GLN A 1018 -13.47 -16.39 6.09
N GLN A 1019 -13.47 -17.70 5.86
CA GLN A 1019 -13.09 -18.29 4.57
C GLN A 1019 -14.11 -17.94 3.47
N PHE A 1020 -15.41 -18.03 3.78
CA PHE A 1020 -16.47 -17.70 2.83
C PHE A 1020 -16.46 -16.21 2.46
N LEU A 1021 -16.26 -15.33 3.44
CA LEU A 1021 -16.20 -13.87 3.27
C LEU A 1021 -14.82 -13.37 2.78
N ASN A 1022 -13.96 -14.26 2.28
CA ASN A 1022 -12.74 -13.85 1.60
C ASN A 1022 -13.09 -13.03 0.35
N LEU A 1023 -12.41 -11.90 0.15
CA LEU A 1023 -12.69 -10.94 -0.91
C LEU A 1023 -12.73 -11.56 -2.32
N GLY A 1024 -11.80 -12.46 -2.65
CA GLY A 1024 -11.77 -13.12 -3.96
C GLY A 1024 -12.97 -14.05 -4.18
N ASN A 1025 -13.36 -14.81 -3.14
CA ASN A 1025 -14.51 -15.70 -3.20
C ASN A 1025 -15.83 -14.91 -3.35
N VAL A 1026 -16.00 -13.82 -2.58
CA VAL A 1026 -17.22 -13.00 -2.66
C VAL A 1026 -17.35 -12.34 -4.04
N ARG A 1027 -16.25 -11.82 -4.62
CA ARG A 1027 -16.27 -11.24 -5.98
C ARG A 1027 -16.66 -12.27 -7.03
N ALA A 1028 -16.09 -13.48 -6.95
CA ALA A 1028 -16.42 -14.55 -7.88
C ALA A 1028 -17.91 -14.92 -7.83
N ILE A 1029 -18.49 -15.05 -6.61
CA ILE A 1029 -19.92 -15.36 -6.41
C ILE A 1029 -20.83 -14.27 -6.99
N LEU A 1030 -20.55 -12.99 -6.70
CA LEU A 1030 -21.35 -11.89 -7.21
C LEU A 1030 -21.28 -11.78 -8.74
N HIS A 1031 -20.12 -12.05 -9.32
CA HIS A 1031 -19.95 -12.03 -10.78
C HIS A 1031 -20.68 -13.20 -11.47
N SER A 1032 -20.58 -14.43 -10.93
CA SER A 1032 -21.31 -15.59 -11.48
C SER A 1032 -22.82 -15.50 -11.24
N GLY A 1033 -23.25 -14.66 -10.30
CA GLY A 1033 -24.61 -14.57 -9.79
C GLY A 1033 -24.81 -15.50 -8.59
N VAL A 1034 -25.45 -14.96 -7.55
CA VAL A 1034 -25.78 -15.71 -6.33
C VAL A 1034 -26.67 -16.92 -6.62
N GLU A 1035 -27.62 -16.78 -7.55
CA GLU A 1035 -28.50 -17.87 -7.99
C GLU A 1035 -27.71 -19.05 -8.57
N HIS A 1036 -26.74 -18.77 -9.44
CA HIS A 1036 -25.89 -19.82 -10.02
C HIS A 1036 -25.06 -20.52 -8.94
N TRP A 1037 -24.53 -19.76 -7.98
CA TRP A 1037 -23.81 -20.33 -6.85
C TRP A 1037 -24.69 -21.23 -5.97
N LEU A 1038 -25.94 -20.85 -5.71
CA LEU A 1038 -26.90 -21.70 -4.97
C LEU A 1038 -27.12 -23.03 -5.68
N THR A 1039 -27.29 -23.02 -7.01
CA THR A 1039 -27.43 -24.25 -7.82
C THR A 1039 -26.18 -25.13 -7.73
N GLN A 1040 -24.98 -24.56 -7.88
CA GLN A 1040 -23.72 -25.31 -7.76
C GLN A 1040 -23.55 -25.95 -6.37
N MET A 1041 -24.02 -25.29 -5.31
CA MET A 1041 -23.94 -25.83 -3.94
C MET A 1041 -24.93 -26.96 -3.69
N GLN A 1042 -26.08 -26.98 -4.38
CA GLN A 1042 -27.03 -28.10 -4.30
C GLN A 1042 -26.46 -29.40 -4.87
N ASP A 1043 -25.54 -29.30 -5.84
CA ASP A 1043 -24.87 -30.46 -6.45
C ASP A 1043 -23.75 -31.07 -5.59
N GLN A 1044 -23.34 -30.39 -4.50
CA GLN A 1044 -22.33 -30.91 -3.57
C GLN A 1044 -22.91 -31.97 -2.62
N PRO A 1045 -22.08 -32.90 -2.08
CA PRO A 1045 -22.51 -33.89 -1.09
C PRO A 1045 -23.18 -33.24 0.15
N GLU A 1046 -24.32 -33.80 0.62
CA GLU A 1046 -25.12 -33.25 1.75
C GLU A 1046 -24.32 -32.90 3.03
N HIS A 1047 -23.24 -33.63 3.32
CA HIS A 1047 -22.40 -33.39 4.50
C HIS A 1047 -21.55 -32.12 4.41
N LEU A 1048 -21.35 -31.57 3.21
CA LEU A 1048 -20.63 -30.32 2.94
C LEU A 1048 -21.60 -29.13 2.74
N GLN A 1049 -22.90 -29.39 2.61
CA GLN A 1049 -23.90 -28.34 2.39
C GLN A 1049 -24.19 -27.57 3.70
N PRO A 1050 -24.16 -26.21 3.68
CA PRO A 1050 -24.56 -25.41 4.83
C PRO A 1050 -26.07 -25.48 5.04
N LYS A 1051 -26.54 -25.15 6.25
CA LYS A 1051 -27.96 -25.20 6.63
C LYS A 1051 -28.89 -24.50 5.63
N LEU A 1052 -28.48 -23.36 5.08
CA LEU A 1052 -29.23 -22.62 4.06
C LEU A 1052 -29.60 -23.48 2.85
N ILE A 1053 -28.66 -24.28 2.35
CA ILE A 1053 -28.86 -25.12 1.15
C ILE A 1053 -29.80 -26.28 1.46
N ARG A 1054 -29.68 -26.88 2.65
CA ARG A 1054 -30.56 -27.98 3.09
C ARG A 1054 -32.02 -27.54 3.26
N GLU A 1055 -32.24 -26.28 3.62
CA GLU A 1055 -33.58 -25.70 3.83
C GLU A 1055 -34.08 -24.87 2.63
N LEU A 1056 -33.32 -24.79 1.53
CA LEU A 1056 -33.60 -23.90 0.40
C LEU A 1056 -34.98 -24.14 -0.23
N ASP A 1057 -35.41 -25.40 -0.33
CA ASP A 1057 -36.73 -25.79 -0.87
C ASP A 1057 -37.92 -25.27 -0.04
N GLN A 1058 -37.68 -24.86 1.20
CA GLN A 1058 -38.70 -24.34 2.13
C GLN A 1058 -38.75 -22.80 2.17
N LEU A 1059 -37.83 -22.14 1.46
CA LEU A 1059 -37.68 -20.70 1.44
C LEU A 1059 -38.13 -20.11 0.09
N GLU A 1060 -38.44 -18.82 0.09
CA GLU A 1060 -38.69 -18.08 -1.15
C GLU A 1060 -37.36 -17.76 -1.83
N HIS A 1061 -37.08 -18.44 -2.95
CA HIS A 1061 -35.79 -18.39 -3.64
C HIS A 1061 -35.32 -16.96 -3.95
N ASP A 1062 -36.20 -16.12 -4.50
CA ASP A 1062 -35.90 -14.73 -4.85
C ASP A 1062 -35.48 -13.90 -3.63
N GLN A 1063 -36.11 -14.12 -2.46
CA GLN A 1063 -35.75 -13.43 -1.22
C GLN A 1063 -34.40 -13.89 -0.68
N VAL A 1064 -34.05 -15.17 -0.84
CA VAL A 1064 -32.73 -15.69 -0.43
C VAL A 1064 -31.63 -15.06 -1.29
N VAL A 1065 -31.84 -15.02 -2.61
CA VAL A 1065 -30.91 -14.38 -3.55
C VAL A 1065 -30.74 -12.89 -3.21
N GLU A 1066 -31.84 -12.18 -2.95
CA GLU A 1066 -31.78 -10.75 -2.59
C GLU A 1066 -31.02 -10.50 -1.28
N HIS A 1067 -31.35 -11.23 -0.21
CA HIS A 1067 -30.69 -11.06 1.09
C HIS A 1067 -29.19 -11.39 1.01
N LEU A 1068 -28.81 -12.49 0.35
CA LEU A 1068 -27.42 -12.87 0.24
C LEU A 1068 -26.64 -11.86 -0.62
N THR A 1069 -27.23 -11.39 -1.72
CA THR A 1069 -26.63 -10.32 -2.55
C THR A 1069 -26.37 -9.07 -1.71
N VAL A 1070 -27.34 -8.61 -0.93
CA VAL A 1070 -27.21 -7.42 -0.07
C VAL A 1070 -26.09 -7.60 0.96
N VAL A 1071 -25.97 -8.76 1.60
CA VAL A 1071 -24.90 -9.02 2.58
C VAL A 1071 -23.53 -9.02 1.91
N LEU A 1072 -23.37 -9.75 0.80
CA LEU A 1072 -22.09 -9.88 0.09
C LEU A 1072 -21.62 -8.53 -0.49
N GLU A 1073 -22.53 -7.77 -1.10
CA GLU A 1073 -22.26 -6.41 -1.57
C GLU A 1073 -21.86 -5.48 -0.41
N ALA A 1074 -22.57 -5.52 0.72
CA ALA A 1074 -22.26 -4.67 1.89
C ALA A 1074 -20.87 -4.97 2.49
N ILE A 1075 -20.43 -6.24 2.49
CA ILE A 1075 -19.10 -6.63 2.96
C ILE A 1075 -18.01 -6.19 1.98
N ILE A 1076 -18.22 -6.33 0.67
CA ILE A 1076 -17.25 -5.84 -0.32
C ILE A 1076 -17.11 -4.31 -0.24
N GLU A 1077 -18.22 -3.57 -0.12
CA GLU A 1077 -18.21 -2.11 0.03
C GLU A 1077 -17.45 -1.64 1.28
N ASN A 1078 -17.38 -2.45 2.34
CA ASN A 1078 -16.87 -2.06 3.66
C ASN A 1078 -15.85 -3.09 4.22
N TYR A 1079 -14.96 -3.58 3.37
CA TYR A 1079 -14.06 -4.69 3.74
C TYR A 1079 -13.04 -4.31 4.83
N ALA A 1080 -12.60 -3.05 4.89
CA ALA A 1080 -11.72 -2.55 5.95
C ALA A 1080 -12.40 -2.62 7.33
N GLU A 1081 -13.67 -2.23 7.41
CA GLU A 1081 -14.47 -2.32 8.63
C GLU A 1081 -14.79 -3.77 9.01
N TYR A 1082 -14.95 -4.66 8.03
CA TYR A 1082 -15.04 -6.09 8.26
C TYR A 1082 -13.75 -6.68 8.85
N ARG A 1083 -12.57 -6.22 8.40
CA ARG A 1083 -11.28 -6.60 9.01
C ARG A 1083 -11.12 -6.07 10.44
N ASP A 1084 -11.56 -4.84 10.72
CA ASP A 1084 -11.65 -4.32 12.10
C ASP A 1084 -12.55 -5.23 12.93
N TYR A 1085 -13.77 -5.50 12.48
CA TYR A 1085 -14.72 -6.40 13.16
C TYR A 1085 -14.13 -7.78 13.49
N ASN A 1086 -13.40 -8.38 12.55
CA ASN A 1086 -12.74 -9.67 12.73
C ASN A 1086 -11.55 -9.65 13.71
N SER A 1087 -10.92 -8.49 13.91
CA SER A 1087 -9.68 -8.39 14.69
C SER A 1087 -9.90 -7.84 16.09
N THR A 1088 -10.84 -6.90 16.26
CA THR A 1088 -11.08 -6.22 17.53
C THR A 1088 -12.22 -6.85 18.33
N THR A 1089 -13.10 -7.58 17.66
CA THR A 1089 -14.30 -8.17 18.26
C THR A 1089 -14.25 -9.69 18.19
N THR A 1090 -14.79 -10.36 19.19
CA THR A 1090 -14.93 -11.81 19.20
C THR A 1090 -16.28 -12.26 18.66
N LEU A 1091 -17.18 -11.32 18.31
CA LEU A 1091 -18.47 -11.63 17.70
C LEU A 1091 -18.31 -12.12 16.27
N SER A 1092 -17.16 -11.85 15.64
CA SER A 1092 -16.80 -12.34 14.31
C SER A 1092 -16.65 -13.86 14.21
N ASP A 1093 -16.46 -14.55 15.32
CA ASP A 1093 -16.35 -16.02 15.36
C ASP A 1093 -17.69 -16.69 15.05
N ASP A 1094 -18.80 -15.97 15.21
CA ASP A 1094 -20.17 -16.45 14.97
C ASP A 1094 -20.81 -15.67 13.82
N GLY A 1095 -20.95 -16.32 12.67
CA GLY A 1095 -21.55 -15.73 11.47
C GLY A 1095 -23.01 -15.28 11.66
N SER A 1096 -23.74 -15.81 12.66
CA SER A 1096 -25.10 -15.36 12.99
C SER A 1096 -25.14 -13.94 13.58
N MET A 1097 -23.98 -13.41 14.02
CA MET A 1097 -23.84 -12.07 14.59
C MET A 1097 -23.42 -11.00 13.58
N LEU A 1098 -23.26 -11.35 12.30
CA LEU A 1098 -22.83 -10.42 11.25
C LEU A 1098 -23.74 -9.18 11.12
N TYR A 1099 -25.03 -9.31 11.44
CA TYR A 1099 -25.96 -8.17 11.42
C TYR A 1099 -25.55 -7.04 12.37
N SER A 1100 -24.79 -7.33 13.44
CA SER A 1100 -24.30 -6.30 14.34
C SER A 1100 -23.30 -5.37 13.65
N LEU A 1101 -22.40 -5.90 12.81
CA LEU A 1101 -21.53 -5.11 11.92
C LEU A 1101 -22.37 -4.29 10.94
N LEU A 1102 -23.34 -4.92 10.27
CA LEU A 1102 -24.17 -4.23 9.28
C LEU A 1102 -24.94 -3.05 9.89
N ASP A 1103 -25.34 -3.09 11.17
CA ASP A 1103 -26.02 -1.97 11.82
C ASP A 1103 -25.09 -0.76 12.07
N PHE A 1104 -23.81 -1.02 12.41
CA PHE A 1104 -22.79 0.03 12.45
C PHE A 1104 -22.54 0.63 11.07
N LEU A 1105 -22.47 -0.22 10.04
CA LEU A 1105 -22.32 0.23 8.66
C LEU A 1105 -23.53 1.04 8.18
N ARG A 1106 -24.76 0.71 8.59
CA ARG A 1106 -25.96 1.52 8.29
C ARG A 1106 -25.86 2.93 8.87
N LEU A 1107 -25.35 3.05 10.10
CA LEU A 1107 -25.11 4.36 10.72
C LEU A 1107 -24.05 5.15 9.92
N ARG A 1108 -22.96 4.48 9.53
CA ARG A 1108 -21.91 5.06 8.70
C ARG A 1108 -22.43 5.50 7.32
N SER A 1109 -23.19 4.67 6.60
CA SER A 1109 -23.74 5.02 5.28
C SER A 1109 -24.61 6.28 5.36
N ARG A 1110 -25.39 6.46 6.44
CA ARG A 1110 -26.16 7.68 6.68
C ARG A 1110 -25.28 8.90 6.94
N TYR A 1111 -24.12 8.73 7.57
CA TYR A 1111 -23.13 9.78 7.79
C TYR A 1111 -22.40 10.13 6.48
N ASP A 1112 -21.96 9.14 5.72
CA ASP A 1112 -21.29 9.31 4.43
C ASP A 1112 -22.21 9.97 3.39
N ARG A 1113 -23.53 9.73 3.46
CA ARG A 1113 -24.52 10.47 2.66
C ARG A 1113 -24.50 11.98 2.93
N ILE A 1114 -24.27 12.41 4.16
CA ILE A 1114 -24.10 13.84 4.49
C ILE A 1114 -22.74 14.33 3.98
N CYS A 1115 -21.66 13.55 4.15
CA CYS A 1115 -20.36 13.87 3.57
C CYS A 1115 -20.45 14.11 2.06
N TRP A 1116 -21.23 13.29 1.37
CA TRP A 1116 -21.49 13.41 -0.06
C TRP A 1116 -22.19 14.72 -0.42
N HIS A 1117 -23.18 15.14 0.37
CA HIS A 1117 -23.83 16.45 0.18
C HIS A 1117 -22.86 17.63 0.37
N LEU A 1118 -21.83 17.47 1.20
CA LEU A 1118 -20.82 18.48 1.47
C LEU A 1118 -19.66 18.50 0.48
N ARG A 1119 -19.60 17.56 -0.48
CA ARG A 1119 -18.50 17.45 -1.47
C ARG A 1119 -18.17 18.76 -2.21
N PRO A 1120 -19.14 19.57 -2.69
CA PRO A 1120 -18.84 20.85 -3.33
C PRO A 1120 -18.17 21.86 -2.38
N VAL A 1121 -18.56 21.85 -1.11
CA VAL A 1121 -18.00 22.75 -0.08
C VAL A 1121 -16.56 22.36 0.23
N VAL A 1122 -16.27 21.06 0.33
CA VAL A 1122 -14.91 20.52 0.55
C VAL A 1122 -14.02 20.82 -0.66
N LEU A 1123 -14.51 20.60 -1.89
CA LEU A 1123 -13.75 20.87 -3.10
C LEU A 1123 -13.36 22.36 -3.23
N ALA A 1124 -14.27 23.27 -2.90
CA ALA A 1124 -13.96 24.71 -2.90
C ALA A 1124 -12.85 25.06 -1.90
N HIS A 1125 -12.93 24.53 -0.68
CA HIS A 1125 -11.89 24.71 0.33
C HIS A 1125 -10.53 24.18 -0.15
N GLN A 1126 -10.48 22.96 -0.70
CA GLN A 1126 -9.26 22.37 -1.22
C GLN A 1126 -8.57 23.27 -2.26
N ILE A 1127 -9.35 23.86 -3.18
CA ILE A 1127 -8.83 24.76 -4.23
C ILE A 1127 -8.35 26.09 -3.63
N LEU A 1128 -9.05 26.66 -2.65
CA LEU A 1128 -8.63 27.87 -1.94
C LEU A 1128 -7.27 27.67 -1.26
N VAL A 1129 -7.12 26.57 -0.53
CA VAL A 1129 -5.87 26.26 0.19
C VAL A 1129 -4.73 26.02 -0.80
N ARG A 1130 -4.95 25.25 -1.89
CA ARG A 1130 -3.95 25.03 -2.95
C ARG A 1130 -3.48 26.32 -3.64
N ASN A 1131 -4.35 27.33 -3.73
CA ASN A 1131 -4.03 28.64 -4.32
C ASN A 1131 -3.40 29.64 -3.32
N GLU A 1132 -3.07 29.20 -2.10
CA GLU A 1132 -2.52 29.98 -0.98
C GLU A 1132 -3.47 31.07 -0.42
N LEU A 1133 -4.79 30.95 -0.65
CA LEU A 1133 -5.83 31.87 -0.17
C LEU A 1133 -6.31 31.51 1.25
N ASN A 1134 -5.39 31.62 2.22
CA ASN A 1134 -5.58 31.09 3.58
C ASN A 1134 -6.73 31.78 4.37
N GLU A 1135 -6.92 33.09 4.24
CA GLU A 1135 -7.96 33.81 4.99
C GLU A 1135 -9.36 33.43 4.50
N ALA A 1136 -9.57 33.40 3.18
CA ALA A 1136 -10.81 32.91 2.57
C ALA A 1136 -11.12 31.45 2.95
N ALA A 1137 -10.12 30.56 2.94
CA ALA A 1137 -10.29 29.16 3.35
C ALA A 1137 -10.71 29.03 4.83
N GLU A 1138 -10.14 29.83 5.72
CA GLU A 1138 -10.50 29.86 7.14
C GLU A 1138 -11.93 30.36 7.37
N LEU A 1139 -12.35 31.42 6.68
CA LEU A 1139 -13.73 31.92 6.74
C LEU A 1139 -14.71 30.85 6.25
N TRP A 1140 -14.40 30.20 5.14
CA TRP A 1140 -15.20 29.11 4.56
C TRP A 1140 -15.36 27.93 5.54
N ARG A 1141 -14.26 27.51 6.18
CA ARG A 1141 -14.27 26.44 7.18
C ARG A 1141 -15.11 26.78 8.41
N ARG A 1142 -15.01 28.01 8.93
CA ARG A 1142 -15.81 28.46 10.08
C ARG A 1142 -17.30 28.45 9.77
N ALA A 1143 -17.68 28.99 8.61
CA ALA A 1143 -19.07 29.00 8.15
C ALA A 1143 -19.66 27.59 8.03
N LEU A 1144 -18.88 26.61 7.57
CA LEU A 1144 -19.33 25.22 7.52
C LEU A 1144 -19.48 24.61 8.93
N ASN A 1145 -18.49 24.77 9.81
CA ASN A 1145 -18.51 24.20 11.16
C ASN A 1145 -19.77 24.62 11.95
N GLU A 1146 -20.11 25.91 11.92
CA GLU A 1146 -21.30 26.45 12.60
C GLU A 1146 -22.62 25.81 12.12
N ARG A 1147 -22.68 25.36 10.86
CA ARG A 1147 -23.90 24.77 10.26
C ARG A 1147 -24.07 23.28 10.58
N ILE A 1148 -23.00 22.52 10.81
CA ILE A 1148 -23.05 21.05 10.85
C ILE A 1148 -22.71 20.43 12.21
N GLU A 1149 -22.19 21.20 13.17
CA GLU A 1149 -21.78 20.71 14.49
C GLU A 1149 -22.89 19.90 15.19
N GLN A 1150 -24.13 20.43 15.21
CA GLN A 1150 -25.26 19.76 15.86
C GLN A 1150 -25.63 18.42 15.20
N GLU A 1151 -25.42 18.31 13.89
CA GLU A 1151 -25.72 17.07 13.16
C GLU A 1151 -24.65 16.01 13.46
N ALA A 1152 -23.37 16.40 13.49
CA ALA A 1152 -22.28 15.50 13.86
C ALA A 1152 -22.47 14.89 15.27
N ASP A 1153 -22.91 15.70 16.24
CA ASP A 1153 -23.17 15.24 17.61
C ASP A 1153 -24.31 14.20 17.72
N ARG A 1154 -25.29 14.25 16.81
CA ARG A 1154 -26.37 13.26 16.75
C ARG A 1154 -25.82 11.88 16.35
N TYR A 1155 -24.95 11.82 15.34
CA TYR A 1155 -24.33 10.56 14.90
C TYR A 1155 -23.43 9.96 15.99
N LEU A 1156 -22.62 10.78 16.68
CA LEU A 1156 -21.81 10.31 17.81
C LEU A 1156 -22.65 9.77 18.96
N THR A 1157 -23.81 10.39 19.22
CA THR A 1157 -24.75 9.90 20.24
C THR A 1157 -25.38 8.56 19.84
N GLN A 1158 -25.72 8.38 18.56
CA GLN A 1158 -26.24 7.11 18.04
C GLN A 1158 -25.16 6.01 18.06
N LEU A 1159 -23.92 6.33 17.70
CA LEU A 1159 -22.79 5.42 17.80
C LEU A 1159 -22.61 4.90 19.24
N ARG A 1160 -22.63 5.79 20.24
CA ARG A 1160 -22.53 5.39 21.66
C ARG A 1160 -23.66 4.44 22.08
N LYS A 1161 -24.87 4.61 21.53
CA LYS A 1161 -25.99 3.69 21.77
C LYS A 1161 -25.74 2.32 21.16
N LEU A 1162 -25.26 2.25 19.92
CA LEU A 1162 -24.91 0.97 19.26
C LEU A 1162 -23.75 0.27 19.97
N GLN A 1163 -22.70 1.01 20.36
CA GLN A 1163 -21.57 0.47 21.12
C GLN A 1163 -22.00 -0.16 22.44
N LYS A 1164 -22.97 0.47 23.13
CA LYS A 1164 -23.57 -0.09 24.34
C LYS A 1164 -24.46 -1.30 24.07
N LEU A 1165 -25.27 -1.26 23.00
CA LEU A 1165 -26.22 -2.32 22.65
C LEU A 1165 -25.50 -3.64 22.32
N TYR A 1166 -24.41 -3.57 21.56
CA TYR A 1166 -23.68 -4.74 21.09
C TYR A 1166 -22.41 -5.05 21.90
N ALA A 1167 -22.11 -4.26 22.93
CA ALA A 1167 -20.87 -4.35 23.71
C ALA A 1167 -19.61 -4.41 22.83
N MET A 1168 -19.63 -3.62 21.74
CA MET A 1168 -18.68 -3.65 20.63
C MET A 1168 -18.20 -2.23 20.33
N ARG A 1169 -16.91 -2.07 20.02
CA ARG A 1169 -16.33 -0.81 19.56
C ARG A 1169 -15.57 -1.07 18.27
N LEU A 1170 -16.06 -0.50 17.17
CA LEU A 1170 -15.37 -0.49 15.89
C LEU A 1170 -14.65 0.86 15.75
N SER A 1171 -13.33 0.82 15.77
CA SER A 1171 -12.47 2.00 15.69
C SER A 1171 -12.65 2.72 14.35
N THR A 1172 -12.63 1.96 13.24
CA THR A 1172 -12.86 2.45 11.87
C THR A 1172 -14.13 3.28 11.73
N VAL A 1173 -15.27 2.78 12.26
CA VAL A 1173 -16.55 3.51 12.25
C VAL A 1173 -16.53 4.70 13.22
N ALA A 1174 -15.96 4.51 14.41
CA ALA A 1174 -15.90 5.57 15.41
C ALA A 1174 -15.08 6.77 14.93
N ASP A 1175 -13.95 6.53 14.29
CA ASP A 1175 -13.05 7.57 13.80
C ASP A 1175 -13.68 8.31 12.62
N ARG A 1176 -14.32 7.59 11.69
CA ARG A 1176 -15.02 8.20 10.56
C ARG A 1176 -16.12 9.17 11.00
N LEU A 1177 -16.91 8.79 12.01
CA LEU A 1177 -17.91 9.68 12.61
C LEU A 1177 -17.27 10.78 13.48
N GLY A 1178 -16.13 10.49 14.10
CA GLY A 1178 -15.31 11.41 14.88
C GLY A 1178 -14.71 12.56 14.07
N GLU A 1179 -14.63 12.42 12.74
CA GLU A 1179 -14.20 13.48 11.83
C GLU A 1179 -15.11 14.72 11.86
N ARG A 1180 -16.36 14.55 12.33
CA ARG A 1180 -17.38 15.61 12.41
C ARG A 1180 -17.53 16.41 11.12
N PHE A 1181 -17.29 15.76 9.97
CA PHE A 1181 -17.23 16.33 8.61
C PHE A 1181 -16.14 17.40 8.35
N ILE A 1182 -15.38 17.84 9.36
CA ILE A 1182 -14.43 18.96 9.26
C ILE A 1182 -13.00 18.47 9.09
N LYS A 1183 -12.68 17.26 9.57
CA LYS A 1183 -11.34 16.69 9.45
C LYS A 1183 -10.80 16.71 8.02
N PRO A 1184 -11.58 16.42 6.95
CA PRO A 1184 -11.09 16.56 5.57
C PRO A 1184 -10.54 17.95 5.25
N LEU A 1185 -11.18 19.02 5.73
CA LEU A 1185 -10.70 20.39 5.54
C LEU A 1185 -9.39 20.67 6.29
N MET A 1186 -9.21 20.07 7.47
CA MET A 1186 -7.93 20.13 8.18
C MET A 1186 -6.83 19.42 7.40
N VAL A 1187 -7.14 18.26 6.80
CA VAL A 1187 -6.20 17.49 5.98
C VAL A 1187 -5.80 18.25 4.71
N ASP A 1188 -6.74 18.89 4.02
CA ASP A 1188 -6.43 19.75 2.86
C ASP A 1188 -5.42 20.85 3.20
N ARG A 1189 -5.59 21.47 4.38
CA ARG A 1189 -4.69 22.50 4.88
C ARG A 1189 -3.29 21.95 5.17
N LEU A 1190 -3.19 20.76 5.77
CA LEU A 1190 -1.91 20.08 6.01
C LEU A 1190 -1.20 19.74 4.68
N ILE A 1191 -1.92 19.18 3.71
CA ILE A 1191 -1.41 18.84 2.38
C ILE A 1191 -0.82 20.08 1.69
N ALA A 1192 -1.51 21.22 1.74
CA ALA A 1192 -1.00 22.44 1.12
C ALA A 1192 0.26 23.02 1.78
N LEU A 1193 0.55 22.68 3.04
CA LEU A 1193 1.78 23.08 3.72
C LEU A 1193 2.99 22.23 3.30
N VAL A 1194 2.80 21.06 2.68
CA VAL A 1194 3.87 20.14 2.29
C VAL A 1194 4.85 20.79 1.31
N ALA A 1195 4.37 21.28 0.16
CA ALA A 1195 5.24 21.86 -0.86
C ALA A 1195 6.02 23.10 -0.36
N PRO A 1196 5.42 24.07 0.36
CA PRO A 1196 6.17 25.13 1.04
C PRO A 1196 7.20 24.60 2.05
N ALA A 1197 6.83 23.63 2.90
CA ALA A 1197 7.72 23.09 3.94
C ALA A 1197 8.93 22.33 3.35
N MET A 1198 8.78 21.68 2.21
CA MET A 1198 9.88 21.05 1.49
C MET A 1198 10.81 22.07 0.81
N ARG A 1199 10.27 23.19 0.29
CA ARG A 1199 11.09 24.29 -0.25
C ARG A 1199 11.93 25.00 0.81
N GLU A 1200 11.47 24.98 2.07
CA GLU A 1200 12.20 25.51 3.22
C GLU A 1200 13.25 24.53 3.79
N ALA A 1201 13.24 23.26 3.37
CA ALA A 1201 14.09 22.22 3.93
C ALA A 1201 15.59 22.55 3.77
N GLY A 1202 16.31 22.59 4.90
CA GLY A 1202 17.74 22.94 4.97
C GLY A 1202 18.03 24.41 5.33
N ARG A 1203 17.00 25.24 5.54
CA ARG A 1203 17.12 26.55 6.20
C ARG A 1203 17.12 26.35 7.71
N GLU A 1204 17.84 27.22 8.44
CA GLU A 1204 17.82 27.21 9.92
C GLU A 1204 16.40 27.48 10.47
N ASP A 1205 15.65 28.37 9.80
CA ASP A 1205 14.24 28.66 10.11
C ASP A 1205 13.32 28.04 9.04
N SER A 1206 12.45 27.13 9.45
CA SER A 1206 11.43 26.48 8.60
C SER A 1206 10.01 26.69 9.16
N PRO A 1207 9.45 27.92 9.11
CA PRO A 1207 8.18 28.25 9.76
C PRO A 1207 7.00 27.44 9.22
N ARG A 1208 6.96 27.11 7.92
CA ARG A 1208 5.87 26.31 7.34
C ARG A 1208 5.93 24.87 7.83
N PHE A 1209 7.14 24.32 7.97
CA PHE A 1209 7.32 23.00 8.56
C PHE A 1209 6.94 22.99 10.04
N SER A 1210 7.32 24.00 10.82
CA SER A 1210 6.93 24.09 12.24
C SER A 1210 5.40 24.16 12.42
N MET A 1211 4.69 24.86 11.54
CA MET A 1211 3.22 24.86 11.53
C MET A 1211 2.66 23.48 11.20
N LEU A 1212 3.20 22.83 10.17
CA LEU A 1212 2.80 21.48 9.77
C LEU A 1212 3.05 20.47 10.91
N GLU A 1213 4.23 20.50 11.53
CA GLU A 1213 4.60 19.60 12.63
C GLU A 1213 3.65 19.77 13.83
N GLN A 1214 3.33 21.01 14.22
CA GLN A 1214 2.40 21.27 15.32
C GLN A 1214 0.99 20.73 15.05
N GLU A 1215 0.44 20.98 13.85
CA GLU A 1215 -0.90 20.49 13.50
C GLU A 1215 -0.94 18.96 13.35
N LEU A 1216 0.14 18.35 12.83
CA LEU A 1216 0.27 16.89 12.76
C LEU A 1216 0.41 16.24 14.13
N GLU A 1217 1.16 16.86 15.06
CA GLU A 1217 1.26 16.36 16.43
C GLU A 1217 -0.11 16.36 17.14
N GLU A 1218 -0.94 17.38 16.91
CA GLU A 1218 -2.31 17.40 17.44
C GLU A 1218 -3.17 16.28 16.85
N LEU A 1219 -3.06 16.03 15.54
CA LEU A 1219 -3.78 14.98 14.85
C LEU A 1219 -3.32 13.57 15.26
N ALA A 1220 -2.04 13.39 15.57
CA ALA A 1220 -1.42 12.11 15.93
C ALA A 1220 -1.59 11.74 17.41
N ARG A 1221 -2.06 12.65 18.29
CA ARG A 1221 -2.29 12.35 19.72
C ARG A 1221 -3.27 11.21 19.94
N GLU A 1222 -4.32 11.15 19.14
CA GLU A 1222 -5.32 10.09 19.17
C GLU A 1222 -5.15 9.19 17.94
N PRO A 1223 -4.60 7.96 18.12
CA PRO A 1223 -4.41 7.05 17.01
C PRO A 1223 -5.76 6.66 16.41
N THR A 1224 -5.82 6.62 15.07
CA THR A 1224 -7.02 6.29 14.31
C THR A 1224 -6.91 4.89 13.72
N GLY A 1225 -8.00 4.13 13.77
CA GLY A 1225 -8.18 2.79 13.26
C GLY A 1225 -7.65 1.72 14.21
N ALA A 1226 -7.77 0.46 13.77
CA ALA A 1226 -7.23 -0.70 14.48
C ALA A 1226 -5.73 -0.93 14.21
N GLY A 1227 -5.07 0.03 13.53
CA GLY A 1227 -3.68 -0.08 13.06
C GLY A 1227 -3.47 -1.15 11.98
N LEU A 1228 -4.53 -1.56 11.28
CA LEU A 1228 -4.46 -2.56 10.20
C LEU A 1228 -4.23 -1.94 8.82
N ASP A 1229 -4.72 -0.72 8.63
CA ASP A 1229 -4.66 0.03 7.37
C ASP A 1229 -4.16 1.45 7.68
N LEU A 1230 -3.49 2.05 6.70
CA LEU A 1230 -2.98 3.41 6.83
C LEU A 1230 -4.13 4.41 6.97
N PRO A 1231 -4.10 5.33 7.96
CA PRO A 1231 -5.12 6.37 8.06
C PRO A 1231 -5.21 7.21 6.78
N PRO A 1232 -6.41 7.54 6.26
CA PRO A 1232 -6.57 8.25 4.99
C PRO A 1232 -5.82 9.60 4.93
N TRP A 1233 -5.78 10.32 6.05
CA TRP A 1233 -5.06 11.60 6.13
C TRP A 1233 -3.54 11.45 5.99
N LEU A 1234 -2.99 10.32 6.44
CA LEU A 1234 -1.56 10.03 6.39
C LEU A 1234 -1.18 9.48 5.01
N ALA A 1235 -2.06 8.69 4.40
CA ALA A 1235 -1.94 8.29 2.99
C ALA A 1235 -1.90 9.52 2.07
N ALA A 1236 -2.85 10.44 2.23
CA ALA A 1236 -2.90 11.67 1.43
C ALA A 1236 -1.68 12.59 1.65
N LEU A 1237 -1.12 12.59 2.87
CA LEU A 1237 0.13 13.31 3.16
C LEU A 1237 1.34 12.66 2.46
N ASP A 1238 1.48 11.33 2.52
CA ASP A 1238 2.57 10.61 1.86
C ASP A 1238 2.48 10.75 0.33
N GLU A 1239 1.29 10.60 -0.24
CA GLU A 1239 1.02 10.84 -1.67
C GLU A 1239 1.45 12.24 -2.10
N GLU A 1240 1.08 13.27 -1.33
CA GLU A 1240 1.49 14.65 -1.62
C GLU A 1240 3.00 14.84 -1.55
N VAL A 1241 3.67 14.22 -0.57
CA VAL A 1241 5.15 14.27 -0.45
C VAL A 1241 5.80 13.59 -1.65
N GLN A 1242 5.34 12.40 -2.04
CA GLN A 1242 5.84 11.74 -3.24
C GLN A 1242 5.61 12.61 -4.47
N ARG A 1243 4.41 13.19 -4.62
CA ARG A 1243 4.07 14.13 -5.71
C ARG A 1243 5.05 15.30 -5.77
N VAL A 1244 5.36 15.93 -4.64
CA VAL A 1244 6.29 17.07 -4.56
C VAL A 1244 7.75 16.66 -4.81
N ARG A 1245 8.14 15.41 -4.54
CA ARG A 1245 9.49 14.90 -4.81
C ARG A 1245 9.75 14.65 -6.28
N VAL A 1246 8.73 14.28 -7.06
CA VAL A 1246 8.86 14.12 -8.51
C VAL A 1246 9.30 15.46 -9.11
N PRO A 1247 10.28 15.52 -10.03
CA PRO A 1247 10.72 16.77 -10.66
C PRO A 1247 9.54 17.61 -11.18
N GLU A 1248 9.65 18.93 -11.14
CA GLU A 1248 8.55 19.84 -11.55
C GLU A 1248 8.02 19.54 -12.95
N TYR A 1249 8.87 19.06 -13.87
CA TYR A 1249 8.46 18.62 -15.21
C TYR A 1249 7.40 17.50 -15.20
N ASP A 1250 7.46 16.61 -14.20
CA ASP A 1250 6.52 15.49 -14.03
C ASP A 1250 5.28 15.88 -13.21
N GLN A 1251 5.40 16.80 -12.24
CA GLN A 1251 4.23 17.28 -11.48
C GLN A 1251 3.19 17.94 -12.39
N GLU A 1252 3.67 18.68 -13.39
CA GLU A 1252 2.84 19.29 -14.40
C GLU A 1252 2.22 18.28 -15.35
N LEU A 1253 2.71 17.03 -15.45
CA LEU A 1253 2.04 15.98 -16.25
C LEU A 1253 0.58 15.86 -15.84
N ALA A 1254 0.32 16.08 -14.55
CA ALA A 1254 -1.00 15.98 -13.96
C ALA A 1254 -1.82 17.28 -13.91
N THR A 1255 -1.25 18.49 -14.11
CA THR A 1255 -1.93 19.76 -13.68
C THR A 1255 -2.26 20.81 -14.75
N ASP A 1256 -1.58 20.90 -15.89
CA ASP A 1256 -1.95 21.89 -16.92
C ASP A 1256 -1.72 21.37 -18.35
N GLU A 1257 -2.59 20.46 -18.79
CA GLU A 1257 -2.51 19.83 -20.13
C GLU A 1257 -2.83 20.81 -21.27
N LEU A 1258 -3.67 21.82 -21.01
CA LEU A 1258 -4.29 22.62 -22.08
C LEU A 1258 -3.47 23.85 -22.48
N GLY A 1259 -2.54 24.33 -21.64
CA GLY A 1259 -1.66 25.47 -21.98
C GLY A 1259 -2.37 26.78 -22.35
N LEU A 1260 -3.66 26.91 -22.03
CA LEU A 1260 -4.49 28.07 -22.37
C LEU A 1260 -4.34 29.17 -21.30
N PRO A 1261 -4.17 30.45 -21.68
CA PRO A 1261 -4.23 31.54 -20.72
C PRO A 1261 -5.63 31.62 -20.08
N ILE A 1262 -5.68 31.94 -18.78
CA ILE A 1262 -6.94 32.18 -18.07
C ILE A 1262 -7.28 33.66 -18.20
N LEU A 1263 -8.43 33.97 -18.76
CA LEU A 1263 -8.97 35.32 -18.78
C LEU A 1263 -9.33 35.74 -17.35
N ARG A 1264 -8.66 36.77 -16.82
CA ARG A 1264 -8.95 37.32 -15.49
C ARG A 1264 -10.17 38.23 -15.58
N LEU A 1265 -11.22 37.91 -14.83
CA LEU A 1265 -12.48 38.66 -14.82
C LEU A 1265 -12.53 39.63 -13.63
N THR A 1266 -13.18 40.78 -13.82
CA THR A 1266 -13.43 41.72 -12.72
C THR A 1266 -14.57 41.22 -11.83
N TYR A 1267 -14.64 41.73 -10.59
CA TYR A 1267 -15.73 41.41 -9.66
C TYR A 1267 -17.12 41.70 -10.27
N GLU A 1268 -17.29 42.84 -10.96
CA GLU A 1268 -18.55 43.20 -11.62
C GLU A 1268 -18.94 42.19 -12.72
N GLN A 1269 -17.98 41.76 -13.56
CA GLN A 1269 -18.22 40.77 -14.61
C GLN A 1269 -18.65 39.41 -14.05
N ILE A 1270 -18.03 38.98 -12.95
CA ILE A 1270 -18.37 37.71 -12.29
C ILE A 1270 -19.74 37.82 -11.63
N SER A 1271 -20.01 38.91 -10.92
CA SER A 1271 -21.32 39.14 -10.28
C SER A 1271 -22.45 39.18 -11.31
N ASP A 1272 -22.26 39.83 -12.46
CA ASP A 1272 -23.25 39.89 -13.53
C ASP A 1272 -23.52 38.49 -14.10
N GLN A 1273 -22.46 37.73 -14.44
CA GLN A 1273 -22.61 36.37 -14.97
C GLN A 1273 -23.22 35.38 -13.96
N LEU A 1274 -22.91 35.51 -12.67
CA LEU A 1274 -23.55 34.69 -11.62
C LEU A 1274 -25.03 35.06 -11.45
N SER A 1275 -25.40 36.32 -11.63
CA SER A 1275 -26.81 36.74 -11.59
C SER A 1275 -27.63 36.29 -12.80
N GLU A 1276 -26.99 36.06 -13.95
CA GLU A 1276 -27.61 35.45 -15.14
C GLU A 1276 -27.80 33.94 -15.00
N TRP A 1277 -27.17 33.32 -14.00
CA TRP A 1277 -27.27 31.89 -13.70
C TRP A 1277 -28.58 31.55 -12.96
N ASP A 1278 -29.00 32.41 -12.03
CA ASP A 1278 -30.27 32.33 -11.28
C ASP A 1278 -31.50 32.52 -12.19
#